data_AF-A5BW27-F1
#
_entry.id   AF-A5BW27-F1
#
_cell.length_a   1.000
_cell.length_b   1.000
_cell.length_c   1.000
_cell.angle_alpha   90.00
_cell.angle_beta   90.00
_cell.angle_gamma   90.00
#
_symmetry.space_group_name_H-M   'P 1'
#
loop_
_entity.id
_entity.type
_entity.pdbx_description
1 polymer ?
#
loop_
_entity_poly.entity_id
_entity_poly.type
_entity_poly.pdbx_seq_one_letter_code
_entity_poly.pdbx_strand_id
1 'polypeptide(L)'
;MALSDIEKSACNKVLWFTIWNVFFANVLSGSALYLINIILDPKNIPAKLAVAVPAQASFFIAYVVTSGWTGVSSELFRVIPFIFSLIRKPFVKSEDDDIEVPSIPYHKEIPKILFFGLLGITYFFLAPLILAFLLVYLCLGYIIFRNQFLNVYAPKYETAGKFWPIVHNSMIFSLVLMHAIAIGIFTVKKLSIASTLIFPLPVLTLLFNEYCRKRFLPIFIAYSAEETKGQKNWGKQYLMVYIVSSCYLEIWTSEKEIEWILLSHQFNTLQIGTALPVPLSLLKFEAGYWSAFHDAEGSILDVTGNENPTWQPRFSNQNQYQSYPALLPLPPPIPLQLTATPPLPQNQSCRSKTHLHKPSWKQNNPPRATSSDTQVSVLTVLPASEDTQRRASSPLRGENGRKVMGATQALVAARRPDSGGVEGPVISLLANHFLVQFDSLQRIFHYDVEISPNPSKEVARMIKRKLVEENSVELSGALPAFDGRKNLYSPVEFQNDRLELFISLPIPTSKSLSPSGDLQEKHRQLKLFRINIKLVSKFDGKELNSYLSKEGDDWIPLPQDYLHALDIVLRESPTEKCLPVGRSLYSSSMGGTKDIGGGAVGLRGFFQSLRPTQQGLALNVDFSVTAFHESIGIIPYLQKRVEFLRDLSQRKTRGLTGEERKEVEKALKNIRVFVRHRATVQRYRVHSLTEETTENLWFEDRDGKILRLVNYFKDHYGYDIQFRNLPCLQISRSKPCYLPMELCMICEGQKFLGKLSDDQTARILKMGCQRPRERKAIIDGVMRGAVGPTSGSQEREFKLHVSREMTRLNGRVLQPPKLKLGEGGHVRDLIPSRHDRQWNLLDSHVFEGTCIERWALISFGGTPDQKSNIPRFIIQLSQRCEQLGILLNKNTIMSPQFEPIQLLNNVSLLESKLKKIHTAALNNLQLLICIMERKHKGYADLKRIAETSIGVVSQCCLYQNLGKSSSQFLANLALKINAKMGGCTVALYNSLPSQIPRLLRPDEPVIFMGADVTHPHPLDDFSPSIAAVVGSMNWPAANKYVSRMRSQTHRQEIIQDLGAMVGEILDDFYQQVSKLPKRIIFFRDGVSETQFYKVLQEELQAIRVACCRFPNYRPPITFAVVQKRHHTRLFRNESNHPSSTGNQLLEENIPPGTVVDAVITHPREFDFYLCSHWGVKGTSRPTHYHILWDENHFTSDEVQKLVYSLCYTFVRCTKPVSLVPPAYYAHLAAYRGRLYLERSEFTTFTSSTCALSRAAPPKTTPLPKLSENVKKLMFYC
;
A
#
# COMPACT_ATOMS: atom_id res chain seq x y z
N MET A 1 -19.46 -19.61 27.20
CA MET A 1 -17.99 -19.54 27.25
C MET A 1 -17.65 -18.47 28.26
N ALA A 2 -16.90 -18.77 29.33
CA ALA A 2 -16.66 -17.80 30.38
C ALA A 2 -15.68 -16.70 29.91
N LEU A 3 -15.79 -15.50 30.51
CA LEU A 3 -14.88 -14.39 30.18
C LEU A 3 -13.41 -14.76 30.47
N SER A 4 -13.19 -15.53 31.54
CA SER A 4 -11.91 -16.11 31.94
C SER A 4 -11.30 -17.04 30.87
N ASP A 5 -12.10 -17.89 30.22
CA ASP A 5 -11.64 -18.76 29.13
C ASP A 5 -11.22 -17.95 27.89
N ILE A 6 -11.96 -16.87 27.60
CA ILE A 6 -11.67 -15.95 26.50
C ILE A 6 -10.34 -15.23 26.77
N GLU A 7 -10.13 -14.70 27.98
CA GLU A 7 -8.86 -14.07 28.36
C GLU A 7 -7.69 -15.06 28.42
N LYS A 8 -7.90 -16.29 28.88
CA LYS A 8 -6.90 -17.37 28.84
C LYS A 8 -6.52 -17.74 27.40
N SER A 9 -7.50 -17.83 26.50
CA SER A 9 -7.29 -18.07 25.07
C SER A 9 -6.53 -16.91 24.41
N ALA A 10 -6.89 -15.67 24.75
CA ALA A 10 -6.22 -14.46 24.26
C ALA A 10 -4.77 -14.37 24.76
N CYS A 11 -4.53 -14.61 26.05
CA CYS A 11 -3.21 -14.66 26.68
C CYS A 11 -2.24 -15.59 25.93
N ASN A 12 -2.64 -16.85 25.71
CA ASN A 12 -1.82 -17.82 24.97
C ASN A 12 -1.54 -17.37 23.52
N LYS A 13 -2.56 -16.85 22.82
CA LYS A 13 -2.40 -16.36 21.43
C LYS A 13 -1.48 -15.13 21.35
N VAL A 14 -1.60 -14.18 22.29
CA VAL A 14 -0.74 -12.98 22.36
C VAL A 14 0.69 -13.36 22.70
N LEU A 15 0.92 -14.34 23.58
CA LEU A 15 2.25 -14.85 23.93
C LEU A 15 2.97 -15.41 22.70
N TRP A 16 2.39 -16.41 22.02
CA TRP A 16 3.02 -17.00 20.82
C TRP A 16 3.18 -16.00 19.67
N PHE A 17 2.22 -15.08 19.49
CA PHE A 17 2.34 -13.98 18.53
C PHE A 17 3.50 -13.03 18.86
N THR A 18 3.74 -12.76 20.15
CA THR A 18 4.84 -11.90 20.62
C THR A 18 6.20 -12.61 20.47
N ILE A 19 6.30 -13.88 20.87
CA ILE A 19 7.49 -14.70 20.67
C ILE A 19 7.87 -14.77 19.18
N TRP A 20 6.90 -15.05 18.29
CA TRP A 20 7.19 -15.15 16.86
C TRP A 20 7.58 -13.80 16.24
N ASN A 21 6.82 -12.73 16.48
CA ASN A 21 7.04 -11.45 15.80
C ASN A 21 8.08 -10.54 16.46
N VAL A 22 8.40 -10.73 17.74
CA VAL A 22 9.36 -9.87 18.48
C VAL A 22 10.68 -10.58 18.74
N PHE A 23 10.71 -11.89 19.00
CA PHE A 23 11.97 -12.65 19.07
C PHE A 23 12.36 -13.17 17.68
N PHE A 24 11.68 -14.20 17.16
CA PHE A 24 12.13 -14.91 15.96
C PHE A 24 12.21 -14.03 14.71
N ALA A 25 11.19 -13.20 14.44
CA ALA A 25 11.19 -12.33 13.27
C ALA A 25 12.27 -11.22 13.32
N ASN A 26 12.74 -10.80 14.50
CA ASN A 26 13.85 -9.85 14.63
C ASN A 26 15.22 -10.56 14.56
N VAL A 27 15.38 -11.70 15.26
CA VAL A 27 16.58 -12.56 15.17
C VAL A 27 16.85 -12.98 13.72
N LEU A 28 15.81 -13.38 12.98
CA LEU A 28 15.91 -13.85 11.60
C LEU A 28 15.73 -12.73 10.54
N SER A 29 15.66 -11.46 10.97
CA SER A 29 15.38 -10.30 10.10
C SER A 29 16.52 -9.96 9.12
N GLY A 30 17.71 -10.55 9.28
CA GLY A 30 18.90 -10.25 8.48
C GLY A 30 18.69 -10.41 6.96
N SER A 31 17.75 -11.25 6.53
CA SER A 31 17.17 -11.24 5.18
C SER A 31 15.91 -12.11 5.11
N ALA A 32 14.88 -11.68 4.38
CA ALA A 32 13.64 -12.44 4.23
C ALA A 32 13.84 -13.84 3.61
N LEU A 33 14.88 -14.01 2.78
CA LEU A 33 15.30 -15.31 2.22
C LEU A 33 15.78 -16.30 3.30
N TYR A 34 16.36 -15.80 4.40
CA TYR A 34 16.91 -16.63 5.47
C TYR A 34 15.81 -17.38 6.24
N LEU A 35 14.63 -16.75 6.39
CA LEU A 35 13.43 -17.35 6.98
C LEU A 35 12.93 -18.54 6.15
N ILE A 36 13.01 -18.45 4.82
CA ILE A 36 12.61 -19.52 3.89
C ILE A 36 13.61 -20.69 3.95
N ASN A 37 14.91 -20.39 3.95
CA ASN A 37 15.99 -21.37 4.07
C ASN A 37 16.10 -22.03 5.46
N ILE A 38 15.23 -21.68 6.42
CA ILE A 38 15.07 -22.39 7.70
C ILE A 38 13.94 -23.43 7.63
N ILE A 39 12.85 -23.11 6.93
CA ILE A 39 11.71 -24.04 6.74
C ILE A 39 12.10 -25.20 5.80
N LEU A 40 12.97 -24.95 4.83
CA LEU A 40 13.44 -25.95 3.86
C LEU A 40 14.51 -26.92 4.41
N ASP A 41 15.16 -26.57 5.52
CA ASP A 41 16.24 -27.39 6.11
C ASP A 41 16.26 -27.26 7.65
N PRO A 42 15.45 -28.08 8.35
CA PRO A 42 15.32 -28.00 9.80
C PRO A 42 16.55 -28.53 10.56
N LYS A 43 17.44 -29.30 9.91
CA LYS A 43 18.64 -29.85 10.58
C LYS A 43 19.63 -28.76 10.99
N ASN A 44 19.70 -27.67 10.23
CA ASN A 44 20.62 -26.57 10.48
C ASN A 44 20.04 -25.43 11.35
N ILE A 45 18.87 -25.62 11.99
CA ILE A 45 18.26 -24.59 12.86
C ILE A 45 19.17 -24.16 14.02
N PRO A 46 19.79 -25.07 14.82
CA PRO A 46 20.66 -24.68 15.95
C PRO A 46 21.83 -23.80 15.52
N ALA A 47 22.54 -24.19 14.45
CA ALA A 47 23.68 -23.44 13.91
C ALA A 47 23.28 -22.07 13.33
N LYS A 48 22.11 -21.98 12.68
CA LYS A 48 21.58 -20.70 12.16
C LYS A 48 21.17 -19.74 13.29
N LEU A 49 20.56 -20.25 14.37
CA LEU A 49 20.23 -19.46 15.56
C LEU A 49 21.49 -19.03 16.34
N ALA A 50 22.50 -19.89 16.44
CA ALA A 50 23.77 -19.62 17.12
C ALA A 50 24.52 -18.39 16.61
N VAL A 51 24.40 -18.07 15.32
CA VAL A 51 24.98 -16.85 14.72
C VAL A 51 24.02 -15.66 14.85
N ALA A 52 22.71 -15.90 14.66
CA ALA A 52 21.71 -14.83 14.57
C ALA A 52 21.30 -14.23 15.93
N VAL A 53 21.21 -15.04 17.00
CA VAL A 53 20.77 -14.60 18.33
C VAL A 53 21.78 -13.63 18.96
N PRO A 54 23.09 -13.95 19.10
CA PRO A 54 24.04 -13.04 19.74
C PRO A 54 24.14 -11.66 19.05
N ALA A 55 23.98 -11.62 17.73
CA ALA A 55 24.02 -10.39 16.93
C ALA A 55 22.89 -9.40 17.27
N GLN A 56 21.80 -9.84 17.92
CA GLN A 56 20.68 -8.98 18.33
C GLN A 56 20.65 -8.64 19.83
N ALA A 57 21.65 -9.06 20.62
CA ALA A 57 21.65 -8.84 22.07
C ALA A 57 21.45 -7.35 22.46
N SER A 58 22.14 -6.43 21.79
CA SER A 58 22.00 -4.98 22.04
C SER A 58 20.60 -4.44 21.73
N PHE A 59 19.90 -5.01 20.74
CA PHE A 59 18.51 -4.66 20.44
C PHE A 59 17.58 -5.13 21.56
N PHE A 60 17.73 -6.36 22.06
CA PHE A 60 16.89 -6.88 23.13
C PHE A 60 17.15 -6.22 24.49
N ILE A 61 18.39 -5.84 24.79
CA ILE A 61 18.72 -4.98 25.95
C ILE A 61 17.98 -3.64 25.85
N ALA A 62 18.06 -2.96 24.69
CA ALA A 62 17.33 -1.73 24.47
C ALA A 62 15.80 -1.92 24.51
N TYR A 63 15.29 -3.09 24.09
CA TYR A 63 13.86 -3.43 24.17
C TYR A 63 13.39 -3.64 25.62
N VAL A 64 14.18 -4.28 26.48
CA VAL A 64 13.88 -4.42 27.92
C VAL A 64 13.80 -3.04 28.59
N VAL A 65 14.76 -2.15 28.33
CA VAL A 65 14.73 -0.78 28.88
C VAL A 65 13.54 0.03 28.33
N THR A 66 13.33 0.03 27.02
CA THR A 66 12.32 0.91 26.39
C THR A 66 10.88 0.40 26.49
N SER A 67 10.64 -0.91 26.45
CA SER A 67 9.30 -1.53 26.53
C SER A 67 8.97 -2.07 27.93
N GLY A 68 9.97 -2.59 28.64
CA GLY A 68 9.84 -3.09 30.00
C GLY A 68 9.63 -1.94 30.98
N TRP A 69 10.69 -1.19 31.29
CA TRP A 69 10.68 -0.17 32.35
C TRP A 69 9.59 0.89 32.13
N THR A 70 9.54 1.52 30.95
CA THR A 70 8.52 2.56 30.64
C THR A 70 7.09 2.01 30.75
N GLY A 71 6.90 0.72 30.46
CA GLY A 71 5.61 0.05 30.58
C GLY A 71 5.16 -0.11 32.03
N VAL A 72 6.04 -0.54 32.94
CA VAL A 72 5.69 -0.65 34.37
C VAL A 72 5.48 0.74 34.98
N SER A 73 6.31 1.73 34.62
CA SER A 73 6.10 3.12 35.05
C SER A 73 4.78 3.69 34.54
N SER A 74 4.40 3.43 33.29
CA SER A 74 3.11 3.85 32.74
C SER A 74 1.91 3.15 33.39
N GLU A 75 2.11 1.95 33.94
CA GLU A 75 1.08 1.21 34.67
C GLU A 75 0.90 1.77 36.09
N LEU A 76 1.99 2.13 36.78
CA LEU A 76 1.95 2.80 38.10
C LEU A 76 1.10 4.07 38.06
N PHE A 77 1.34 4.94 37.08
CA PHE A 77 0.59 6.18 36.89
C PHE A 77 -0.76 6.00 36.18
N ARG A 78 -1.14 4.76 35.81
CA ARG A 78 -2.39 4.41 35.10
C ARG A 78 -2.69 5.36 33.92
N VAL A 79 -1.65 5.73 33.17
CA VAL A 79 -1.67 6.86 32.22
C VAL A 79 -2.72 6.70 31.13
N ILE A 80 -2.91 5.47 30.63
CA ILE A 80 -3.88 5.17 29.58
C ILE A 80 -5.33 5.36 30.09
N PRO A 81 -5.76 4.72 31.21
CA PRO A 81 -7.02 5.05 31.89
C PRO A 81 -7.21 6.55 32.18
N PHE A 82 -6.19 7.25 32.66
CA PHE A 82 -6.27 8.69 32.95
C PHE A 82 -6.55 9.52 31.69
N ILE A 83 -5.83 9.25 30.59
CA ILE A 83 -6.07 9.89 29.28
C ILE A 83 -7.47 9.54 28.75
N PHE A 84 -7.91 8.28 28.85
CA PHE A 84 -9.27 7.89 28.44
C PHE A 84 -10.35 8.56 29.30
N SER A 85 -10.13 8.74 30.60
CA SER A 85 -11.02 9.47 31.50
C SER A 85 -11.12 10.95 31.09
N LEU A 86 -9.99 11.62 30.86
CA LEU A 86 -9.96 13.01 30.38
C LEU A 86 -10.66 13.17 29.02
N ILE A 87 -10.53 12.18 28.13
CA ILE A 87 -11.19 12.16 26.81
C ILE A 87 -12.68 11.84 26.91
N ARG A 88 -13.13 11.01 27.87
CA ARG A 88 -14.54 10.60 28.04
C ARG A 88 -15.36 11.62 28.84
N LYS A 89 -14.76 12.34 29.80
CA LYS A 89 -15.45 13.31 30.68
C LYS A 89 -16.29 14.37 29.95
N PRO A 90 -15.93 14.89 28.76
CA PRO A 90 -16.76 15.82 27.99
C PRO A 90 -17.98 15.21 27.27
N PHE A 91 -18.10 13.88 27.21
CA PHE A 91 -19.08 13.18 26.36
C PHE A 91 -20.11 12.33 27.11
N VAL A 92 -20.03 12.25 28.45
CA VAL A 92 -21.00 11.54 29.29
C VAL A 92 -21.90 12.55 29.99
N LYS A 93 -23.22 12.37 29.85
CA LYS A 93 -24.26 13.06 30.64
C LYS A 93 -25.04 12.03 31.46
N SER A 94 -24.45 11.61 32.56
CA SER A 94 -25.07 10.87 33.66
C SER A 94 -24.17 11.05 34.89
N GLU A 95 -24.75 11.13 36.08
CA GLU A 95 -24.01 11.10 37.36
C GLU A 95 -24.04 9.71 38.03
N ASP A 96 -24.77 8.75 37.43
CA ASP A 96 -24.98 7.37 37.93
C ASP A 96 -24.07 6.30 37.26
N ASP A 97 -22.97 6.68 36.61
CA ASP A 97 -21.92 5.70 36.21
C ASP A 97 -21.13 5.31 37.49
N ASP A 98 -21.59 4.26 38.19
CA ASP A 98 -20.88 3.60 39.30
C ASP A 98 -19.38 3.44 38.98
N ILE A 99 -18.50 3.73 39.95
CA ILE A 99 -17.04 3.71 39.72
C ILE A 99 -16.58 2.25 39.56
N GLU A 100 -16.62 1.73 38.33
CA GLU A 100 -16.20 0.37 38.00
C GLU A 100 -14.68 0.22 38.27
N VAL A 101 -14.36 -0.28 39.47
CA VAL A 101 -12.99 -0.49 39.93
C VAL A 101 -12.24 -1.34 38.91
N PRO A 102 -11.10 -0.87 38.38
CA PRO A 102 -10.48 -1.52 37.23
C PRO A 102 -10.02 -2.94 37.57
N SER A 103 -10.05 -3.81 36.57
CA SER A 103 -9.47 -5.14 36.61
C SER A 103 -8.17 -5.20 35.79
N ILE A 104 -7.29 -6.13 36.14
CA ILE A 104 -6.02 -6.32 35.45
C ILE A 104 -6.23 -7.02 34.08
N PRO A 105 -5.64 -6.53 32.97
CA PRO A 105 -5.73 -7.20 31.68
C PRO A 105 -4.76 -8.39 31.60
N TYR A 106 -5.14 -9.52 32.19
CA TYR A 106 -4.33 -10.76 32.22
C TYR A 106 -3.84 -11.20 30.83
N HIS A 107 -4.65 -10.98 29.80
CA HIS A 107 -4.34 -11.29 28.40
C HIS A 107 -3.20 -10.43 27.78
N LYS A 108 -2.77 -9.36 28.47
CA LYS A 108 -1.75 -8.40 28.01
C LYS A 108 -0.48 -8.45 28.86
N GLU A 109 -0.60 -8.43 30.19
CA GLU A 109 0.59 -8.36 31.07
C GLU A 109 1.28 -9.71 31.27
N ILE A 110 0.54 -10.83 31.42
CA ILE A 110 1.17 -12.16 31.56
C ILE A 110 2.04 -12.50 30.34
N PRO A 111 1.58 -12.33 29.08
CA PRO A 111 2.42 -12.56 27.90
C PRO A 111 3.67 -11.68 27.86
N LYS A 112 3.58 -10.43 28.36
CA LYS A 112 4.69 -9.49 28.38
C LYS A 112 5.77 -9.91 29.38
N ILE A 113 5.38 -10.35 30.57
CA ILE A 113 6.31 -10.84 31.61
C ILE A 113 6.99 -12.13 31.13
N LEU A 114 6.23 -13.08 30.59
CA LEU A 114 6.77 -14.33 30.06
C LEU A 114 7.73 -14.11 28.87
N PHE A 115 7.45 -13.13 28.01
CA PHE A 115 8.38 -12.76 26.93
C PHE A 115 9.71 -12.19 27.46
N PHE A 116 9.69 -11.40 28.54
CA PHE A 116 10.93 -10.95 29.18
C PHE A 116 11.67 -12.07 29.91
N GLY A 117 10.96 -13.05 30.49
CA GLY A 117 11.56 -14.28 31.01
C GLY A 117 12.29 -15.07 29.92
N LEU A 118 11.65 -15.25 28.75
CA LEU A 118 12.27 -15.86 27.58
C LEU A 118 13.53 -15.10 27.12
N LEU A 119 13.51 -13.76 27.12
CA LEU A 119 14.71 -12.97 26.81
C LEU A 119 15.83 -13.14 27.85
N GLY A 120 15.51 -13.28 29.13
CA GLY A 120 16.51 -13.60 30.16
C GLY A 120 17.17 -14.95 29.92
N ILE A 121 16.35 -16.01 29.85
CA ILE A 121 16.81 -17.39 29.67
C ILE A 121 17.57 -17.58 28.35
N THR A 122 17.17 -16.91 27.25
CA THR A 122 17.86 -17.05 25.96
C THR A 122 19.14 -16.21 25.83
N TYR A 123 19.34 -15.16 26.63
CA TYR A 123 20.50 -14.26 26.51
C TYR A 123 21.46 -14.20 27.69
N PHE A 124 21.18 -14.78 28.87
CA PHE A 124 22.07 -14.61 30.05
C PHE A 124 23.53 -14.99 29.77
N PHE A 125 23.78 -16.15 29.14
CA PHE A 125 25.12 -16.61 28.77
C PHE A 125 25.69 -15.97 27.49
N LEU A 126 24.89 -15.18 26.76
CA LEU A 126 25.27 -14.50 25.52
C LEU A 126 25.66 -13.04 25.75
N ALA A 127 24.94 -12.37 26.65
CA ALA A 127 25.11 -10.98 27.01
C ALA A 127 24.62 -10.76 28.46
N PRO A 128 25.41 -11.15 29.49
CA PRO A 128 25.01 -11.11 30.90
C PRO A 128 24.45 -9.76 31.37
N LEU A 129 24.88 -8.66 30.72
CA LEU A 129 24.36 -7.31 30.93
C LEU A 129 22.82 -7.22 30.85
N ILE A 130 22.14 -8.07 30.05
CA ILE A 130 20.68 -8.09 29.97
C ILE A 130 20.01 -8.45 31.31
N LEU A 131 20.68 -9.28 32.13
CA LEU A 131 20.17 -9.75 33.42
C LEU A 131 20.02 -8.58 34.41
N ALA A 132 20.93 -7.60 34.38
CA ALA A 132 20.83 -6.39 35.21
C ALA A 132 19.60 -5.54 34.82
N PHE A 133 19.33 -5.36 33.52
CA PHE A 133 18.16 -4.61 33.05
C PHE A 133 16.84 -5.35 33.32
N LEU A 134 16.86 -6.70 33.23
CA LEU A 134 15.73 -7.56 33.58
C LEU A 134 15.48 -7.61 35.09
N LEU A 135 16.51 -7.64 35.93
CA LEU A 135 16.38 -7.56 37.39
C LEU A 135 15.68 -6.25 37.80
N VAL A 136 16.10 -5.11 37.25
CA VAL A 136 15.41 -3.82 37.48
C VAL A 136 13.96 -3.87 37.00
N TYR A 137 13.68 -4.50 35.84
CA TYR A 137 12.31 -4.69 35.37
C TYR A 137 11.46 -5.56 36.31
N LEU A 138 11.99 -6.67 36.82
CA LEU A 138 11.30 -7.59 37.73
C LEU A 138 11.09 -6.97 39.11
N CYS A 139 12.07 -6.24 39.65
CA CYS A 139 11.94 -5.49 40.91
C CYS A 139 10.91 -4.37 40.82
N LEU A 140 10.94 -3.55 39.76
CA LEU A 140 9.92 -2.54 39.49
C LEU A 140 8.54 -3.19 39.29
N GLY A 141 8.48 -4.29 38.54
CA GLY A 141 7.28 -5.09 38.32
C GLY A 141 6.67 -5.58 39.63
N TYR A 142 7.47 -6.22 40.49
CA TYR A 142 7.02 -6.72 41.79
C TYR A 142 6.46 -5.58 42.66
N ILE A 143 7.21 -4.49 42.84
CA ILE A 143 6.80 -3.35 43.69
C ILE A 143 5.50 -2.72 43.14
N ILE A 144 5.47 -2.41 41.84
CA ILE A 144 4.36 -1.68 41.23
C ILE A 144 3.11 -2.56 41.14
N PHE A 145 3.20 -3.79 40.64
CA PHE A 145 2.03 -4.67 40.56
C PHE A 145 1.53 -5.09 41.95
N ARG A 146 2.40 -5.32 42.96
CA ARG A 146 1.96 -5.56 44.35
C ARG A 146 1.14 -4.40 44.90
N ASN A 147 1.56 -3.15 44.66
CA ASN A 147 0.78 -1.96 45.02
C ASN A 147 -0.55 -1.88 44.26
N GLN A 148 -0.54 -2.12 42.94
CA GLN A 148 -1.76 -2.08 42.12
C GLN A 148 -2.77 -3.17 42.52
N PHE A 149 -2.32 -4.41 42.81
CA PHE A 149 -3.18 -5.50 43.28
C PHE A 149 -3.78 -5.24 44.68
N LEU A 150 -3.08 -4.53 45.55
CA LEU A 150 -3.59 -4.17 46.89
C LEU A 150 -4.58 -2.99 46.85
N ASN A 151 -4.23 -1.94 46.10
CA ASN A 151 -4.82 -0.61 46.28
C ASN A 151 -5.61 -0.08 45.06
N VAL A 152 -5.58 -0.78 43.91
CA VAL A 152 -6.16 -0.26 42.65
C VAL A 152 -7.00 -1.29 41.88
N TYR A 153 -6.63 -2.57 41.89
CA TYR A 153 -7.30 -3.60 41.08
C TYR A 153 -8.31 -4.44 41.86
N ALA A 154 -9.55 -4.47 41.35
CA ALA A 154 -10.54 -5.47 41.71
C ALA A 154 -10.41 -6.68 40.74
N PRO A 155 -10.20 -7.91 41.25
CA PRO A 155 -10.25 -9.11 40.41
C PRO A 155 -11.70 -9.36 39.96
N LYS A 156 -11.96 -9.25 38.65
CA LYS A 156 -13.32 -9.42 38.07
C LYS A 156 -13.79 -10.88 38.04
N TYR A 157 -12.88 -11.82 38.24
CA TYR A 157 -13.12 -13.25 38.44
C TYR A 157 -11.91 -13.88 39.14
N GLU A 158 -12.09 -15.00 39.85
CA GLU A 158 -10.97 -15.75 40.42
C GLU A 158 -10.28 -16.59 39.33
N THR A 159 -8.95 -16.56 39.29
CA THR A 159 -8.19 -17.26 38.25
C THR A 159 -7.90 -18.74 38.58
N ALA A 160 -8.07 -19.15 39.84
CA ALA A 160 -7.88 -20.53 40.33
C ALA A 160 -6.59 -21.22 39.83
N GLY A 161 -5.49 -20.47 39.68
CA GLY A 161 -4.23 -20.98 39.12
C GLY A 161 -4.28 -21.38 37.64
N LYS A 162 -5.40 -21.21 36.92
CA LYS A 162 -5.62 -21.73 35.56
C LYS A 162 -4.72 -21.14 34.47
N PHE A 163 -3.90 -20.13 34.79
CA PHE A 163 -2.83 -19.60 33.93
C PHE A 163 -1.48 -20.31 34.13
N TRP A 164 -1.25 -21.04 35.22
CA TRP A 164 -0.02 -21.81 35.50
C TRP A 164 0.42 -22.69 34.31
N PRO A 165 -0.46 -23.39 33.58
CA PRO A 165 -0.03 -24.18 32.41
C PRO A 165 0.50 -23.34 31.24
N ILE A 166 0.11 -22.07 31.12
CA ILE A 166 0.65 -21.15 30.10
C ILE A 166 2.04 -20.66 30.52
N VAL A 167 2.18 -20.34 31.82
CA VAL A 167 3.44 -19.93 32.45
C VAL A 167 4.48 -21.04 32.31
N HIS A 168 4.21 -22.23 32.88
CA HIS A 168 5.14 -23.35 32.89
C HIS A 168 5.55 -23.80 31.48
N ASN A 169 4.60 -23.96 30.55
CA ASN A 169 4.93 -24.32 29.17
C ASN A 169 5.80 -23.25 28.46
N SER A 170 5.61 -21.96 28.76
CA SER A 170 6.44 -20.88 28.21
C SER A 170 7.86 -20.88 28.78
N MET A 171 8.01 -21.24 30.05
CA MET A 171 9.31 -21.33 30.72
C MET A 171 10.11 -22.54 30.23
N ILE A 172 9.49 -23.73 30.21
CA ILE A 172 10.06 -24.95 29.61
C ILE A 172 10.44 -24.72 28.13
N PHE A 173 9.60 -24.03 27.35
CA PHE A 173 9.95 -23.66 25.97
C PHE A 173 11.19 -22.74 25.91
N SER A 174 11.33 -21.80 26.86
CA SER A 174 12.48 -20.89 26.93
C SER A 174 13.78 -21.64 27.25
N LEU A 175 13.74 -22.60 28.18
CA LEU A 175 14.88 -23.45 28.52
C LEU A 175 15.28 -24.36 27.35
N VAL A 176 14.33 -25.04 26.70
CA VAL A 176 14.60 -25.88 25.52
C VAL A 176 15.16 -25.05 24.35
N LEU A 177 14.66 -23.82 24.15
CA LEU A 177 15.17 -22.88 23.16
C LEU A 177 16.61 -22.42 23.50
N MET A 178 16.89 -22.14 24.77
CA MET A 178 18.24 -21.83 25.27
C MET A 178 19.20 -22.98 25.00
N HIS A 179 18.85 -24.22 25.35
CA HIS A 179 19.67 -25.40 25.08
C HIS A 179 19.95 -25.58 23.57
N ALA A 180 18.96 -25.36 22.71
CA ALA A 180 19.15 -25.44 21.26
C ALA A 180 20.12 -24.36 20.73
N ILE A 181 20.06 -23.14 21.27
CA ILE A 181 20.99 -22.05 20.93
C ILE A 181 22.40 -22.37 21.46
N ALA A 182 22.51 -22.86 22.71
CA ALA A 182 23.76 -23.23 23.34
C ALA A 182 24.49 -24.34 22.57
N ILE A 183 23.82 -25.45 22.26
CA ILE A 183 24.37 -26.55 21.44
C ILE A 183 24.88 -26.01 20.09
N GLY A 184 24.10 -25.15 19.43
CA GLY A 184 24.52 -24.50 18.19
C GLY A 184 25.79 -23.66 18.34
N ILE A 185 25.92 -22.88 19.41
CA ILE A 185 27.07 -22.01 19.67
C ILE A 185 28.32 -22.83 20.03
N PHE A 186 28.21 -23.86 20.87
CA PHE A 186 29.34 -24.72 21.20
C PHE A 186 29.79 -25.56 20.00
N THR A 187 28.86 -26.00 19.15
CA THR A 187 29.18 -26.61 17.84
C THR A 187 29.95 -25.64 16.94
N VAL A 188 29.45 -24.42 16.75
CA VAL A 188 30.11 -23.38 15.91
C VAL A 188 31.48 -22.98 16.47
N LYS A 189 31.65 -22.93 17.80
CA LYS A 189 32.94 -22.68 18.48
C LYS A 189 33.85 -23.91 18.57
N LYS A 190 33.47 -25.07 18.00
CA LYS A 190 34.22 -26.35 18.04
C LYS A 190 34.49 -26.91 19.45
N LEU A 191 33.69 -26.54 20.44
CA LEU A 191 33.80 -27.02 21.83
C LEU A 191 33.02 -28.34 21.99
N SER A 192 33.61 -29.42 21.47
CA SER A 192 32.98 -30.75 21.36
C SER A 192 32.51 -31.33 22.70
N ILE A 193 33.32 -31.22 23.76
CA ILE A 193 33.00 -31.76 25.08
C ILE A 193 31.77 -31.06 25.67
N ALA A 194 31.78 -29.72 25.73
CA ALA A 194 30.63 -28.94 26.21
C ALA A 194 29.36 -29.19 25.38
N SER A 195 29.49 -29.28 24.05
CA SER A 195 28.35 -29.59 23.18
C SER A 195 27.79 -31.01 23.38
N THR A 196 28.60 -31.95 23.88
CA THR A 196 28.17 -33.32 24.21
C THR A 196 27.46 -33.36 25.56
N LEU A 197 27.98 -32.65 26.56
CA LEU A 197 27.39 -32.55 27.91
C LEU A 197 26.02 -31.86 27.92
N ILE A 198 25.76 -30.91 27.00
CA ILE A 198 24.47 -30.22 26.90
C ILE A 198 23.42 -31.02 26.11
N PHE A 199 23.84 -31.96 25.26
CA PHE A 199 22.92 -32.75 24.43
C PHE A 199 21.80 -33.51 25.20
N PRO A 200 22.04 -34.10 26.40
CA PRO A 200 20.96 -34.71 27.18
C PRO A 200 20.02 -33.72 27.89
N LEU A 201 20.42 -32.47 28.14
CA LEU A 201 19.62 -31.52 28.92
C LEU A 201 18.20 -31.29 28.35
N PRO A 202 17.98 -31.04 27.04
CA PRO A 202 16.63 -30.96 26.47
C PRO A 202 15.72 -32.14 26.79
N VAL A 203 16.26 -33.36 26.88
CA VAL A 203 15.49 -34.57 27.20
C VAL A 203 15.12 -34.57 28.69
N LEU A 204 16.07 -34.23 29.56
CA LEU A 204 15.84 -34.10 31.01
C LEU A 204 14.82 -32.99 31.32
N THR A 205 14.89 -31.82 30.68
CA THR A 205 13.91 -30.73 30.82
C THR A 205 12.50 -31.17 30.40
N LEU A 206 12.38 -31.97 29.33
CA LEU A 206 11.08 -32.48 28.87
C LEU A 206 10.51 -33.59 29.77
N LEU A 207 11.37 -34.43 30.35
CA LEU A 207 10.96 -35.40 31.38
C LEU A 207 10.51 -34.69 32.67
N PHE A 208 11.23 -33.65 33.09
CA PHE A 208 10.86 -32.82 34.24
C PHE A 208 9.53 -32.08 34.02
N ASN A 209 9.31 -31.51 32.83
CA ASN A 209 8.00 -30.96 32.43
C ASN A 209 6.88 -31.99 32.59
N GLU A 210 7.05 -33.22 32.11
CA GLU A 210 6.01 -34.25 32.22
C GLU A 210 5.78 -34.72 33.66
N TYR A 211 6.83 -34.75 34.50
CA TYR A 211 6.69 -34.95 35.96
C TYR A 211 5.89 -33.82 36.62
N CYS A 212 6.26 -32.56 36.37
CA CYS A 212 5.57 -31.38 36.89
C CYS A 212 4.12 -31.30 36.42
N ARG A 213 3.84 -31.63 35.16
CA ARG A 213 2.48 -31.74 34.63
C ARG A 213 1.70 -32.85 35.32
N LYS A 214 2.27 -34.03 35.54
CA LYS A 214 1.57 -35.12 36.25
C LYS A 214 1.27 -34.79 37.71
N ARG A 215 2.19 -34.12 38.42
CA ARG A 215 2.03 -33.81 39.85
C ARG A 215 1.18 -32.57 40.13
N PHE A 216 1.35 -31.48 39.38
CA PHE A 216 0.75 -30.18 39.71
C PHE A 216 -0.44 -29.77 38.82
N LEU A 217 -0.54 -30.26 37.57
CA LEU A 217 -1.64 -29.88 36.67
C LEU A 217 -3.04 -30.27 37.19
N PRO A 218 -3.26 -31.42 37.87
CA PRO A 218 -4.58 -31.78 38.40
C PRO A 218 -5.10 -30.76 39.43
N ILE A 219 -4.21 -30.24 40.29
CA ILE A 219 -4.52 -29.27 41.35
C ILE A 219 -5.13 -27.98 40.75
N PHE A 220 -4.57 -27.50 39.63
CA PHE A 220 -5.05 -26.31 38.92
C PHE A 220 -6.22 -26.56 37.96
N ILE A 221 -6.76 -27.78 37.90
CA ILE A 221 -7.92 -28.15 37.09
C ILE A 221 -9.16 -28.45 37.94
N ALA A 222 -8.99 -28.95 39.17
CA ALA A 222 -10.06 -29.52 39.99
C ALA A 222 -11.24 -28.59 40.34
N TYR A 223 -11.05 -27.26 40.41
CA TYR A 223 -12.08 -26.33 40.91
C TYR A 223 -12.71 -25.45 39.81
N SER A 224 -14.03 -25.29 39.86
CA SER A 224 -14.78 -24.34 39.01
C SER A 224 -14.65 -22.90 39.53
N ALA A 225 -14.77 -21.91 38.64
CA ALA A 225 -14.66 -20.49 39.00
C ALA A 225 -15.98 -19.86 39.48
N GLU A 226 -17.06 -20.64 39.56
CA GLU A 226 -18.38 -20.17 40.01
C GLU A 226 -18.78 -20.66 41.41
N GLU A 227 -18.06 -21.62 41.99
CA GLU A 227 -18.40 -22.26 43.27
C GLU A 227 -17.74 -21.58 44.49
N THR A 228 -16.58 -20.94 44.34
CA THR A 228 -15.81 -20.33 45.46
C THR A 228 -16.32 -18.95 45.91
N LYS A 229 -17.63 -18.70 45.93
CA LYS A 229 -18.21 -17.44 46.43
C LYS A 229 -18.08 -17.23 47.96
N GLY A 230 -17.55 -18.20 48.70
CA GLY A 230 -17.48 -18.17 50.18
C GLY A 230 -16.15 -17.73 50.81
N GLN A 231 -14.99 -18.02 50.23
CA GLN A 231 -13.70 -17.88 50.92
C GLN A 231 -12.98 -16.54 50.67
N LYS A 232 -13.38 -15.49 51.40
CA LYS A 232 -12.63 -14.22 51.42
C LYS A 232 -11.26 -14.36 52.09
N ASN A 233 -10.19 -14.52 51.29
CA ASN A 233 -9.08 -13.53 51.22
C ASN A 233 -7.82 -14.04 50.48
N TRP A 234 -7.55 -15.35 50.46
CA TRP A 234 -6.21 -15.88 50.15
C TRP A 234 -5.79 -15.84 48.67
N GLY A 235 -6.73 -15.84 47.72
CA GLY A 235 -6.43 -15.87 46.28
C GLY A 235 -5.84 -14.57 45.67
N LYS A 236 -5.73 -13.47 46.43
CA LYS A 236 -5.54 -12.12 45.87
C LYS A 236 -4.13 -11.74 45.42
N GLN A 237 -3.07 -12.39 45.89
CA GLN A 237 -1.68 -11.92 45.67
C GLN A 237 -0.78 -12.88 44.87
N TYR A 238 -1.02 -14.19 44.93
CA TYR A 238 0.04 -15.15 44.63
C TYR A 238 0.35 -15.34 43.13
N LEU A 239 -0.61 -15.28 42.21
CA LEU A 239 -0.35 -15.67 40.81
C LEU A 239 0.75 -14.85 40.13
N MET A 240 0.73 -13.51 40.21
CA MET A 240 1.75 -12.70 39.52
C MET A 240 3.07 -12.64 40.28
N VAL A 241 3.04 -12.77 41.61
CA VAL A 241 4.25 -12.91 42.43
C VAL A 241 4.94 -14.24 42.13
N TYR A 242 4.19 -15.34 42.08
CA TYR A 242 4.67 -16.66 41.67
C TYR A 242 5.28 -16.64 40.26
N ILE A 243 4.67 -15.95 39.29
CA ILE A 243 5.25 -15.79 37.94
C ILE A 243 6.60 -15.05 38.02
N VAL A 244 6.69 -13.92 38.72
CA VAL A 244 7.95 -13.16 38.84
C VAL A 244 9.03 -13.96 39.58
N SER A 245 8.69 -14.64 40.67
CA SER A 245 9.60 -15.47 41.46
C SER A 245 10.06 -16.73 40.71
N SER A 246 9.15 -17.40 39.98
CA SER A 246 9.51 -18.56 39.13
C SER A 246 10.41 -18.15 37.97
N CYS A 247 10.11 -17.03 37.30
CA CYS A 247 10.99 -16.47 36.27
C CYS A 247 12.40 -16.19 36.81
N TYR A 248 12.51 -15.65 38.03
CA TYR A 248 13.80 -15.39 38.66
C TYR A 248 14.56 -16.68 39.02
N LEU A 249 13.87 -17.65 39.62
CA LEU A 249 14.44 -18.94 40.04
C LEU A 249 14.88 -19.81 38.84
N GLU A 250 14.09 -19.83 37.76
CA GLU A 250 14.43 -20.58 36.53
C GLU A 250 15.59 -19.92 35.75
N ILE A 251 15.69 -18.58 35.73
CA ILE A 251 16.87 -17.90 35.18
C ILE A 251 18.12 -18.27 36.00
N TRP A 252 18.04 -18.21 37.34
CA TRP A 252 19.18 -18.48 38.22
C TRP A 252 19.62 -19.95 38.22
N THR A 253 18.69 -20.90 38.12
CA THR A 253 19.03 -22.32 37.95
C THR A 253 19.67 -22.58 36.58
N SER A 254 19.22 -21.93 35.50
CA SER A 254 19.89 -22.02 34.20
C SER A 254 21.30 -21.39 34.20
N GLU A 255 21.52 -20.34 35.02
CA GLU A 255 22.84 -19.78 35.28
C GLU A 255 23.75 -20.81 35.97
N LYS A 256 23.24 -21.51 37.00
CA LYS A 256 23.95 -22.61 37.68
C LYS A 256 24.27 -23.80 36.77
N GLU A 257 23.36 -24.22 35.89
CA GLU A 257 23.60 -25.32 34.95
C GLU A 257 24.76 -25.02 33.99
N ILE A 258 24.79 -23.81 33.40
CA ILE A 258 25.89 -23.41 32.51
C ILE A 258 27.17 -23.12 33.30
N GLU A 259 27.10 -22.54 34.50
CA GLU A 259 28.25 -22.36 35.40
C GLU A 259 28.92 -23.72 35.71
N TRP A 260 28.15 -24.75 36.04
CA TRP A 260 28.67 -26.09 36.31
C TRP A 260 29.36 -26.73 35.09
N ILE A 261 28.76 -26.59 33.90
CA ILE A 261 29.33 -27.11 32.65
C ILE A 261 30.61 -26.35 32.26
N LEU A 262 30.68 -25.04 32.48
CA LEU A 262 31.90 -24.26 32.26
C LEU A 262 32.99 -24.57 33.29
N LEU A 263 32.65 -24.75 34.57
CA LEU A 263 33.58 -25.15 35.63
C LEU A 263 34.14 -26.56 35.42
N SER A 264 33.40 -27.46 34.76
CA SER A 264 33.89 -28.81 34.40
C SER A 264 35.04 -28.81 33.39
N HIS A 265 35.32 -27.67 32.73
CA HIS A 265 36.32 -27.55 31.68
C HIS A 265 37.31 -26.42 32.04
N GLN A 266 38.52 -26.78 32.47
CA GLN A 266 39.48 -25.83 33.05
C GLN A 266 39.73 -24.56 32.21
N PHE A 267 39.91 -23.44 32.93
CA PHE A 267 40.29 -22.13 32.41
C PHE A 267 41.53 -22.21 31.50
N ASN A 268 41.33 -22.02 30.18
CA ASN A 268 42.24 -21.29 29.27
C ASN A 268 41.71 -21.32 27.82
N THR A 269 41.13 -20.21 27.33
CA THR A 269 41.11 -19.76 25.90
C THR A 269 40.12 -18.62 25.59
N LEU A 270 39.20 -18.26 26.50
CA LEU A 270 38.18 -17.23 26.25
C LEU A 270 38.43 -15.93 27.01
N GLN A 271 38.98 -14.92 26.32
CA GLN A 271 38.84 -13.51 26.73
C GLN A 271 37.38 -13.06 26.54
N ILE A 272 36.55 -13.34 27.55
CA ILE A 272 35.28 -12.62 27.76
C ILE A 272 35.56 -11.56 28.82
N GLY A 273 35.23 -10.30 28.53
CA GLY A 273 35.58 -9.18 29.39
C GLY A 273 34.87 -9.21 30.75
N THR A 274 35.67 -9.24 31.82
CA THR A 274 35.32 -8.76 33.17
C THR A 274 33.91 -9.13 33.68
N ALA A 275 33.71 -10.40 34.03
CA ALA A 275 32.69 -10.74 35.04
C ALA A 275 33.20 -10.30 36.43
N LEU A 276 32.38 -9.60 37.21
CA LEU A 276 32.67 -9.37 38.64
C LEU A 276 32.35 -10.65 39.44
N PRO A 277 33.13 -10.97 40.48
CA PRO A 277 32.73 -12.00 41.44
C PRO A 277 31.53 -11.51 42.25
N VAL A 278 30.42 -12.24 42.21
CA VAL A 278 29.28 -12.01 43.10
C VAL A 278 29.66 -12.50 44.50
N PRO A 279 29.53 -11.68 45.56
CA PRO A 279 30.03 -12.05 46.89
C PRO A 279 29.20 -13.15 47.56
N LEU A 280 29.88 -13.96 48.38
CA LEU A 280 29.33 -15.10 49.14
C LEU A 280 28.18 -14.76 50.12
N SER A 281 27.84 -13.48 50.28
CA SER A 281 26.71 -13.00 51.06
C SER A 281 25.35 -13.32 50.41
N LEU A 282 25.27 -13.46 49.08
CA LEU A 282 24.02 -13.81 48.39
C LEU A 282 23.56 -15.25 48.65
N LEU A 283 24.50 -16.18 48.91
CA LEU A 283 24.20 -17.55 49.36
C LEU A 283 23.47 -17.60 50.71
N LYS A 284 23.58 -16.55 51.55
CA LYS A 284 22.77 -16.44 52.79
C LYS A 284 21.33 -15.97 52.52
N PHE A 285 21.04 -15.45 51.33
CA PHE A 285 19.69 -15.10 50.89
C PHE A 285 18.94 -16.33 50.32
N GLU A 286 19.66 -17.30 49.76
CA GLU A 286 19.11 -18.56 49.24
C GLU A 286 18.34 -19.35 50.31
N ALA A 287 18.90 -19.47 51.53
CA ALA A 287 18.28 -20.21 52.63
C ALA A 287 16.90 -19.64 53.04
N GLY A 288 16.75 -18.31 53.03
CA GLY A 288 15.47 -17.66 53.30
C GLY A 288 14.46 -17.84 52.16
N TYR A 289 14.93 -17.93 50.92
CA TYR A 289 14.06 -18.14 49.75
C TYR A 289 13.60 -19.59 49.59
N TRP A 290 14.43 -20.57 49.94
CA TRP A 290 14.01 -21.97 50.03
C TRP A 290 12.99 -22.19 51.16
N SER A 291 13.14 -21.51 52.31
CA SER A 291 12.09 -21.49 53.35
C SER A 291 10.77 -20.97 52.76
N ALA A 292 10.78 -19.80 52.12
CA ALA A 292 9.58 -19.21 51.52
C ALA A 292 8.95 -20.07 50.40
N PHE A 293 9.74 -20.92 49.73
CA PHE A 293 9.22 -21.87 48.74
C PHE A 293 8.58 -23.09 49.41
N HIS A 294 9.15 -23.62 50.49
CA HIS A 294 8.50 -24.65 51.31
C HIS A 294 7.26 -24.14 52.06
N ASP A 295 7.26 -22.88 52.54
CA ASP A 295 6.07 -22.25 53.13
C ASP A 295 4.93 -22.15 52.10
N ALA A 296 5.26 -21.84 50.83
CA ALA A 296 4.32 -21.84 49.71
C ALA A 296 3.88 -23.26 49.28
N GLU A 297 4.72 -24.29 49.46
CA GLU A 297 4.38 -25.68 49.17
C GLU A 297 3.47 -26.29 50.27
N GLY A 298 3.78 -26.04 51.55
CA GLY A 298 2.96 -26.45 52.68
C GLY A 298 1.56 -25.83 52.66
N SER A 299 1.46 -24.51 52.41
CA SER A 299 0.18 -23.81 52.29
C SER A 299 -0.65 -24.17 51.04
N ILE A 300 -0.10 -24.97 50.11
CA ILE A 300 -0.87 -25.61 49.02
C ILE A 300 -1.32 -27.03 49.40
N LEU A 301 -0.56 -27.73 50.26
CA LEU A 301 -0.86 -29.10 50.70
C LEU A 301 -1.91 -29.16 51.84
N ASP A 302 -1.89 -28.21 52.78
CA ASP A 302 -2.85 -28.12 53.90
C ASP A 302 -4.32 -28.01 53.43
N VAL A 303 -4.55 -27.58 52.18
CA VAL A 303 -5.89 -27.49 51.54
C VAL A 303 -6.58 -28.86 51.43
N THR A 304 -5.87 -29.97 51.69
CA THR A 304 -6.40 -31.35 51.56
C THR A 304 -6.69 -32.06 52.89
N GLY A 305 -6.52 -31.43 54.07
CA GLY A 305 -6.66 -32.16 55.34
C GLY A 305 -6.93 -31.36 56.61
N ASN A 306 -8.17 -30.89 56.81
CA ASN A 306 -8.92 -31.19 58.04
C ASN A 306 -10.39 -30.73 58.00
N GLU A 307 -11.26 -31.49 58.65
CA GLU A 307 -12.65 -31.12 58.93
C GLU A 307 -12.75 -30.53 60.35
N ASN A 308 -13.25 -29.28 60.49
CA ASN A 308 -14.31 -28.89 61.44
C ASN A 308 -14.48 -27.35 61.50
N PRO A 309 -15.71 -26.82 61.69
CA PRO A 309 -15.94 -25.39 61.83
C PRO A 309 -16.09 -24.95 63.30
N THR A 310 -15.45 -23.85 63.70
CA THR A 310 -15.97 -22.88 64.71
C THR A 310 -15.06 -21.66 64.85
N TRP A 311 -15.65 -20.46 64.84
CA TRP A 311 -15.64 -19.47 65.95
C TRP A 311 -16.07 -18.07 65.46
N GLN A 312 -16.75 -17.32 66.35
CA GLN A 312 -17.34 -16.01 66.05
C GLN A 312 -16.39 -14.84 66.37
N PRO A 313 -16.60 -13.66 65.74
CA PRO A 313 -15.72 -12.49 65.89
C PRO A 313 -15.95 -11.75 67.21
N ARG A 314 -14.93 -10.98 67.65
CA ARG A 314 -15.08 -9.91 68.64
C ARG A 314 -14.81 -8.53 68.01
N PHE A 315 -15.60 -7.56 68.45
CA PHE A 315 -15.39 -6.11 68.31
C PHE A 315 -14.09 -5.69 69.04
N SER A 316 -13.50 -4.49 68.90
CA SER A 316 -13.96 -3.17 68.41
C SER A 316 -12.73 -2.26 68.19
N ASN A 317 -12.81 -1.15 67.43
CA ASN A 317 -13.23 0.17 67.97
C ASN A 317 -13.15 1.34 66.95
N GLN A 318 -13.85 2.44 67.28
CA GLN A 318 -13.77 3.81 66.72
C GLN A 318 -14.14 3.99 65.22
N ASN A 319 -15.23 4.71 64.88
CA ASN A 319 -15.52 6.16 64.99
C ASN A 319 -14.79 6.98 63.91
N GLN A 320 -15.39 7.96 63.22
CA GLN A 320 -16.76 8.51 63.27
C GLN A 320 -17.02 9.33 61.97
N TYR A 321 -18.27 9.54 61.56
CA TYR A 321 -18.79 10.84 61.05
C TYR A 321 -20.35 10.84 60.99
N GLN A 322 -20.95 12.00 60.67
CA GLN A 322 -22.28 12.42 61.18
C GLN A 322 -23.42 12.41 60.12
N SER A 323 -24.59 12.99 60.47
CA SER A 323 -25.91 12.54 59.97
C SER A 323 -26.94 13.66 59.70
N TYR A 324 -27.86 13.42 58.74
CA TYR A 324 -29.20 14.07 58.54
C TYR A 324 -29.24 15.59 58.23
N PRO A 325 -30.43 16.20 57.90
CA PRO A 325 -31.75 15.68 57.45
C PRO A 325 -32.06 16.08 55.97
N ALA A 326 -33.00 15.54 55.17
CA ALA A 326 -34.36 14.98 55.33
C ALA A 326 -35.52 16.02 55.32
N LEU A 327 -36.41 16.00 54.31
CA LEU A 327 -37.70 16.74 54.29
C LEU A 327 -38.76 16.17 53.29
N LEU A 328 -39.67 15.33 53.81
CA LEU A 328 -41.09 15.06 53.41
C LEU A 328 -41.48 14.46 52.02
N PRO A 329 -42.69 13.82 51.89
CA PRO A 329 -42.92 12.71 50.93
C PRO A 329 -44.32 12.65 50.21
N LEU A 330 -44.58 11.51 49.53
CA LEU A 330 -45.89 10.94 49.09
C LEU A 330 -46.64 11.64 47.91
N PRO A 331 -47.60 10.98 47.20
CA PRO A 331 -47.93 9.54 47.12
C PRO A 331 -48.02 8.95 45.66
N PRO A 332 -48.12 7.62 45.50
CA PRO A 332 -48.70 6.92 44.32
C PRO A 332 -50.17 6.50 44.59
N PRO A 333 -50.85 5.63 43.80
CA PRO A 333 -50.84 5.32 42.35
C PRO A 333 -52.25 5.52 41.72
N ILE A 334 -52.51 5.01 40.50
CA ILE A 334 -53.63 4.09 40.13
C ILE A 334 -53.71 3.87 38.58
N PRO A 335 -54.02 2.65 38.09
CA PRO A 335 -54.12 2.33 36.65
C PRO A 335 -55.57 2.26 36.12
N LEU A 336 -55.73 2.22 34.79
CA LEU A 336 -56.95 1.74 34.12
C LEU A 336 -56.62 0.82 32.92
N GLN A 337 -57.32 -0.31 32.85
CA GLN A 337 -57.45 -1.22 31.69
C GLN A 337 -58.93 -1.20 31.22
N LEU A 338 -59.30 -2.11 30.30
CA LEU A 338 -60.66 -2.44 29.80
C LEU A 338 -61.20 -1.52 28.67
N THR A 339 -61.96 -1.97 27.66
CA THR A 339 -61.96 -3.21 26.82
C THR A 339 -62.87 -2.97 25.57
N ALA A 340 -63.00 -3.97 24.68
CA ALA A 340 -63.88 -4.00 23.49
C ALA A 340 -65.34 -3.52 23.72
N THR A 341 -66.08 -3.02 22.72
CA THR A 341 -66.77 -3.83 21.67
C THR A 341 -67.39 -2.96 20.52
N PRO A 342 -67.87 -3.55 19.37
CA PRO A 342 -68.38 -2.82 18.19
C PRO A 342 -69.91 -2.58 18.20
N PRO A 343 -70.49 -1.85 17.21
CA PRO A 343 -71.33 -2.53 16.20
C PRO A 343 -71.32 -1.94 14.75
N LEU A 344 -72.13 -2.56 13.88
CA LEU A 344 -72.55 -2.20 12.49
C LEU A 344 -73.82 -1.29 12.50
N PRO A 345 -74.53 -0.89 11.38
CA PRO A 345 -74.49 -1.37 9.98
C PRO A 345 -74.68 -0.33 8.82
N GLN A 346 -74.55 -0.83 7.56
CA GLN A 346 -75.23 -0.38 6.30
C GLN A 346 -75.02 1.08 5.79
N ASN A 347 -75.17 1.42 4.50
CA ASN A 347 -75.99 0.82 3.44
C ASN A 347 -75.40 0.85 2.01
N GLN A 348 -76.18 0.38 1.03
CA GLN A 348 -75.90 0.07 -0.39
C GLN A 348 -75.47 1.30 -1.25
N SER A 349 -74.97 1.20 -2.50
CA SER A 349 -75.10 0.18 -3.57
C SER A 349 -73.89 0.25 -4.57
N CYS A 350 -73.77 -0.44 -5.73
CA CYS A 350 -74.65 -1.38 -6.45
C CYS A 350 -73.88 -2.49 -7.23
N ARG A 351 -73.63 -2.32 -8.55
CA ARG A 351 -73.23 -3.33 -9.58
C ARG A 351 -72.48 -2.62 -10.73
N SER A 352 -71.68 -3.25 -11.60
CA SER A 352 -71.87 -4.54 -12.27
C SER A 352 -70.68 -5.52 -12.24
N LYS A 353 -70.92 -6.74 -12.73
CA LYS A 353 -69.99 -7.88 -12.76
C LYS A 353 -69.77 -8.37 -14.19
N THR A 354 -68.67 -9.09 -14.41
CA THR A 354 -68.71 -10.30 -15.24
C THR A 354 -67.86 -11.40 -14.62
N HIS A 355 -68.28 -12.65 -14.82
CA HIS A 355 -67.72 -13.90 -14.26
C HIS A 355 -66.88 -14.63 -15.34
N LEU A 356 -66.07 -15.66 -15.10
CA LEU A 356 -65.22 -16.10 -13.97
C LEU A 356 -64.33 -17.27 -14.51
N HIS A 357 -63.57 -17.94 -13.64
CA HIS A 357 -63.01 -19.31 -13.82
C HIS A 357 -61.82 -19.59 -14.76
N LYS A 358 -60.78 -20.20 -14.17
CA LYS A 358 -60.09 -21.39 -14.74
C LYS A 358 -60.93 -22.64 -14.46
N PRO A 359 -60.84 -23.71 -15.28
CA PRO A 359 -60.15 -24.92 -14.80
C PRO A 359 -59.16 -25.50 -15.85
N SER A 360 -59.04 -26.84 -15.98
CA SER A 360 -57.82 -27.51 -16.50
C SER A 360 -58.03 -28.90 -17.14
N TRP A 361 -57.08 -29.32 -17.99
CA TRP A 361 -56.77 -30.71 -18.43
C TRP A 361 -57.80 -31.51 -19.27
N LYS A 362 -57.56 -31.70 -20.58
CA LYS A 362 -57.08 -32.99 -21.18
C LYS A 362 -57.01 -33.05 -22.73
N GLN A 363 -56.13 -33.95 -23.19
CA GLN A 363 -55.97 -34.70 -24.46
C GLN A 363 -56.88 -34.46 -25.68
N ASN A 364 -56.27 -34.50 -26.89
CA ASN A 364 -56.66 -35.44 -27.98
C ASN A 364 -55.54 -35.64 -29.03
N ASN A 365 -55.62 -36.74 -29.80
CA ASN A 365 -54.68 -37.31 -30.81
C ASN A 365 -55.43 -38.45 -31.58
N PRO A 366 -54.88 -39.16 -32.60
CA PRO A 366 -53.69 -38.96 -33.45
C PRO A 366 -54.14 -38.59 -34.89
N PRO A 367 -54.05 -39.36 -36.04
CA PRO A 367 -53.35 -40.63 -36.42
C PRO A 367 -51.82 -40.48 -36.62
N ARG A 368 -50.96 -41.45 -36.98
CA ARG A 368 -50.98 -42.85 -37.55
C ARG A 368 -50.92 -42.96 -39.09
N ALA A 369 -50.14 -43.86 -39.71
CA ALA A 369 -49.16 -44.88 -39.24
C ALA A 369 -47.83 -44.75 -40.04
N THR A 370 -46.81 -45.62 -40.11
CA THR A 370 -46.44 -47.02 -39.68
C THR A 370 -44.87 -47.05 -39.64
N SER A 371 -44.00 -48.08 -39.55
CA SER A 371 -43.88 -49.55 -39.30
C SER A 371 -42.35 -49.87 -39.32
N SER A 372 -41.75 -50.94 -38.77
CA SER A 372 -42.09 -51.93 -37.73
C SER A 372 -40.87 -52.86 -37.47
N ASP A 373 -40.54 -53.15 -36.20
CA ASP A 373 -39.76 -54.32 -35.70
C ASP A 373 -38.26 -54.46 -36.13
N THR A 374 -37.37 -55.23 -35.47
CA THR A 374 -37.49 -56.22 -34.37
C THR A 374 -36.20 -56.35 -33.51
N GLN A 375 -36.35 -56.66 -32.21
CA GLN A 375 -35.46 -57.49 -31.35
C GLN A 375 -33.99 -57.09 -31.00
N VAL A 376 -33.35 -57.95 -30.18
CA VAL A 376 -32.20 -57.70 -29.28
C VAL A 376 -31.23 -58.90 -29.29
N SER A 377 -29.92 -58.66 -29.21
CA SER A 377 -28.93 -59.63 -28.69
C SER A 377 -27.57 -58.95 -28.36
N VAL A 378 -26.64 -59.69 -27.74
CA VAL A 378 -25.41 -59.20 -27.09
C VAL A 378 -24.24 -60.18 -27.33
N LEU A 379 -22.99 -59.73 -27.10
CA LEU A 379 -21.71 -60.46 -26.96
C LEU A 379 -20.78 -60.66 -28.20
N THR A 380 -19.70 -59.85 -28.21
CA THR A 380 -18.28 -60.28 -28.02
C THR A 380 -17.49 -60.97 -29.16
N VAL A 381 -16.16 -60.88 -29.02
CA VAL A 381 -15.05 -61.70 -29.60
C VAL A 381 -14.31 -61.07 -30.81
N LEU A 382 -12.97 -61.09 -30.73
CA LEU A 382 -11.94 -60.71 -31.72
C LEU A 382 -11.48 -62.01 -32.47
N PRO A 383 -10.27 -62.21 -33.05
CA PRO A 383 -9.16 -61.33 -33.41
C PRO A 383 -8.54 -61.57 -34.81
N ALA A 384 -7.48 -60.80 -35.10
CA ALA A 384 -6.34 -61.15 -35.98
C ALA A 384 -6.62 -61.25 -37.51
N SER A 385 -5.63 -61.29 -38.41
CA SER A 385 -4.16 -61.48 -38.24
C SER A 385 -3.27 -60.68 -39.22
N GLU A 386 -2.04 -60.38 -38.77
CA GLU A 386 -0.72 -60.55 -39.48
C GLU A 386 -0.42 -59.82 -40.81
N ASP A 387 0.81 -59.38 -41.13
CA ASP A 387 2.01 -58.97 -40.34
C ASP A 387 2.75 -57.87 -41.19
N THR A 388 4.06 -57.63 -41.38
CA THR A 388 5.39 -58.23 -41.07
C THR A 388 6.30 -57.12 -40.47
N GLN A 389 7.18 -57.35 -39.49
CA GLN A 389 8.47 -58.08 -39.45
C GLN A 389 9.60 -57.48 -40.32
N ARG A 390 10.88 -57.36 -39.90
CA ARG A 390 11.68 -57.61 -38.65
C ARG A 390 13.10 -57.02 -38.90
N ARG A 391 14.17 -57.05 -38.07
CA ARG A 391 14.58 -56.97 -36.63
C ARG A 391 16.15 -56.83 -36.69
N ALA A 392 17.00 -56.72 -35.67
CA ALA A 392 17.00 -56.94 -34.20
C ALA A 392 17.97 -55.89 -33.54
N SER A 393 18.34 -55.89 -32.25
CA SER A 393 18.21 -56.87 -31.15
C SER A 393 18.07 -56.23 -29.74
N SER A 394 17.70 -57.07 -28.78
CA SER A 394 17.31 -56.85 -27.37
C SER A 394 18.52 -56.95 -26.37
N PRO A 395 18.41 -56.94 -25.00
CA PRO A 395 17.22 -57.20 -24.15
C PRO A 395 17.01 -56.54 -22.74
N LEU A 396 15.73 -56.41 -22.39
CA LEU A 396 15.03 -56.76 -21.11
C LEU A 396 15.67 -56.52 -19.71
N ARG A 397 14.96 -55.73 -18.86
CA ARG A 397 14.23 -56.25 -17.67
C ARG A 397 13.14 -55.25 -17.19
N GLY A 398 12.31 -55.63 -16.22
CA GLY A 398 11.02 -54.97 -15.92
C GLY A 398 10.87 -54.27 -14.55
N GLU A 399 9.71 -53.62 -14.42
CA GLU A 399 9.02 -53.04 -13.25
C GLU A 399 9.81 -52.56 -12.01
N ASN A 400 9.64 -51.26 -11.69
CA ASN A 400 9.11 -50.86 -10.37
C ASN A 400 8.50 -49.45 -10.38
N GLY A 401 7.69 -49.13 -9.36
CA GLY A 401 6.76 -47.99 -9.38
C GLY A 401 7.40 -46.58 -9.40
N ARG A 402 6.92 -45.71 -10.30
CA ARG A 402 7.29 -44.29 -10.34
C ARG A 402 6.66 -43.52 -9.17
N LYS A 403 7.45 -43.22 -8.14
CA LYS A 403 7.10 -42.21 -7.12
C LYS A 403 6.78 -40.88 -7.80
N VAL A 404 5.64 -40.27 -7.47
CA VAL A 404 5.33 -38.87 -7.81
C VAL A 404 6.17 -37.96 -6.93
N MET A 405 7.40 -37.65 -7.36
CA MET A 405 8.20 -36.60 -6.74
C MET A 405 7.68 -35.23 -7.20
N GLY A 406 6.89 -34.59 -6.34
CA GLY A 406 6.50 -33.19 -6.51
C GLY A 406 7.69 -32.27 -6.27
N ALA A 407 8.40 -31.92 -7.34
CA ALA A 407 9.37 -30.82 -7.32
C ALA A 407 8.62 -29.48 -7.44
N THR A 408 8.81 -28.59 -6.47
CA THR A 408 8.35 -27.21 -6.55
C THR A 408 9.14 -26.44 -7.61
N GLN A 409 8.63 -26.41 -8.84
CA GLN A 409 9.13 -25.50 -9.87
C GLN A 409 9.06 -24.06 -9.35
N ALA A 410 10.15 -23.32 -9.50
CA ALA A 410 10.14 -21.87 -9.28
C ALA A 410 9.17 -21.22 -10.29
N LEU A 411 8.43 -20.21 -9.85
CA LEU A 411 7.59 -19.40 -10.74
C LEU A 411 8.50 -18.56 -11.64
N VAL A 412 8.63 -18.96 -12.91
CA VAL A 412 9.35 -18.17 -13.92
C VAL A 412 8.31 -17.39 -14.74
N ALA A 413 8.65 -16.17 -15.14
CA ALA A 413 7.80 -15.38 -16.03
C ALA A 413 7.60 -16.09 -17.37
N ALA A 414 6.40 -15.96 -17.97
CA ALA A 414 6.12 -16.60 -19.25
C ALA A 414 7.11 -16.12 -20.32
N ARG A 415 7.75 -17.08 -21.00
CA ARG A 415 8.64 -16.78 -22.13
C ARG A 415 7.85 -16.45 -23.37
N ARG A 416 8.47 -15.70 -24.29
CA ARG A 416 7.89 -15.44 -25.60
C ARG A 416 7.69 -16.78 -26.34
N PRO A 417 6.48 -17.07 -26.85
CA PRO A 417 6.14 -18.36 -27.45
C PRO A 417 6.70 -18.54 -28.87
N ASP A 418 7.12 -17.44 -29.49
CA ASP A 418 7.49 -17.32 -30.90
C ASP A 418 8.56 -16.23 -31.09
N SER A 419 8.91 -15.92 -32.36
CA SER A 419 9.82 -14.84 -32.74
C SER A 419 9.22 -13.42 -32.58
N GLY A 420 8.05 -13.27 -31.95
CA GLY A 420 7.14 -12.16 -32.19
C GLY A 420 6.11 -12.52 -33.27
N GLY A 421 5.00 -11.81 -33.27
CA GLY A 421 3.90 -12.01 -34.21
C GLY A 421 4.19 -11.50 -35.62
N VAL A 422 3.35 -11.89 -36.56
CA VAL A 422 3.45 -11.61 -38.00
C VAL A 422 2.21 -10.92 -38.58
N GLU A 423 1.08 -10.82 -37.85
CA GLU A 423 -0.12 -10.16 -38.39
C GLU A 423 0.06 -8.64 -38.56
N GLY A 424 -0.47 -8.12 -39.68
CA GLY A 424 -0.59 -6.69 -39.97
C GLY A 424 0.62 -6.08 -40.72
N PRO A 425 0.40 -5.09 -41.61
CA PRO A 425 1.47 -4.47 -42.39
C PRO A 425 2.56 -3.83 -41.51
N VAL A 426 3.80 -3.97 -41.98
CA VAL A 426 5.00 -3.44 -41.31
C VAL A 426 5.04 -1.91 -41.37
N ILE A 427 5.47 -1.28 -40.28
CA ILE A 427 5.71 0.16 -40.16
C ILE A 427 7.10 0.41 -39.59
N SER A 428 7.90 1.24 -40.27
CA SER A 428 9.23 1.63 -39.77
C SER A 428 9.10 2.75 -38.72
N LEU A 429 9.76 2.55 -37.58
CA LEU A 429 9.61 3.34 -36.37
C LEU A 429 10.97 3.73 -35.78
N LEU A 430 10.94 4.79 -34.97
CA LEU A 430 12.02 5.17 -34.07
C LEU A 430 11.52 5.08 -32.63
N ALA A 431 12.30 4.45 -31.74
CA ALA A 431 12.04 4.42 -30.31
C ALA A 431 13.03 5.31 -29.55
N ASN A 432 12.58 5.94 -28.47
CA ASN A 432 13.43 6.75 -27.57
C ASN A 432 14.37 5.92 -26.66
N HIS A 433 14.84 4.80 -27.21
CA HIS A 433 15.81 3.88 -26.62
C HIS A 433 17.13 4.10 -27.36
N PHE A 434 18.21 4.20 -26.62
CA PHE A 434 19.55 4.48 -27.14
C PHE A 434 20.45 3.31 -26.77
N LEU A 435 21.00 2.61 -27.77
CA LEU A 435 21.81 1.40 -27.56
C LEU A 435 23.01 1.71 -26.66
N VAL A 436 23.26 0.87 -25.68
CA VAL A 436 24.42 0.93 -24.79
C VAL A 436 25.24 -0.33 -24.96
N GLN A 437 26.46 -0.18 -25.48
CA GLN A 437 27.45 -1.25 -25.54
C GLN A 437 28.40 -1.11 -24.34
N PHE A 438 28.82 -2.24 -23.77
CA PHE A 438 29.75 -2.30 -22.63
C PHE A 438 30.81 -3.38 -22.88
N ASP A 439 32.03 -3.16 -22.40
CA ASP A 439 33.07 -4.19 -22.38
C ASP A 439 32.71 -5.25 -21.32
N SER A 440 32.38 -6.47 -21.76
CA SER A 440 32.03 -7.58 -20.85
C SER A 440 33.19 -8.05 -19.96
N LEU A 441 34.44 -7.72 -20.31
CA LEU A 441 35.62 -7.96 -19.50
C LEU A 441 35.88 -6.82 -18.49
N GLN A 442 35.20 -5.67 -18.63
CA GLN A 442 35.31 -4.56 -17.71
C GLN A 442 34.58 -4.86 -16.41
N ARG A 443 35.38 -5.18 -15.39
CA ARG A 443 34.91 -5.37 -14.01
C ARG A 443 34.47 -4.04 -13.42
N ILE A 444 33.51 -4.09 -12.50
CA ILE A 444 33.08 -2.92 -11.72
C ILE A 444 33.28 -3.24 -10.24
N PHE A 445 34.00 -2.37 -9.55
CA PHE A 445 34.32 -2.48 -8.13
C PHE A 445 33.35 -1.60 -7.35
N HIS A 446 32.60 -2.21 -6.43
CA HIS A 446 31.58 -1.53 -5.63
C HIS A 446 32.06 -1.37 -4.18
N TYR A 447 31.97 -0.14 -3.68
CA TYR A 447 32.39 0.26 -2.34
C TYR A 447 31.21 0.90 -1.60
N ASP A 448 31.08 0.57 -0.30
CA ASP A 448 30.23 1.33 0.62
C ASP A 448 31.02 2.51 1.18
N VAL A 449 30.40 3.68 1.22
CA VAL A 449 30.97 4.94 1.66
C VAL A 449 30.18 5.49 2.84
N GLU A 450 30.83 5.59 3.99
CA GLU A 450 30.28 6.26 5.17
C GLU A 450 30.93 7.64 5.35
N ILE A 451 30.12 8.70 5.40
CA ILE A 451 30.59 10.08 5.56
C ILE A 451 30.11 10.64 6.90
N SER A 452 31.05 10.92 7.80
CA SER A 452 30.82 11.49 9.12
C SER A 452 31.32 12.94 9.20
N PRO A 453 30.49 13.93 9.61
CA PRO A 453 29.06 13.82 9.91
C PRO A 453 28.19 13.74 8.63
N ASN A 454 27.09 12.99 8.70
CA ASN A 454 26.18 12.71 7.59
C ASN A 454 25.80 13.96 6.75
N PRO A 455 26.24 14.05 5.48
CA PRO A 455 25.99 15.20 4.61
C PRO A 455 24.62 15.16 3.91
N SER A 456 24.23 16.27 3.27
CA SER A 456 23.16 16.24 2.25
C SER A 456 23.68 15.62 0.95
N LYS A 457 22.79 15.13 0.05
CA LYS A 457 23.19 14.62 -1.28
C LYS A 457 24.02 15.62 -2.10
N GLU A 458 23.75 16.91 -1.94
CA GLU A 458 24.48 18.01 -2.60
C GLU A 458 25.93 18.06 -2.07
N VAL A 459 26.11 18.09 -0.74
CA VAL A 459 27.43 18.12 -0.08
C VAL A 459 28.18 16.80 -0.30
N ALA A 460 27.52 15.65 -0.27
CA ALA A 460 28.12 14.34 -0.52
C ALA A 460 28.82 14.27 -1.89
N ARG A 461 28.28 14.94 -2.92
CA ARG A 461 28.94 15.03 -4.23
C ARG A 461 30.06 16.06 -4.28
N MET A 462 29.96 17.16 -3.54
CA MET A 462 31.10 18.08 -3.34
C MET A 462 32.27 17.36 -2.68
N ILE A 463 31.99 16.52 -1.67
CA ILE A 463 32.99 15.65 -1.03
C ILE A 463 33.58 14.67 -2.06
N LYS A 464 32.75 13.98 -2.84
CA LYS A 464 33.23 13.04 -3.88
C LYS A 464 34.11 13.69 -4.96
N ARG A 465 33.82 14.91 -5.41
CA ARG A 465 34.72 15.61 -6.35
C ARG A 465 36.06 15.93 -5.69
N LYS A 466 36.00 16.52 -4.50
CA LYS A 466 37.21 16.86 -3.73
C LYS A 466 38.06 15.63 -3.35
N LEU A 467 37.43 14.46 -3.17
CA LEU A 467 38.08 13.16 -2.96
C LEU A 467 38.91 12.73 -4.18
N VAL A 468 38.36 12.90 -5.38
CA VAL A 468 39.07 12.61 -6.63
C VAL A 468 40.17 13.64 -6.90
N GLU A 469 39.95 14.89 -6.51
CA GLU A 469 40.94 15.99 -6.62
C GLU A 469 42.14 15.81 -5.67
N GLU A 470 41.92 15.46 -4.39
CA GLU A 470 42.98 15.35 -3.37
C GLU A 470 43.59 13.94 -3.22
N ASN A 471 42.86 12.86 -3.52
CA ASN A 471 43.28 11.48 -3.22
C ASN A 471 43.39 10.57 -4.47
N SER A 472 43.65 11.15 -5.65
CA SER A 472 43.78 10.42 -6.92
C SER A 472 44.70 9.18 -6.85
N VAL A 473 45.80 9.23 -6.09
CA VAL A 473 46.73 8.09 -5.92
C VAL A 473 46.07 6.89 -5.24
N GLU A 474 45.39 7.09 -4.09
CA GLU A 474 44.66 6.03 -3.37
C GLU A 474 43.57 5.39 -4.24
N LEU A 475 42.89 6.22 -5.04
CA LEU A 475 41.86 5.82 -6.00
C LEU A 475 42.43 5.21 -7.29
N SER A 476 43.76 5.04 -7.40
CA SER A 476 44.46 4.54 -8.60
C SER A 476 44.11 5.30 -9.89
N GLY A 477 43.90 6.62 -9.78
CA GLY A 477 43.57 7.53 -10.88
C GLY A 477 42.11 7.48 -11.37
N ALA A 478 41.25 6.64 -10.78
CA ALA A 478 39.89 6.42 -11.26
C ALA A 478 38.92 7.61 -10.99
N LEU A 479 37.91 7.75 -11.85
CA LEU A 479 36.81 8.73 -11.74
C LEU A 479 35.48 8.04 -11.39
N PRO A 480 35.31 7.50 -10.16
CA PRO A 480 34.17 6.67 -9.78
C PRO A 480 32.81 7.38 -9.85
N ALA A 481 31.72 6.62 -9.96
CA ALA A 481 30.34 7.11 -9.95
C ALA A 481 29.69 6.99 -8.56
N PHE A 482 28.85 7.94 -8.13
CA PHE A 482 28.34 7.99 -6.75
C PHE A 482 26.84 8.30 -6.63
N ASP A 483 26.10 7.40 -5.97
CA ASP A 483 24.66 7.56 -5.74
C ASP A 483 24.30 8.77 -4.86
N GLY A 484 25.29 9.40 -4.23
CA GLY A 484 25.15 10.54 -3.32
C GLY A 484 24.65 10.13 -1.93
N ARG A 485 24.94 8.90 -1.49
CA ARG A 485 24.68 8.36 -0.15
C ARG A 485 25.78 7.42 0.33
N LYS A 486 25.96 6.29 -0.36
CA LYS A 486 26.71 5.11 0.11
C LYS A 486 27.37 4.35 -1.02
N ASN A 487 26.66 4.10 -2.12
CA ASN A 487 27.13 3.20 -3.17
C ASN A 487 28.04 3.96 -4.15
N LEU A 488 29.33 3.64 -4.12
CA LEU A 488 30.39 4.16 -4.99
C LEU A 488 30.87 3.04 -5.92
N TYR A 489 30.98 3.32 -7.22
CA TYR A 489 31.41 2.35 -8.22
C TYR A 489 32.65 2.85 -8.95
N SER A 490 33.64 1.98 -9.18
CA SER A 490 34.89 2.29 -9.87
C SER A 490 35.16 1.29 -11.00
N PRO A 491 35.79 1.70 -12.13
CA PRO A 491 36.28 0.77 -13.16
C PRO A 491 37.61 0.08 -12.76
N VAL A 492 38.32 0.63 -11.75
CA VAL A 492 39.63 0.14 -11.28
C VAL A 492 39.56 -0.12 -9.78
N GLU A 493 40.28 -1.13 -9.32
CA GLU A 493 40.40 -1.45 -7.90
C GLU A 493 41.29 -0.42 -7.19
N PHE A 494 40.84 0.15 -6.08
CA PHE A 494 41.64 1.05 -5.25
C PHE A 494 42.81 0.32 -4.57
N GLN A 495 43.85 1.05 -4.14
CA GLN A 495 45.06 0.42 -3.57
C GLN A 495 44.79 -0.40 -2.30
N ASN A 496 43.76 -0.02 -1.54
CA ASN A 496 43.39 -0.64 -0.28
C ASN A 496 41.89 -1.01 -0.26
N ASP A 497 41.55 -2.19 0.25
CA ASP A 497 40.17 -2.65 0.51
C ASP A 497 39.39 -1.73 1.46
N ARG A 498 40.10 -0.94 2.26
CA ARG A 498 39.57 0.07 3.17
C ARG A 498 40.40 1.34 3.11
N LEU A 499 39.74 2.49 2.94
CA LEU A 499 40.35 3.81 3.01
C LEU A 499 39.63 4.63 4.09
N GLU A 500 40.40 5.29 4.96
CA GLU A 500 39.88 6.30 5.89
C GLU A 500 40.53 7.65 5.59
N LEU A 501 39.73 8.57 5.03
CA LEU A 501 40.18 9.82 4.44
C LEU A 501 39.46 11.02 5.06
N PHE A 502 40.13 12.16 5.13
CA PHE A 502 39.64 13.37 5.80
C PHE A 502 39.60 14.56 4.84
N ILE A 503 38.40 14.95 4.41
CA ILE A 503 38.22 16.02 3.42
C ILE A 503 37.80 17.32 4.06
N SER A 504 38.53 18.37 3.72
CA SER A 504 38.32 19.74 4.18
C SER A 504 37.48 20.53 3.15
N LEU A 505 36.15 20.58 3.33
CA LEU A 505 35.31 21.41 2.44
C LEU A 505 35.30 22.88 2.91
N PRO A 506 35.64 23.84 2.02
CA PRO A 506 35.41 25.26 2.29
C PRO A 506 33.91 25.54 2.21
N ILE A 507 33.26 25.67 3.37
CA ILE A 507 31.89 26.16 3.44
C ILE A 507 31.91 27.68 3.18
N PRO A 508 31.01 28.24 2.36
CA PRO A 508 30.91 29.69 2.17
C PRO A 508 30.46 30.43 3.45
N THR A 509 31.42 30.78 4.30
CA THR A 509 31.34 31.89 5.25
C THR A 509 31.84 33.16 4.55
N SER A 510 30.96 34.10 4.24
CA SER A 510 31.34 35.32 3.51
C SER A 510 30.65 36.57 4.04
N LYS A 511 31.48 37.55 4.43
CA LYS A 511 31.15 38.97 4.65
C LYS A 511 30.08 39.27 5.71
N SER A 512 30.52 39.55 6.94
CA SER A 512 29.98 40.71 7.65
C SER A 512 30.61 41.98 7.07
N LEU A 513 29.89 43.10 7.12
CA LEU A 513 30.53 44.43 7.12
C LEU A 513 30.90 44.77 8.56
N SER A 514 32.05 45.41 8.76
CA SER A 514 32.42 46.09 10.01
C SER A 514 32.83 47.53 9.64
N PRO A 515 32.39 48.56 10.39
CA PRO A 515 32.63 49.96 10.05
C PRO A 515 34.02 50.46 10.52
N SER A 516 35.07 49.67 10.30
CA SER A 516 36.47 50.01 10.60
C SER A 516 37.40 49.38 9.56
N GLY A 517 38.34 50.18 9.06
CA GLY A 517 39.06 49.93 7.80
C GLY A 517 40.37 49.15 7.91
N ASP A 518 40.45 48.12 8.75
CA ASP A 518 41.67 47.30 8.91
C ASP A 518 41.58 45.95 8.18
N LEU A 519 42.62 45.65 7.38
CA LEU A 519 42.75 44.43 6.58
C LEU A 519 43.31 43.26 7.41
N GLN A 520 42.44 42.49 8.07
CA GLN A 520 42.77 41.15 8.58
C GLN A 520 42.17 40.05 7.70
N GLU A 521 43.03 39.21 7.11
CA GLU A 521 42.65 37.98 6.39
C GLU A 521 42.14 36.88 7.35
N LYS A 522 40.91 37.01 7.83
CA LYS A 522 40.29 35.98 8.69
C LYS A 522 40.03 34.70 7.90
N HIS A 523 40.68 33.62 8.33
CA HIS A 523 40.74 32.33 7.64
C HIS A 523 39.36 31.76 7.26
N ARG A 524 39.28 31.13 6.09
CA ARG A 524 38.12 30.31 5.67
C ARG A 524 38.01 29.10 6.60
N GLN A 525 36.95 29.02 7.41
CA GLN A 525 36.76 27.90 8.33
C GLN A 525 36.36 26.64 7.56
N LEU A 526 37.37 25.79 7.26
CA LEU A 526 37.19 24.49 6.61
C LEU A 526 36.37 23.57 7.52
N LYS A 527 35.35 22.90 6.95
CA LYS A 527 34.68 21.80 7.66
C LYS A 527 35.28 20.47 7.24
N LEU A 528 35.87 19.77 8.21
CA LEU A 528 36.37 18.42 8.03
C LEU A 528 35.22 17.41 7.97
N PHE A 529 35.31 16.46 7.05
CA PHE A 529 34.47 15.27 6.95
C PHE A 529 35.37 14.04 6.91
N ARG A 530 35.09 13.07 7.79
CA ARG A 530 35.72 11.75 7.79
C ARG A 530 34.96 10.83 6.85
N ILE A 531 35.66 10.14 5.98
CA ILE A 531 35.12 9.27 4.94
C ILE A 531 35.73 7.89 5.15
N ASN A 532 34.90 6.88 5.40
CA ASN A 532 35.33 5.49 5.34
C ASN A 532 34.81 4.89 4.04
N ILE A 533 35.70 4.33 3.22
CA ILE A 533 35.38 3.64 1.96
C ILE A 533 35.81 2.19 2.14
N LYS A 534 34.90 1.24 1.88
CA LYS A 534 35.18 -0.20 2.02
C LYS A 534 34.69 -0.96 0.79
N LEU A 535 35.51 -1.85 0.24
CA LEU A 535 35.11 -2.75 -0.84
C LEU A 535 33.99 -3.71 -0.36
N VAL A 536 32.96 -3.87 -1.19
CA VAL A 536 31.79 -4.72 -0.94
C VAL A 536 31.71 -5.86 -1.94
N SER A 537 31.84 -5.57 -3.24
CA SER A 537 31.66 -6.57 -4.30
C SER A 537 32.45 -6.23 -5.56
N LYS A 538 32.91 -7.27 -6.27
CA LYS A 538 33.58 -7.18 -7.57
C LYS A 538 32.67 -7.81 -8.62
N PHE A 539 32.06 -7.02 -9.50
CA PHE A 539 31.14 -7.51 -10.52
C PHE A 539 31.87 -7.81 -11.85
N ASP A 540 31.38 -8.78 -12.60
CA ASP A 540 31.87 -9.19 -13.93
C ASP A 540 30.74 -9.02 -14.97
N GLY A 541 31.07 -8.51 -16.16
CA GLY A 541 30.07 -8.24 -17.20
C GLY A 541 29.62 -9.48 -17.98
N LYS A 542 30.34 -10.61 -17.87
CA LYS A 542 30.07 -11.85 -18.63
C LYS A 542 28.68 -12.42 -18.38
N GLU A 543 28.20 -12.42 -17.13
CA GLU A 543 26.87 -12.96 -16.80
C GLU A 543 25.76 -12.17 -17.50
N LEU A 544 25.87 -10.83 -17.53
CA LEU A 544 24.90 -9.99 -18.23
C LEU A 544 25.02 -10.15 -19.76
N ASN A 545 26.23 -10.36 -20.29
CA ASN A 545 26.43 -10.63 -21.71
C ASN A 545 25.84 -11.98 -22.16
N SER A 546 26.03 -13.05 -21.38
CA SER A 546 25.36 -14.36 -21.56
C SER A 546 23.84 -14.22 -21.45
N TYR A 547 23.34 -13.48 -20.46
CA TYR A 547 21.90 -13.24 -20.31
C TYR A 547 21.28 -12.59 -21.55
N LEU A 548 21.94 -11.56 -22.11
CA LEU A 548 21.48 -10.77 -23.26
C LEU A 548 21.64 -11.48 -24.61
N SER A 549 22.77 -12.16 -24.84
CA SER A 549 23.03 -12.96 -26.04
C SER A 549 22.12 -14.18 -26.18
N LYS A 550 21.46 -14.58 -25.08
CA LYS A 550 20.67 -15.81 -24.93
C LYS A 550 21.52 -17.09 -24.90
N GLU A 551 22.82 -16.96 -24.70
CA GLU A 551 23.74 -18.07 -24.46
C GLU A 551 23.72 -18.49 -22.98
N GLY A 552 23.94 -19.78 -22.73
CA GLY A 552 23.95 -20.33 -21.37
C GLY A 552 22.55 -20.64 -20.81
N ASP A 553 22.55 -21.13 -19.57
CA ASP A 553 21.43 -21.89 -19.03
C ASP A 553 20.11 -21.11 -18.87
N ASP A 554 19.04 -21.87 -18.95
CA ASP A 554 17.68 -21.39 -19.19
C ASP A 554 17.00 -20.82 -17.93
N TRP A 555 17.72 -20.90 -16.81
CA TRP A 555 17.32 -20.54 -15.44
C TRP A 555 18.14 -19.37 -14.85
N ILE A 556 19.13 -18.84 -15.59
CA ILE A 556 19.99 -17.74 -15.11
C ILE A 556 19.13 -16.47 -14.93
N PRO A 557 19.03 -15.90 -13.70
CA PRO A 557 18.31 -14.66 -13.48
C PRO A 557 19.09 -13.46 -14.03
N LEU A 558 18.39 -12.41 -14.43
CA LEU A 558 19.01 -11.14 -14.85
C LEU A 558 19.95 -10.59 -13.74
N PRO A 559 21.25 -10.35 -14.02
CA PRO A 559 22.19 -9.78 -13.05
C PRO A 559 21.86 -8.32 -12.68
N GLN A 560 20.97 -8.13 -11.71
CA GLN A 560 20.42 -6.82 -11.36
C GLN A 560 21.46 -5.86 -10.77
N ASP A 561 22.46 -6.36 -10.04
CA ASP A 561 23.45 -5.51 -9.37
C ASP A 561 24.41 -4.82 -10.36
N TYR A 562 24.91 -5.53 -11.37
CA TYR A 562 25.73 -4.94 -12.43
C TYR A 562 24.90 -3.97 -13.29
N LEU A 563 23.66 -4.33 -13.62
CA LEU A 563 22.72 -3.44 -14.31
C LEU A 563 22.42 -2.16 -13.48
N HIS A 564 22.34 -2.28 -12.15
CA HIS A 564 22.12 -1.15 -11.25
C HIS A 564 23.35 -0.24 -11.16
N ALA A 565 24.56 -0.80 -11.11
CA ALA A 565 25.81 -0.05 -11.18
C ALA A 565 25.88 0.78 -12.47
N LEU A 566 25.57 0.17 -13.63
CA LEU A 566 25.52 0.88 -14.92
C LEU A 566 24.44 1.99 -14.97
N ASP A 567 23.25 1.77 -14.39
CA ASP A 567 22.19 2.79 -14.26
C ASP A 567 22.57 3.93 -13.28
N ILE A 568 23.60 3.75 -12.43
CA ILE A 568 24.20 4.81 -11.61
C ILE A 568 25.32 5.54 -12.35
N VAL A 569 26.23 4.81 -13.02
CA VAL A 569 27.32 5.39 -13.86
C VAL A 569 26.76 6.35 -14.91
N LEU A 570 25.78 5.91 -15.71
CA LEU A 570 25.11 6.74 -16.73
C LEU A 570 24.29 7.92 -16.13
N ARG A 571 24.05 7.91 -14.81
CA ARG A 571 23.31 8.95 -14.09
C ARG A 571 24.21 9.97 -13.37
N GLU A 572 25.49 9.71 -13.21
CA GLU A 572 26.44 10.59 -12.50
C GLU A 572 26.48 12.00 -13.10
N SER A 573 26.99 12.16 -14.34
CA SER A 573 27.21 13.48 -14.95
C SER A 573 25.94 14.32 -15.16
N PRO A 574 24.77 13.74 -15.51
CA PRO A 574 23.50 14.48 -15.47
C PRO A 574 23.11 14.99 -14.08
N THR A 575 23.43 14.24 -13.02
CA THR A 575 23.01 14.55 -11.64
C THR A 575 23.86 15.63 -10.98
N GLU A 576 25.05 15.92 -11.53
CA GLU A 576 25.82 17.12 -11.16
C GLU A 576 25.23 18.42 -11.73
N LYS A 577 24.55 18.33 -12.89
CA LYS A 577 24.11 19.47 -13.70
C LYS A 577 22.60 19.75 -13.62
N CYS A 578 21.83 18.81 -13.09
CA CYS A 578 20.36 18.86 -13.01
C CYS A 578 19.85 18.50 -11.61
N LEU A 579 18.65 18.96 -11.28
CA LEU A 579 17.92 18.63 -10.06
C LEU A 579 17.33 17.20 -10.17
N PRO A 580 17.78 16.22 -9.36
CA PRO A 580 17.30 14.84 -9.44
C PRO A 580 15.99 14.64 -8.65
N VAL A 581 14.98 14.06 -9.29
CA VAL A 581 13.68 13.71 -8.71
C VAL A 581 13.29 12.30 -9.18
N GLY A 582 13.66 11.29 -8.39
CA GLY A 582 13.55 9.88 -8.79
C GLY A 582 14.50 9.57 -9.96
N ARG A 583 13.98 8.91 -11.01
CA ARG A 583 14.71 8.67 -12.28
C ARG A 583 14.62 9.85 -13.28
N SER A 584 14.05 11.00 -12.88
CA SER A 584 13.98 12.22 -13.71
C SER A 584 14.91 13.32 -13.21
N LEU A 585 15.41 14.14 -14.14
CA LEU A 585 16.39 15.19 -13.94
C LEU A 585 15.88 16.49 -14.59
N TYR A 586 15.93 17.61 -13.88
CA TYR A 586 15.34 18.88 -14.31
C TYR A 586 16.34 20.03 -14.27
N SER A 587 16.29 20.95 -15.24
CA SER A 587 17.21 22.09 -15.31
C SER A 587 16.53 23.30 -15.95
N SER A 588 16.84 24.51 -15.44
CA SER A 588 16.39 25.78 -16.01
C SER A 588 16.93 26.01 -17.43
N SER A 589 18.07 25.40 -17.77
CA SER A 589 18.65 25.41 -19.12
C SER A 589 17.71 24.82 -20.19
N MET A 590 16.80 23.91 -19.82
CA MET A 590 15.91 23.20 -20.76
C MET A 590 14.67 24.03 -21.17
N GLY A 591 14.84 25.33 -21.42
CA GLY A 591 13.76 26.23 -21.85
C GLY A 591 13.07 27.02 -20.73
N GLY A 592 13.80 27.31 -19.65
CA GLY A 592 13.43 28.25 -18.60
C GLY A 592 12.52 27.71 -17.49
N THR A 593 12.51 28.42 -16.36
CA THR A 593 11.43 28.36 -15.36
C THR A 593 10.19 29.07 -15.92
N LYS A 594 8.99 28.55 -15.62
CA LYS A 594 7.72 29.22 -15.99
C LYS A 594 6.77 29.24 -14.80
N ASP A 595 6.26 30.41 -14.43
CA ASP A 595 5.29 30.57 -13.34
C ASP A 595 3.97 29.86 -13.70
N ILE A 596 3.54 28.92 -12.86
CA ILE A 596 2.27 28.20 -13.02
C ILE A 596 1.17 28.72 -12.08
N GLY A 597 1.44 29.80 -11.34
CA GLY A 597 0.60 30.38 -10.30
C GLY A 597 0.77 29.67 -8.95
N GLY A 598 0.31 30.30 -7.87
CA GLY A 598 0.26 29.67 -6.55
C GLY A 598 1.62 29.33 -5.92
N GLY A 599 2.63 30.19 -6.13
CA GLY A 599 3.99 30.03 -5.58
C GLY A 599 4.76 28.84 -6.17
N ALA A 600 4.38 28.38 -7.36
CA ALA A 600 4.97 27.21 -8.00
C ALA A 600 5.42 27.55 -9.43
N VAL A 601 6.53 26.94 -9.83
CA VAL A 601 7.10 27.05 -11.19
C VAL A 601 7.15 25.68 -11.85
N GLY A 602 6.86 25.63 -13.14
CA GLY A 602 7.13 24.47 -13.98
C GLY A 602 8.60 24.47 -14.42
N LEU A 603 9.27 23.33 -14.30
CA LEU A 603 10.58 23.07 -14.91
C LEU A 603 10.49 21.92 -15.91
N ARG A 604 11.28 22.07 -16.98
CA ARG A 604 11.53 21.04 -18.00
C ARG A 604 12.72 20.16 -17.59
N GLY A 605 12.75 18.96 -18.12
CA GLY A 605 13.71 17.93 -17.75
C GLY A 605 13.59 16.68 -18.63
N PHE A 606 14.29 15.62 -18.24
CA PHE A 606 14.20 14.30 -18.86
C PHE A 606 14.16 13.19 -17.81
N PHE A 607 13.54 12.08 -18.17
CA PHE A 607 13.68 10.79 -17.49
C PHE A 607 14.83 10.02 -18.12
N GLN A 608 15.55 9.21 -17.33
CA GLN A 608 16.41 8.16 -17.86
C GLN A 608 16.40 6.87 -17.02
N SER A 609 16.38 5.72 -17.71
CA SER A 609 16.64 4.40 -17.11
C SER A 609 17.30 3.46 -18.11
N LEU A 610 18.34 2.74 -17.67
CA LEU A 610 18.89 1.62 -18.43
C LEU A 610 17.90 0.42 -18.41
N ARG A 611 17.81 -0.32 -19.51
CA ARG A 611 16.95 -1.50 -19.68
C ARG A 611 17.66 -2.62 -20.44
N PRO A 612 17.49 -3.90 -20.05
CA PRO A 612 17.82 -5.03 -20.92
C PRO A 612 16.76 -5.16 -22.00
N THR A 613 17.18 -5.32 -23.26
CA THR A 613 16.31 -5.44 -24.43
C THR A 613 16.86 -6.50 -25.41
N GLN A 614 16.08 -6.92 -26.40
CA GLN A 614 16.52 -7.91 -27.40
C GLN A 614 17.77 -7.46 -28.20
N GLN A 615 18.01 -6.16 -28.38
CA GLN A 615 19.23 -5.62 -28.99
C GLN A 615 20.43 -5.48 -28.04
N GLY A 616 20.33 -5.96 -26.79
CA GLY A 616 21.29 -5.69 -25.72
C GLY A 616 20.79 -4.63 -24.74
N LEU A 617 21.69 -3.87 -24.11
CA LEU A 617 21.28 -2.80 -23.20
C LEU A 617 20.81 -1.55 -23.95
N ALA A 618 19.76 -0.91 -23.45
CA ALA A 618 19.22 0.31 -24.02
C ALA A 618 18.86 1.34 -22.94
N LEU A 619 19.36 2.56 -23.09
CA LEU A 619 19.02 3.71 -22.25
C LEU A 619 17.72 4.34 -22.76
N ASN A 620 16.64 4.26 -21.99
CA ASN A 620 15.35 4.86 -22.31
C ASN A 620 15.31 6.31 -21.80
N VAL A 621 15.22 7.29 -22.70
CA VAL A 621 15.27 8.73 -22.38
C VAL A 621 14.01 9.44 -22.87
N ASP A 622 13.28 10.13 -21.98
CA ASP A 622 11.97 10.72 -22.32
C ASP A 622 11.78 12.12 -21.71
N PHE A 623 11.19 13.05 -22.47
CA PHE A 623 10.96 14.43 -22.03
C PHE A 623 9.99 14.51 -20.83
N SER A 624 10.37 15.24 -19.79
CA SER A 624 9.61 15.35 -18.53
C SER A 624 9.36 16.81 -18.12
N VAL A 625 8.26 17.04 -17.42
CA VAL A 625 7.90 18.32 -16.81
C VAL A 625 7.31 18.06 -15.42
N THR A 626 7.75 18.82 -14.42
CA THR A 626 7.14 18.80 -13.07
C THR A 626 7.09 20.20 -12.48
N ALA A 627 6.18 20.40 -11.52
CA ALA A 627 6.13 21.60 -10.70
C ALA A 627 7.17 21.52 -9.56
N PHE A 628 7.76 22.66 -9.25
CA PHE A 628 8.63 22.96 -8.11
C PHE A 628 8.07 24.17 -7.34
N HIS A 629 8.44 24.32 -6.07
CA HIS A 629 8.20 25.56 -5.33
C HIS A 629 9.10 26.67 -5.89
N GLU A 630 8.58 27.89 -5.94
CA GLU A 630 9.30 29.08 -6.39
C GLU A 630 10.28 29.57 -5.32
N SER A 631 11.48 30.02 -5.74
CA SER A 631 12.54 30.52 -4.86
C SER A 631 12.29 31.98 -4.48
N ILE A 632 11.35 32.20 -3.56
CA ILE A 632 10.91 33.52 -3.10
C ILE A 632 10.71 33.56 -1.58
N GLY A 633 10.57 34.78 -1.05
CA GLY A 633 10.27 35.01 0.37
C GLY A 633 8.91 34.43 0.77
N ILE A 634 8.76 34.07 2.05
CA ILE A 634 7.51 33.47 2.55
C ILE A 634 6.31 34.42 2.38
N ILE A 635 6.49 35.72 2.60
CA ILE A 635 5.43 36.73 2.41
C ILE A 635 4.91 36.74 0.95
N PRO A 636 5.72 37.00 -0.10
CA PRO A 636 5.23 36.95 -1.48
C PRO A 636 4.80 35.54 -1.93
N TYR A 637 5.37 34.46 -1.37
CA TYR A 637 4.86 33.11 -1.60
C TYR A 637 3.42 32.96 -1.08
N LEU A 638 3.12 33.44 0.13
CA LEU A 638 1.76 33.42 0.69
C LEU A 638 0.81 34.33 -0.12
N GLN A 639 1.25 35.50 -0.58
CA GLN A 639 0.46 36.36 -1.48
C GLN A 639 0.09 35.65 -2.79
N LYS A 640 1.02 34.88 -3.39
CA LYS A 640 0.73 34.04 -4.56
C LYS A 640 -0.14 32.82 -4.22
N ARG A 641 0.05 32.21 -3.04
CA ARG A 641 -0.48 30.88 -2.67
C ARG A 641 -1.86 30.91 -2.01
N VAL A 642 -2.18 31.96 -1.26
CA VAL A 642 -3.34 32.04 -0.37
C VAL A 642 -4.15 33.28 -0.73
N GLU A 643 -5.37 33.07 -1.25
CA GLU A 643 -6.15 34.12 -1.90
C GLU A 643 -6.53 35.28 -0.97
N PHE A 644 -6.85 34.99 0.30
CA PHE A 644 -7.16 36.01 1.30
C PHE A 644 -5.93 36.77 1.82
N LEU A 645 -4.71 36.42 1.40
CA LEU A 645 -3.46 37.11 1.77
C LEU A 645 -2.83 37.88 0.62
N ARG A 646 -3.50 38.07 -0.54
CA ARG A 646 -2.94 38.84 -1.67
C ARG A 646 -2.51 40.25 -1.26
N ASP A 647 -3.27 40.89 -0.37
CA ASP A 647 -3.05 42.24 0.17
C ASP A 647 -2.03 42.31 1.33
N LEU A 648 -1.42 41.20 1.72
CA LEU A 648 -0.59 41.13 2.93
C LEU A 648 0.57 42.15 2.93
N SER A 649 1.24 42.40 1.79
CA SER A 649 2.29 43.41 1.71
C SER A 649 1.82 44.86 1.95
N GLN A 650 0.52 45.12 1.78
CA GLN A 650 -0.11 46.42 2.08
C GLN A 650 -0.63 46.47 3.53
N ARG A 651 -1.09 45.34 4.08
CA ARG A 651 -1.66 45.23 5.44
C ARG A 651 -0.71 44.55 6.43
N LYS A 652 0.46 45.15 6.68
CA LYS A 652 1.50 44.64 7.61
C LYS A 652 0.99 44.27 9.02
N THR A 653 -0.02 45.00 9.52
CA THR A 653 -0.62 44.81 10.85
C THR A 653 -1.67 43.70 10.91
N ARG A 654 -1.96 42.98 9.82
CA ARG A 654 -2.94 41.89 9.79
C ARG A 654 -2.48 40.69 10.61
N GLY A 655 -3.32 40.24 11.55
CA GLY A 655 -3.22 38.93 12.19
C GLY A 655 -3.92 37.83 11.38
N LEU A 656 -3.70 36.57 11.76
CA LEU A 656 -4.40 35.41 11.20
C LEU A 656 -5.40 34.84 12.21
N THR A 657 -6.64 34.58 11.78
CA THR A 657 -7.59 33.77 12.55
C THR A 657 -7.15 32.31 12.68
N GLY A 658 -7.75 31.56 13.60
CA GLY A 658 -7.41 30.15 13.83
C GLY A 658 -7.65 29.22 12.64
N GLU A 659 -8.49 29.59 11.68
CA GLU A 659 -8.69 28.86 10.42
C GLU A 659 -7.67 29.27 9.35
N GLU A 660 -7.43 30.58 9.18
CA GLU A 660 -6.39 31.10 8.29
C GLU A 660 -5.00 30.56 8.68
N ARG A 661 -4.67 30.51 9.99
CA ARG A 661 -3.42 29.92 10.50
C ARG A 661 -3.25 28.46 10.06
N LYS A 662 -4.33 27.66 10.05
CA LYS A 662 -4.28 26.24 9.64
C LYS A 662 -4.02 26.08 8.15
N GLU A 663 -4.65 26.89 7.29
CA GLU A 663 -4.39 26.85 5.84
C GLU A 663 -3.00 27.43 5.49
N VAL A 664 -2.51 28.44 6.22
CA VAL A 664 -1.13 28.94 6.06
C VAL A 664 -0.10 27.92 6.54
N GLU A 665 -0.31 27.23 7.67
CA GLU A 665 0.58 26.14 8.10
C GLU A 665 0.62 25.06 7.02
N LYS A 666 -0.54 24.58 6.58
CA LYS A 666 -0.71 23.56 5.53
C LYS A 666 -0.07 23.95 4.19
N ALA A 667 0.07 25.26 3.90
CA ALA A 667 0.76 25.77 2.72
C ALA A 667 2.31 25.82 2.84
N LEU A 668 2.85 25.77 4.07
CA LEU A 668 4.28 25.90 4.39
C LEU A 668 4.90 24.64 5.01
N LYS A 669 4.10 23.77 5.62
CA LYS A 669 4.54 22.55 6.33
C LYS A 669 5.37 21.66 5.42
N ASN A 670 6.47 21.14 5.96
CA ASN A 670 7.49 20.34 5.27
C ASN A 670 8.32 21.06 4.18
N ILE A 671 8.06 22.33 3.84
CA ILE A 671 8.93 23.11 2.94
C ILE A 671 10.26 23.41 3.67
N ARG A 672 11.39 23.35 2.95
CA ARG A 672 12.68 23.84 3.44
C ARG A 672 12.83 25.33 3.16
N VAL A 673 13.30 26.08 4.14
CA VAL A 673 13.56 27.53 4.08
C VAL A 673 15.00 27.84 4.49
N PHE A 674 15.52 28.97 4.04
CA PHE A 674 16.75 29.58 4.53
C PHE A 674 16.46 31.01 5.00
N VAL A 675 17.34 31.58 5.83
CA VAL A 675 17.13 32.90 6.44
C VAL A 675 17.93 33.99 5.72
N ARG A 676 17.42 35.23 5.75
CA ARG A 676 18.05 36.41 5.15
C ARG A 676 18.81 37.30 6.15
N HIS A 677 18.45 37.26 7.44
CA HIS A 677 19.04 38.12 8.48
C HIS A 677 20.51 37.79 8.81
N ARG A 678 21.05 36.68 8.30
CA ARG A 678 22.45 36.28 8.45
C ARG A 678 22.88 35.40 7.29
N ALA A 679 24.14 35.52 6.87
CA ALA A 679 24.74 34.60 5.91
C ALA A 679 24.83 33.19 6.51
N THR A 680 24.09 32.22 5.96
CA THR A 680 24.18 30.82 6.39
C THR A 680 23.78 29.84 5.29
N VAL A 681 24.47 28.70 5.23
CA VAL A 681 24.10 27.56 4.38
C VAL A 681 23.04 26.66 5.02
N GLN A 682 22.65 26.94 6.28
CA GLN A 682 21.69 26.15 7.03
C GLN A 682 20.28 26.28 6.44
N ARG A 683 19.74 25.15 5.99
CA ARG A 683 18.36 25.03 5.48
C ARG A 683 17.50 24.38 6.57
N TYR A 684 16.44 25.05 6.99
CA TYR A 684 15.51 24.63 8.04
C TYR A 684 14.26 24.01 7.40
N ARG A 685 13.64 22.98 7.99
CA ARG A 685 12.36 22.43 7.51
C ARG A 685 11.24 22.97 8.40
N VAL A 686 10.21 23.58 7.81
CA VAL A 686 9.05 24.08 8.57
C VAL A 686 8.25 22.90 9.12
N HIS A 687 8.11 22.83 10.45
CA HIS A 687 7.34 21.80 11.15
C HIS A 687 5.90 22.26 11.41
N SER A 688 5.73 23.48 11.93
CA SER A 688 4.45 24.08 12.31
C SER A 688 4.56 25.61 12.32
N LEU A 689 3.46 26.30 12.58
CA LEU A 689 3.45 27.72 12.96
C LEU A 689 3.35 27.87 14.48
N THR A 690 3.89 28.96 15.04
CA THR A 690 3.60 29.34 16.43
C THR A 690 2.11 29.62 16.62
N GLU A 691 1.64 29.44 17.85
CA GLU A 691 0.24 29.73 18.20
C GLU A 691 0.06 31.22 18.50
N GLU A 692 1.05 31.82 19.17
CA GLU A 692 1.20 33.25 19.38
C GLU A 692 1.72 33.99 18.14
N THR A 693 1.44 35.30 18.09
CA THR A 693 2.01 36.24 17.10
C THR A 693 3.48 36.53 17.39
N THR A 694 4.22 36.95 16.37
CA THR A 694 5.65 37.32 16.50
C THR A 694 5.87 38.44 17.52
N GLU A 695 4.93 39.37 17.65
CA GLU A 695 4.90 40.43 18.66
C GLU A 695 4.88 39.89 20.10
N ASN A 696 4.11 38.84 20.37
CA ASN A 696 3.91 38.34 21.73
C ASN A 696 4.82 37.16 22.09
N LEU A 697 5.51 36.58 21.11
CA LEU A 697 6.31 35.37 21.28
C LEU A 697 7.55 35.60 22.15
N TRP A 698 7.66 34.82 23.23
CA TRP A 698 8.85 34.70 24.06
C TRP A 698 9.61 33.41 23.76
N PHE A 699 10.93 33.43 23.97
CA PHE A 699 11.79 32.26 23.84
C PHE A 699 12.97 32.32 24.81
N GLU A 700 13.55 31.17 25.11
CA GLU A 700 14.78 31.03 25.88
C GLU A 700 15.98 31.05 24.91
N ASP A 701 16.89 32.00 25.07
CA ASP A 701 18.15 32.02 24.31
C ASP A 701 19.20 31.08 24.94
N ARG A 702 20.34 30.91 24.28
CA ARG A 702 21.43 29.97 24.64
C ARG A 702 21.90 30.06 26.10
N ASP A 703 21.82 31.25 26.67
CA ASP A 703 22.30 31.56 28.02
C ASP A 703 21.18 31.40 29.08
N GLY A 704 20.07 30.72 28.74
CA GLY A 704 18.91 30.51 29.61
C GLY A 704 18.02 31.75 29.78
N LYS A 705 18.37 32.87 29.15
CA LYS A 705 17.65 34.13 29.28
C LYS A 705 16.37 34.12 28.45
N ILE A 706 15.23 34.33 29.10
CA ILE A 706 13.93 34.51 28.43
C ILE A 706 13.90 35.90 27.78
N LEU A 707 13.73 35.94 26.46
CA LEU A 707 13.71 37.15 25.63
C LEU A 707 12.47 37.18 24.73
N ARG A 708 12.00 38.40 24.45
CA ARG A 708 10.92 38.66 23.49
C ARG A 708 11.50 38.66 22.07
N LEU A 709 10.89 37.92 21.14
CA LEU A 709 11.51 37.66 19.83
C LEU A 709 11.78 38.94 19.02
N VAL A 710 10.87 39.91 19.07
CA VAL A 710 11.04 41.22 18.39
C VAL A 710 12.26 41.98 18.91
N ASN A 711 12.44 42.03 20.23
CA ASN A 711 13.59 42.69 20.85
C ASN A 711 14.88 41.98 20.43
N TYR A 712 14.94 40.65 20.52
CA TYR A 712 16.13 39.89 20.11
C TYR A 712 16.55 40.15 18.66
N PHE A 713 15.61 40.22 17.70
CA PHE A 713 15.95 40.56 16.31
C PHE A 713 16.38 42.02 16.12
N LYS A 714 15.81 42.96 16.88
CA LYS A 714 16.22 44.36 16.88
C LYS A 714 17.62 44.53 17.47
N ASP A 715 17.87 43.91 18.62
CA ASP A 715 19.05 44.15 19.45
C ASP A 715 20.29 43.36 18.94
N HIS A 716 20.12 42.12 18.48
CA HIS A 716 21.24 41.29 17.98
C HIS A 716 21.49 41.39 16.48
N TYR A 717 20.50 41.81 15.67
CA TYR A 717 20.61 41.86 14.21
C TYR A 717 20.26 43.23 13.60
N GLY A 718 19.96 44.25 14.41
CA GLY A 718 19.59 45.59 13.95
C GLY A 718 18.27 45.65 13.18
N TYR A 719 17.42 44.63 13.28
CA TYR A 719 16.26 44.45 12.38
C TYR A 719 14.93 44.61 13.13
N ASP A 720 14.20 45.69 12.83
CA ASP A 720 12.85 45.91 13.35
C ASP A 720 11.79 45.10 12.57
N ILE A 721 11.17 44.13 13.25
CA ILE A 721 10.19 43.23 12.65
C ILE A 721 8.96 44.00 12.17
N GLN A 722 8.54 43.74 10.93
CA GLN A 722 7.45 44.48 10.28
C GLN A 722 6.12 43.74 10.37
N PHE A 723 6.12 42.43 10.10
CA PHE A 723 4.93 41.57 10.13
C PHE A 723 4.63 41.00 11.53
N ARG A 724 4.65 41.87 12.53
CA ARG A 724 4.53 41.58 13.98
C ARG A 724 3.33 40.71 14.37
N ASN A 725 2.19 40.89 13.69
CA ASN A 725 0.95 40.16 13.97
C ASN A 725 0.83 38.80 13.26
N LEU A 726 1.81 38.39 12.43
CA LEU A 726 1.88 37.03 11.91
C LEU A 726 2.57 36.09 12.92
N PRO A 727 2.24 34.79 12.94
CA PRO A 727 3.01 33.79 13.70
C PRO A 727 4.38 33.52 13.06
N CYS A 728 5.32 33.01 13.84
CA CYS A 728 6.63 32.55 13.36
C CYS A 728 6.57 31.14 12.77
N LEU A 729 7.56 30.81 11.93
CA LEU A 729 7.82 29.44 11.50
C LEU A 729 8.51 28.70 12.65
N GLN A 730 7.94 27.58 13.09
CA GLN A 730 8.56 26.67 14.06
C GLN A 730 9.27 25.54 13.33
N ILE A 731 10.56 25.34 13.62
CA ILE A 731 11.40 24.33 12.95
C ILE A 731 11.43 22.98 13.67
N SER A 732 11.32 22.98 15.00
CA SER A 732 11.26 21.75 15.81
C SER A 732 10.41 21.97 17.06
N ARG A 733 9.85 20.86 17.58
CA ARG A 733 9.14 20.78 18.86
C ARG A 733 10.06 20.45 20.04
N SER A 734 11.19 19.76 19.81
CA SER A 734 12.10 19.30 20.88
C SER A 734 13.21 20.29 21.23
N LYS A 735 13.56 21.19 20.30
CA LYS A 735 14.37 22.39 20.53
C LYS A 735 13.70 23.52 19.77
N PRO A 736 12.91 24.39 20.43
CA PRO A 736 12.17 25.43 19.75
C PRO A 736 13.14 26.36 19.00
N CYS A 737 12.83 26.60 17.73
CA CYS A 737 13.55 27.54 16.89
C CYS A 737 12.49 28.24 16.04
N TYR A 738 12.36 29.55 16.28
CA TYR A 738 11.32 30.40 15.73
C TYR A 738 11.95 31.36 14.73
N LEU A 739 11.40 31.41 13.51
CA LEU A 739 11.88 32.28 12.44
C LEU A 739 10.73 33.18 11.95
N PRO A 740 10.86 34.52 12.01
CA PRO A 740 9.89 35.45 11.42
C PRO A 740 9.73 35.18 9.92
N MET A 741 8.48 35.15 9.43
CA MET A 741 8.19 34.79 8.03
C MET A 741 8.88 35.70 7.03
N GLU A 742 8.93 37.01 7.31
CA GLU A 742 9.56 38.03 6.46
C GLU A 742 11.07 37.81 6.26
N LEU A 743 11.75 37.18 7.23
CA LEU A 743 13.18 36.89 7.20
C LEU A 743 13.50 35.57 6.49
N CYS A 744 12.50 34.86 5.95
CA CYS A 744 12.63 33.51 5.39
C CYS A 744 12.38 33.46 3.88
N MET A 745 13.23 32.69 3.18
CA MET A 745 13.15 32.37 1.76
C MET A 745 12.95 30.87 1.57
N ILE A 746 12.17 30.47 0.57
CA ILE A 746 11.99 29.06 0.20
C ILE A 746 13.26 28.55 -0.51
N CYS A 747 13.75 27.37 -0.12
CA CYS A 747 14.91 26.76 -0.78
C CYS A 747 14.58 26.32 -2.21
N GLU A 748 15.58 26.45 -3.10
CA GLU A 748 15.45 26.07 -4.51
C GLU A 748 15.30 24.55 -4.71
N GLY A 749 14.88 24.16 -5.92
CA GLY A 749 14.87 22.76 -6.35
C GLY A 749 13.91 21.83 -5.59
N GLN A 750 12.98 22.38 -4.80
CA GLN A 750 12.00 21.61 -4.06
C GLN A 750 10.80 21.25 -4.92
N LYS A 751 10.59 19.95 -5.21
CA LYS A 751 9.43 19.48 -5.97
C LYS A 751 8.14 19.91 -5.28
N PHE A 752 7.18 20.43 -6.04
CA PHE A 752 5.85 20.71 -5.52
C PHE A 752 5.08 19.40 -5.29
N LEU A 753 4.84 19.05 -4.01
CA LEU A 753 4.19 17.78 -3.62
C LEU A 753 2.67 17.90 -3.40
N GLY A 754 2.16 19.12 -3.19
CA GLY A 754 0.72 19.35 -3.01
C GLY A 754 -0.09 19.11 -4.30
N LYS A 755 -1.41 18.90 -4.15
CA LYS A 755 -2.33 18.86 -5.30
C LYS A 755 -2.33 20.23 -6.00
N LEU A 756 -2.08 20.23 -7.31
CA LEU A 756 -2.18 21.42 -8.15
C LEU A 756 -3.64 21.81 -8.37
N SER A 757 -3.91 23.09 -8.58
CA SER A 757 -5.21 23.59 -9.06
C SER A 757 -5.48 23.15 -10.50
N ASP A 758 -6.72 23.25 -10.97
CA ASP A 758 -7.07 22.95 -12.36
C ASP A 758 -6.26 23.83 -13.35
N ASP A 759 -6.02 25.11 -13.03
CA ASP A 759 -5.22 26.04 -13.85
C ASP A 759 -3.72 25.72 -13.81
N GLN A 760 -3.13 25.50 -12.62
CA GLN A 760 -1.75 25.01 -12.48
C GLN A 760 -1.53 23.73 -13.30
N THR A 761 -2.50 22.82 -13.26
CA THR A 761 -2.50 21.57 -14.03
C THR A 761 -2.59 21.85 -15.53
N ALA A 762 -3.45 22.77 -15.98
CA ALA A 762 -3.56 23.17 -17.38
C ALA A 762 -2.27 23.81 -17.91
N ARG A 763 -1.58 24.65 -17.12
CA ARG A 763 -0.29 25.25 -17.47
C ARG A 763 0.83 24.20 -17.58
N ILE A 764 0.95 23.28 -16.61
CA ILE A 764 1.89 22.15 -16.69
C ILE A 764 1.60 21.24 -17.89
N LEU A 765 0.32 20.95 -18.18
CA LEU A 765 -0.08 20.19 -19.36
C LEU A 765 0.31 20.93 -20.65
N LYS A 766 0.12 22.26 -20.74
CA LYS A 766 0.57 23.08 -21.89
C LYS A 766 2.10 23.03 -22.08
N MET A 767 2.88 22.93 -21.00
CA MET A 767 4.35 22.79 -21.08
C MET A 767 4.82 21.40 -21.52
N GLY A 768 4.09 20.33 -21.14
CA GLY A 768 4.46 18.93 -21.38
C GLY A 768 3.84 18.28 -22.62
N CYS A 769 2.74 18.84 -23.13
CA CYS A 769 1.99 18.34 -24.29
C CYS A 769 2.67 18.75 -25.61
N GLN A 770 3.78 18.08 -25.95
CA GLN A 770 4.53 18.30 -27.19
C GLN A 770 4.12 17.28 -28.27
N ARG A 771 4.01 17.73 -29.53
CA ARG A 771 3.77 16.87 -30.71
C ARG A 771 4.92 15.86 -30.88
N PRO A 772 4.73 14.73 -31.59
CA PRO A 772 5.76 13.72 -31.81
C PRO A 772 7.09 14.30 -32.31
N ARG A 773 7.08 15.11 -33.38
CA ARG A 773 8.26 15.83 -33.92
C ARG A 773 8.98 16.70 -32.88
N GLU A 774 8.22 17.53 -32.15
CA GLU A 774 8.75 18.40 -31.07
C GLU A 774 9.39 17.57 -29.94
N ARG A 775 8.71 16.49 -29.50
CA ARG A 775 9.19 15.64 -28.41
C ARG A 775 10.45 14.87 -28.82
N LYS A 776 10.51 14.37 -30.06
CA LYS A 776 11.71 13.76 -30.64
C LYS A 776 12.87 14.74 -30.62
N ALA A 777 12.68 15.96 -31.15
CA ALA A 777 13.71 16.99 -31.18
C ALA A 777 14.23 17.37 -29.78
N ILE A 778 13.35 17.40 -28.76
CA ILE A 778 13.76 17.63 -27.37
C ILE A 778 14.60 16.46 -26.81
N ILE A 779 14.22 15.20 -27.09
CA ILE A 779 14.98 14.02 -26.61
C ILE A 779 16.34 13.92 -27.34
N ASP A 780 16.35 14.12 -28.66
CA ASP A 780 17.55 14.20 -29.48
C ASP A 780 18.49 15.33 -28.99
N GLY A 781 17.93 16.47 -28.59
CA GLY A 781 18.65 17.60 -28.01
C GLY A 781 19.19 17.34 -26.59
N VAL A 782 18.56 16.43 -25.82
CA VAL A 782 19.13 15.92 -24.55
C VAL A 782 20.33 15.02 -24.85
N MET A 783 20.21 14.07 -25.78
CA MET A 783 21.27 13.11 -26.12
C MET A 783 22.47 13.71 -26.88
N ARG A 784 22.37 14.98 -27.31
CA ARG A 784 23.49 15.76 -27.85
C ARG A 784 23.85 16.99 -26.98
N GLY A 785 23.16 17.19 -25.86
CA GLY A 785 23.22 18.40 -25.05
C GLY A 785 24.16 18.28 -23.84
N ALA A 786 24.70 19.41 -23.40
CA ALA A 786 25.67 19.50 -22.29
C ALA A 786 25.15 19.04 -20.91
N VAL A 787 23.87 18.68 -20.78
CA VAL A 787 23.22 18.16 -19.55
C VAL A 787 22.73 16.70 -19.68
N GLY A 788 22.85 16.09 -20.86
CA GLY A 788 22.36 14.73 -21.12
C GLY A 788 23.25 13.63 -20.53
N PRO A 789 22.84 12.34 -20.66
CA PRO A 789 23.64 11.20 -20.20
C PRO A 789 25.07 11.22 -20.76
N THR A 790 25.19 11.52 -22.06
CA THR A 790 26.43 11.52 -22.84
C THR A 790 27.29 12.77 -22.67
N SER A 791 27.16 13.49 -21.55
CA SER A 791 27.73 14.83 -21.35
C SER A 791 28.93 14.89 -20.41
N GLY A 792 29.54 13.74 -20.06
CA GLY A 792 30.69 13.63 -19.16
C GLY A 792 31.62 12.48 -19.52
N SER A 793 32.67 12.28 -18.73
CA SER A 793 33.74 11.31 -18.99
C SER A 793 33.34 9.83 -18.80
N GLN A 794 32.19 9.56 -18.17
CA GLN A 794 31.82 8.22 -17.67
C GLN A 794 31.72 7.15 -18.77
N GLU A 795 31.41 7.53 -20.02
CA GLU A 795 31.48 6.65 -21.19
C GLU A 795 32.91 6.12 -21.41
N ARG A 796 33.91 7.00 -21.41
CA ARG A 796 35.33 6.61 -21.55
C ARG A 796 35.81 5.81 -20.34
N GLU A 797 35.44 6.29 -19.15
CA GLU A 797 35.90 5.77 -17.85
C GLU A 797 35.49 4.30 -17.62
N PHE A 798 34.23 3.96 -17.90
CA PHE A 798 33.68 2.61 -17.73
C PHE A 798 33.64 1.80 -19.04
N LYS A 799 34.31 2.27 -20.10
CA LYS A 799 34.27 1.67 -21.46
C LYS A 799 32.83 1.41 -21.96
N LEU A 800 31.95 2.37 -21.77
CA LEU A 800 30.57 2.33 -22.25
C LEU A 800 30.44 3.19 -23.52
N HIS A 801 29.83 2.64 -24.57
CA HIS A 801 29.48 3.39 -25.77
C HIS A 801 27.95 3.56 -25.83
N VAL A 802 27.49 4.80 -25.76
CA VAL A 802 26.06 5.15 -25.78
C VAL A 802 25.71 5.79 -27.12
N SER A 803 24.86 5.12 -27.90
CA SER A 803 24.36 5.67 -29.16
C SER A 803 23.62 6.99 -28.93
N ARG A 804 23.85 7.95 -29.84
CA ARG A 804 23.14 9.24 -29.85
C ARG A 804 21.95 9.26 -30.82
N GLU A 805 21.70 8.14 -31.49
CA GLU A 805 20.52 7.91 -32.33
C GLU A 805 19.45 7.08 -31.61
N MET A 806 18.19 7.44 -31.86
CA MET A 806 17.05 6.62 -31.47
C MET A 806 17.09 5.25 -32.16
N THR A 807 16.81 4.19 -31.40
CA THR A 807 16.69 2.81 -31.91
C THR A 807 15.71 2.78 -33.09
N ARG A 808 16.22 2.40 -34.27
CA ARG A 808 15.42 2.16 -35.46
C ARG A 808 14.85 0.74 -35.37
N LEU A 809 13.54 0.57 -35.56
CA LEU A 809 12.89 -0.74 -35.48
C LEU A 809 11.69 -0.80 -36.41
N ASN A 810 11.26 -2.02 -36.73
CA ASN A 810 10.00 -2.27 -37.42
C ASN A 810 8.94 -2.71 -36.41
N GLY A 811 7.78 -2.07 -36.45
CA GLY A 811 6.55 -2.55 -35.81
C GLY A 811 5.58 -3.10 -36.85
N ARG A 812 4.42 -3.57 -36.40
CA ARG A 812 3.29 -3.99 -37.26
C ARG A 812 2.06 -3.16 -36.92
N VAL A 813 1.16 -2.95 -37.88
CA VAL A 813 -0.13 -2.28 -37.64
C VAL A 813 -1.25 -3.29 -37.77
N LEU A 814 -1.77 -3.76 -36.63
CA LEU A 814 -2.94 -4.64 -36.60
C LEU A 814 -4.16 -3.93 -37.20
N GLN A 815 -5.00 -4.69 -37.93
CA GLN A 815 -6.24 -4.16 -38.51
C GLN A 815 -7.31 -3.97 -37.43
N PRO A 816 -8.10 -2.87 -37.47
CA PRO A 816 -9.14 -2.62 -36.48
C PRO A 816 -10.27 -3.66 -36.62
N PRO A 817 -10.88 -4.11 -35.51
CA PRO A 817 -11.98 -5.07 -35.56
C PRO A 817 -13.22 -4.46 -36.22
N LYS A 818 -13.94 -5.29 -36.97
CA LYS A 818 -15.28 -4.99 -37.45
C LYS A 818 -16.23 -4.95 -36.25
N LEU A 819 -16.95 -3.84 -36.10
CA LEU A 819 -17.85 -3.55 -34.97
C LEU A 819 -19.30 -3.87 -35.33
N LYS A 820 -20.09 -4.22 -34.32
CA LYS A 820 -21.52 -4.51 -34.39
C LYS A 820 -22.30 -3.42 -33.63
N LEU A 821 -23.15 -2.71 -34.35
CA LEU A 821 -24.01 -1.62 -33.87
C LEU A 821 -25.49 -2.01 -34.03
N GLY A 822 -26.38 -1.28 -33.36
CA GLY A 822 -27.83 -1.44 -33.53
C GLY A 822 -28.37 -0.48 -34.58
N GLU A 823 -29.47 -0.85 -35.25
CA GLU A 823 -30.14 -0.02 -36.25
C GLU A 823 -31.66 -0.28 -36.23
N GLY A 824 -32.37 0.33 -35.27
CA GLY A 824 -33.83 0.22 -35.15
C GLY A 824 -34.38 -1.20 -34.87
N GLY A 825 -33.53 -2.17 -34.55
CA GLY A 825 -33.85 -3.60 -34.46
C GLY A 825 -32.99 -4.49 -35.38
N HIS A 826 -32.41 -3.89 -36.43
CA HIS A 826 -31.43 -4.52 -37.29
C HIS A 826 -30.00 -4.37 -36.74
N VAL A 827 -29.06 -5.07 -37.38
CA VAL A 827 -27.64 -5.06 -37.06
C VAL A 827 -26.89 -4.32 -38.16
N ARG A 828 -26.19 -3.24 -37.79
CA ARG A 828 -25.25 -2.56 -38.67
C ARG A 828 -23.82 -2.91 -38.32
N ASP A 829 -22.98 -3.02 -39.34
CA ASP A 829 -21.55 -3.26 -39.22
C ASP A 829 -20.73 -2.00 -39.55
N LEU A 830 -19.57 -1.87 -38.92
CA LEU A 830 -18.68 -0.72 -39.13
C LEU A 830 -17.22 -1.11 -38.94
N ILE A 831 -16.35 -0.69 -39.86
CA ILE A 831 -14.88 -0.77 -39.69
C ILE A 831 -14.38 0.64 -39.33
N PRO A 832 -13.76 0.85 -38.16
CA PRO A 832 -13.30 2.17 -37.73
C PRO A 832 -12.20 2.77 -38.64
N SER A 833 -12.58 3.79 -39.41
CA SER A 833 -11.69 4.52 -40.33
C SER A 833 -10.56 5.28 -39.61
N ARG A 834 -9.40 5.36 -40.28
CA ARG A 834 -8.24 6.13 -39.80
C ARG A 834 -8.54 7.64 -39.73
N HIS A 835 -9.36 8.15 -40.64
CA HIS A 835 -9.57 9.58 -40.88
C HIS A 835 -10.42 10.23 -39.78
N ASP A 836 -11.50 9.57 -39.36
CA ASP A 836 -12.50 10.11 -38.44
C ASP A 836 -12.02 10.09 -36.97
N ARG A 837 -11.06 9.22 -36.66
CA ARG A 837 -10.41 9.05 -35.34
C ARG A 837 -11.34 8.62 -34.18
N GLN A 838 -12.62 8.46 -34.47
CA GLN A 838 -13.69 7.90 -33.66
C GLN A 838 -14.76 7.36 -34.64
N TRP A 839 -15.51 6.33 -34.26
CA TRP A 839 -16.77 6.04 -34.96
C TRP A 839 -17.87 6.96 -34.40
N ASN A 840 -18.98 7.09 -35.12
CA ASN A 840 -20.08 7.94 -34.72
C ASN A 840 -21.41 7.17 -34.71
N LEU A 841 -22.36 7.68 -33.95
CA LEU A 841 -23.72 7.13 -33.82
C LEU A 841 -24.71 8.25 -34.17
N LEU A 842 -24.58 8.81 -35.38
CA LEU A 842 -25.59 9.73 -35.93
C LEU A 842 -26.74 8.89 -36.49
N ASP A 843 -26.39 7.97 -37.39
CA ASP A 843 -27.32 7.12 -38.16
C ASP A 843 -27.26 5.67 -37.64
N SER A 844 -27.11 5.47 -36.33
CA SER A 844 -26.99 4.15 -35.70
C SER A 844 -27.33 4.21 -34.21
N HIS A 845 -27.96 3.16 -33.71
CA HIS A 845 -28.23 2.96 -32.28
C HIS A 845 -27.04 2.30 -31.57
N VAL A 846 -27.06 2.34 -30.23
CA VAL A 846 -26.22 1.46 -29.42
C VAL A 846 -26.54 -0.01 -29.70
N PHE A 847 -25.56 -0.90 -29.54
CA PHE A 847 -25.77 -2.35 -29.75
C PHE A 847 -26.87 -2.94 -28.85
N GLU A 848 -26.99 -2.48 -27.61
CA GLU A 848 -28.04 -2.89 -26.67
C GLU A 848 -28.48 -1.68 -25.84
N GLY A 849 -29.71 -1.24 -26.06
CA GLY A 849 -30.31 -0.05 -25.42
C GLY A 849 -31.22 -0.40 -24.23
N THR A 850 -31.11 0.36 -23.14
CA THR A 850 -31.92 0.14 -21.93
C THR A 850 -33.23 0.93 -21.94
N CYS A 851 -34.29 0.34 -21.37
CA CYS A 851 -35.51 1.07 -21.01
C CYS A 851 -35.42 1.70 -19.61
N ILE A 852 -35.76 2.98 -19.50
CA ILE A 852 -35.68 3.81 -18.31
C ILE A 852 -37.01 4.56 -18.16
N GLU A 853 -38.00 3.85 -17.65
CA GLU A 853 -39.35 4.36 -17.35
C GLU A 853 -39.35 5.35 -16.18
N ARG A 854 -38.58 5.02 -15.13
CA ARG A 854 -38.68 5.60 -13.80
C ARG A 854 -37.39 6.33 -13.43
N TRP A 855 -37.35 7.62 -13.75
CA TRP A 855 -36.22 8.49 -13.45
C TRP A 855 -36.64 9.86 -12.90
N ALA A 856 -35.69 10.51 -12.22
CA ALA A 856 -35.88 11.81 -11.58
C ALA A 856 -34.66 12.71 -11.78
N LEU A 857 -34.85 14.03 -11.62
CA LEU A 857 -33.79 15.03 -11.73
C LEU A 857 -33.71 15.92 -10.48
N ILE A 858 -32.49 16.12 -9.99
CA ILE A 858 -32.14 17.09 -8.95
C ILE A 858 -31.05 18.04 -9.45
N SER A 859 -31.21 19.33 -9.15
CA SER A 859 -30.31 20.42 -9.52
C SER A 859 -29.71 21.05 -8.27
N PHE A 860 -28.39 20.97 -8.13
CA PHE A 860 -27.61 21.65 -7.09
C PHE A 860 -27.10 22.97 -7.64
N GLY A 861 -27.79 24.05 -7.27
CA GLY A 861 -27.81 25.34 -7.96
C GLY A 861 -29.26 25.74 -8.28
N GLY A 862 -29.51 27.03 -8.48
CA GLY A 862 -30.88 27.54 -8.58
C GLY A 862 -31.05 28.94 -9.19
N THR A 863 -30.10 29.39 -10.02
CA THR A 863 -30.27 30.65 -10.77
C THR A 863 -31.50 30.57 -11.68
N PRO A 864 -32.15 31.70 -12.02
CA PRO A 864 -33.29 31.71 -12.95
C PRO A 864 -32.96 31.02 -14.28
N ASP A 865 -31.78 31.28 -14.84
CA ASP A 865 -31.29 30.66 -16.09
C ASP A 865 -31.16 29.14 -15.98
N GLN A 866 -30.74 28.62 -14.82
CA GLN A 866 -30.63 27.19 -14.59
C GLN A 866 -32.01 26.54 -14.50
N LYS A 867 -33.01 27.24 -13.96
CA LYS A 867 -34.40 26.78 -13.92
C LYS A 867 -35.02 26.74 -15.32
N SER A 868 -34.83 27.78 -16.14
CA SER A 868 -35.40 27.86 -17.49
C SER A 868 -34.76 26.90 -18.51
N ASN A 869 -33.45 26.62 -18.38
CA ASN A 869 -32.76 25.72 -19.31
C ASN A 869 -32.98 24.22 -19.05
N ILE A 870 -33.41 23.81 -17.85
CA ILE A 870 -33.56 22.38 -17.51
C ILE A 870 -34.64 21.66 -18.32
N PRO A 871 -35.87 22.20 -18.51
CA PRO A 871 -36.87 21.55 -19.36
C PRO A 871 -36.38 21.31 -20.81
N ARG A 872 -35.67 22.29 -21.39
CA ARG A 872 -35.04 22.16 -22.72
C ARG A 872 -34.00 21.04 -22.74
N PHE A 873 -33.15 20.95 -21.72
CA PHE A 873 -32.17 19.88 -21.57
C PHE A 873 -32.81 18.50 -21.42
N ILE A 874 -33.92 18.37 -20.69
CA ILE A 874 -34.65 17.09 -20.54
C ILE A 874 -35.17 16.61 -21.90
N ILE A 875 -35.82 17.50 -22.66
CA ILE A 875 -36.32 17.20 -24.01
C ILE A 875 -35.17 16.79 -24.94
N GLN A 876 -34.08 17.59 -24.99
CA GLN A 876 -32.92 17.31 -25.83
C GLN A 876 -32.19 16.00 -25.44
N LEU A 877 -32.15 15.66 -24.15
CA LEU A 877 -31.56 14.41 -23.67
C LEU A 877 -32.43 13.21 -24.02
N SER A 878 -33.76 13.28 -23.80
CA SER A 878 -34.68 12.19 -24.16
C SER A 878 -34.66 11.95 -25.67
N GLN A 879 -34.77 13.01 -26.49
CA GLN A 879 -34.62 12.92 -27.96
C GLN A 879 -33.27 12.30 -28.38
N ARG A 880 -32.16 12.67 -27.73
CA ARG A 880 -30.85 12.09 -28.09
C ARG A 880 -30.64 10.67 -27.57
N CYS A 881 -31.36 10.26 -26.53
CA CYS A 881 -31.43 8.86 -26.10
C CYS A 881 -32.26 8.04 -27.11
N GLU A 882 -33.42 8.55 -27.53
CA GLU A 882 -34.33 7.94 -28.51
C GLU A 882 -33.61 7.71 -29.86
N GLN A 883 -32.90 8.72 -30.38
CA GLN A 883 -32.01 8.60 -31.57
C GLN A 883 -30.86 7.59 -31.44
N LEU A 884 -30.52 7.17 -30.22
CA LEU A 884 -29.47 6.19 -29.94
C LEU A 884 -30.06 4.81 -29.59
N GLY A 885 -31.37 4.61 -29.67
CA GLY A 885 -32.05 3.38 -29.26
C GLY A 885 -32.16 3.17 -27.75
N ILE A 886 -32.00 4.23 -26.95
CA ILE A 886 -32.09 4.22 -25.48
C ILE A 886 -33.44 4.82 -25.09
N LEU A 887 -34.34 4.01 -24.54
CA LEU A 887 -35.70 4.47 -24.19
C LEU A 887 -35.70 5.19 -22.84
N LEU A 888 -35.44 6.49 -22.85
CA LEU A 888 -35.57 7.37 -21.68
C LEU A 888 -36.93 8.09 -21.71
N ASN A 889 -37.80 7.79 -20.73
CA ASN A 889 -39.14 8.37 -20.61
C ASN A 889 -39.08 9.91 -20.70
N LYS A 890 -39.95 10.50 -21.54
CA LYS A 890 -39.99 11.95 -21.80
C LYS A 890 -40.40 12.77 -20.56
N ASN A 891 -41.16 12.15 -19.64
CA ASN A 891 -41.54 12.75 -18.36
C ASN A 891 -40.72 12.14 -17.20
N THR A 892 -40.31 12.98 -16.25
CA THR A 892 -39.80 12.53 -14.94
C THR A 892 -40.95 12.12 -14.02
N ILE A 893 -40.70 11.22 -13.05
CA ILE A 893 -41.72 10.78 -12.08
C ILE A 893 -42.29 11.95 -11.26
N MET A 894 -41.45 12.96 -11.00
CA MET A 894 -41.79 14.17 -10.25
C MET A 894 -41.13 15.39 -10.92
N SER A 895 -41.65 16.59 -10.65
CA SER A 895 -41.06 17.84 -11.13
C SER A 895 -39.59 17.98 -10.69
N PRO A 896 -38.68 18.48 -11.54
CA PRO A 896 -37.26 18.67 -11.20
C PRO A 896 -37.05 19.41 -9.88
N GLN A 897 -36.24 18.83 -9.00
CA GLN A 897 -35.96 19.39 -7.68
C GLN A 897 -34.78 20.37 -7.72
N PHE A 898 -34.88 21.48 -7.00
CA PHE A 898 -33.88 22.55 -6.97
C PHE A 898 -33.40 22.79 -5.54
N GLU A 899 -32.10 22.61 -5.30
CA GLU A 899 -31.49 22.76 -3.98
C GLU A 899 -30.25 23.68 -4.08
N PRO A 900 -29.93 24.48 -3.04
CA PRO A 900 -28.69 25.25 -3.01
C PRO A 900 -27.48 24.30 -3.05
N ILE A 901 -26.39 24.67 -3.72
CA ILE A 901 -25.18 23.84 -3.80
C ILE A 901 -24.57 23.57 -2.41
N GLN A 902 -24.81 24.46 -1.45
CA GLN A 902 -24.49 24.33 -0.04
C GLN A 902 -25.17 23.12 0.63
N LEU A 903 -26.29 22.60 0.12
CA LEU A 903 -26.93 21.40 0.67
C LEU A 903 -26.00 20.18 0.58
N LEU A 904 -25.14 20.12 -0.43
CA LEU A 904 -24.09 19.12 -0.55
C LEU A 904 -23.06 19.16 0.60
N ASN A 905 -23.00 20.23 1.40
CA ASN A 905 -22.18 20.28 2.62
C ASN A 905 -22.79 19.48 3.78
N ASN A 906 -24.10 19.22 3.79
CA ASN A 906 -24.78 18.49 4.86
C ASN A 906 -25.16 17.07 4.40
N VAL A 907 -24.52 16.06 4.98
CA VAL A 907 -24.66 14.63 4.60
C VAL A 907 -26.08 14.10 4.91
N SER A 908 -26.62 14.38 6.09
CA SER A 908 -27.92 13.86 6.52
C SER A 908 -29.09 14.55 5.80
N LEU A 909 -28.97 15.86 5.52
CA LEU A 909 -29.96 16.58 4.71
C LEU A 909 -29.95 16.09 3.25
N LEU A 910 -28.77 15.84 2.68
CA LEU A 910 -28.63 15.23 1.35
C LEU A 910 -29.26 13.84 1.30
N GLU A 911 -28.97 12.98 2.27
CA GLU A 911 -29.58 11.65 2.36
C GLU A 911 -31.12 11.72 2.52
N SER A 912 -31.63 12.64 3.35
CA SER A 912 -33.08 12.85 3.52
C SER A 912 -33.76 13.27 2.22
N LYS A 913 -33.20 14.24 1.48
CA LYS A 913 -33.74 14.67 0.18
C LYS A 913 -33.71 13.55 -0.86
N LEU A 914 -32.60 12.79 -0.94
CA LEU A 914 -32.48 11.69 -1.89
C LEU A 914 -33.41 10.52 -1.55
N LYS A 915 -33.63 10.21 -0.27
CA LYS A 915 -34.63 9.22 0.17
C LYS A 915 -36.05 9.67 -0.18
N LYS A 916 -36.41 10.94 0.04
CA LYS A 916 -37.73 11.48 -0.35
C LYS A 916 -38.01 11.32 -1.85
N ILE A 917 -37.02 11.58 -2.71
CA ILE A 917 -37.13 11.36 -4.17
C ILE A 917 -37.32 9.87 -4.51
N HIS A 918 -36.60 8.96 -3.84
CA HIS A 918 -36.75 7.52 -4.04
C HIS A 918 -38.11 6.99 -3.57
N THR A 919 -38.63 7.45 -2.42
CA THR A 919 -39.95 7.06 -1.92
C THR A 919 -41.10 7.65 -2.74
N ALA A 920 -40.98 8.89 -3.24
CA ALA A 920 -41.91 9.44 -4.22
C ALA A 920 -41.97 8.61 -5.53
N ALA A 921 -40.88 7.91 -5.86
CA ALA A 921 -40.81 6.94 -6.95
C ALA A 921 -41.25 5.51 -6.57
N LEU A 922 -42.03 5.35 -5.49
CA LEU A 922 -42.48 4.06 -4.94
C LEU A 922 -41.33 3.10 -4.62
N ASN A 923 -40.16 3.64 -4.24
CA ASN A 923 -38.89 2.93 -4.04
C ASN A 923 -38.39 2.16 -5.29
N ASN A 924 -38.92 2.46 -6.48
CA ASN A 924 -38.54 1.86 -7.76
C ASN A 924 -37.96 2.91 -8.73
N LEU A 925 -37.03 3.72 -8.23
CA LEU A 925 -36.29 4.71 -9.03
C LEU A 925 -35.10 4.06 -9.73
N GLN A 926 -35.11 4.00 -11.05
CA GLN A 926 -34.03 3.41 -11.84
C GLN A 926 -32.82 4.34 -11.97
N LEU A 927 -33.06 5.63 -12.29
CA LEU A 927 -32.01 6.61 -12.57
C LEU A 927 -32.27 7.95 -11.87
N LEU A 928 -31.21 8.51 -11.25
CA LEU A 928 -31.18 9.89 -10.78
C LEU A 928 -30.19 10.73 -11.60
N ILE A 929 -30.68 11.79 -12.24
CA ILE A 929 -29.84 12.80 -12.90
C ILE A 929 -29.55 13.94 -11.93
N CYS A 930 -28.27 14.30 -11.78
CA CYS A 930 -27.80 15.32 -10.85
C CYS A 930 -27.06 16.45 -11.60
N ILE A 931 -27.73 17.59 -11.79
CA ILE A 931 -27.07 18.79 -12.33
C ILE A 931 -26.35 19.51 -11.20
N MET A 932 -25.12 19.95 -11.44
CA MET A 932 -24.31 20.70 -10.49
C MET A 932 -23.85 22.01 -11.13
N GLU A 933 -24.06 23.14 -10.47
CA GLU A 933 -23.61 24.46 -10.95
C GLU A 933 -22.09 24.49 -11.21
N ARG A 934 -21.30 23.98 -10.26
CA ARG A 934 -19.83 23.92 -10.30
C ARG A 934 -19.29 22.64 -9.65
N LYS A 935 -17.99 22.33 -9.86
CA LYS A 935 -17.30 21.21 -9.19
C LYS A 935 -17.40 21.38 -7.66
N HIS A 936 -17.75 20.33 -6.93
CA HIS A 936 -17.94 20.40 -5.49
C HIS A 936 -17.51 19.11 -4.79
N LYS A 937 -16.90 19.21 -3.59
CA LYS A 937 -16.46 18.05 -2.78
C LYS A 937 -17.61 17.08 -2.48
N GLY A 938 -18.82 17.60 -2.31
CA GLY A 938 -20.01 16.79 -2.04
C GLY A 938 -20.45 15.82 -3.15
N TYR A 939 -19.80 15.84 -4.33
CA TYR A 939 -19.90 14.76 -5.31
C TYR A 939 -19.58 13.38 -4.70
N ALA A 940 -18.60 13.32 -3.78
CA ALA A 940 -18.20 12.10 -3.08
C ALA A 940 -19.36 11.47 -2.28
N ASP A 941 -20.01 12.24 -1.41
CA ASP A 941 -21.14 11.74 -0.61
C ASP A 941 -22.38 11.47 -1.44
N LEU A 942 -22.70 12.33 -2.43
CA LEU A 942 -23.80 12.07 -3.36
C LEU A 942 -23.64 10.70 -4.01
N LYS A 943 -22.41 10.36 -4.42
CA LYS A 943 -22.08 9.03 -4.95
C LYS A 943 -22.19 7.93 -3.91
N ARG A 944 -21.60 8.07 -2.72
CA ARG A 944 -21.72 7.07 -1.65
C ARG A 944 -23.19 6.81 -1.30
N ILE A 945 -23.95 7.84 -0.95
CA ILE A 945 -25.34 7.73 -0.47
C ILE A 945 -26.24 7.09 -1.53
N ALA A 946 -26.17 7.54 -2.79
CA ALA A 946 -26.99 7.00 -3.87
C ALA A 946 -26.69 5.51 -4.14
N GLU A 947 -25.40 5.13 -4.15
CA GLU A 947 -24.96 3.80 -4.61
C GLU A 947 -24.87 2.76 -3.45
N THR A 948 -24.98 3.21 -2.19
CA THR A 948 -25.00 2.36 -0.98
C THR A 948 -26.34 2.46 -0.24
N SER A 949 -26.60 3.53 0.54
CA SER A 949 -27.79 3.70 1.39
C SER A 949 -29.14 3.69 0.66
N ILE A 950 -29.17 4.05 -0.63
CA ILE A 950 -30.43 4.21 -1.40
C ILE A 950 -30.52 3.21 -2.57
N GLY A 951 -29.39 2.74 -3.11
CA GLY A 951 -29.36 1.74 -4.17
C GLY A 951 -29.87 2.20 -5.54
N VAL A 952 -29.63 3.47 -5.89
CA VAL A 952 -30.05 4.09 -7.15
C VAL A 952 -28.85 4.49 -8.00
N VAL A 953 -28.88 4.14 -9.29
CA VAL A 953 -27.87 4.59 -10.26
C VAL A 953 -27.97 6.10 -10.45
N SER A 954 -26.85 6.81 -10.31
CA SER A 954 -26.82 8.27 -10.52
C SER A 954 -25.88 8.71 -11.65
N GLN A 955 -26.29 9.73 -12.39
CA GLN A 955 -25.51 10.37 -13.45
C GLN A 955 -25.46 11.88 -13.24
N CYS A 956 -24.26 12.43 -13.12
CA CYS A 956 -24.05 13.83 -12.75
C CYS A 956 -23.40 14.62 -13.89
N CYS A 957 -23.77 15.89 -14.06
CA CYS A 957 -23.21 16.80 -15.07
C CYS A 957 -23.11 18.25 -14.57
N LEU A 958 -22.14 19.01 -15.10
CA LEU A 958 -21.99 20.43 -14.80
C LEU A 958 -22.95 21.27 -15.66
N TYR A 959 -23.60 22.27 -15.05
CA TYR A 959 -24.53 23.18 -15.72
C TYR A 959 -23.91 23.92 -16.91
N GLN A 960 -22.60 24.23 -16.84
CA GLN A 960 -21.83 24.84 -17.94
C GLN A 960 -21.92 24.06 -19.27
N ASN A 961 -22.15 22.74 -19.23
CA ASN A 961 -22.32 21.93 -20.44
C ASN A 961 -23.73 22.05 -21.04
N LEU A 962 -24.73 22.44 -20.24
CA LEU A 962 -26.13 22.56 -20.68
C LEU A 962 -26.35 23.84 -21.49
N GLY A 963 -25.76 24.97 -21.06
CA GLY A 963 -25.83 26.24 -21.80
C GLY A 963 -25.21 26.20 -23.21
N LYS A 964 -24.40 25.16 -23.52
CA LYS A 964 -23.83 24.90 -24.85
C LYS A 964 -24.19 23.50 -25.37
N SER A 965 -25.35 22.94 -24.99
CA SER A 965 -25.77 21.52 -25.18
C SER A 965 -25.48 20.95 -26.57
N SER A 966 -24.26 20.50 -26.79
CA SER A 966 -23.84 19.93 -28.07
C SER A 966 -24.34 18.49 -28.21
N SER A 967 -24.72 18.09 -29.42
CA SER A 967 -25.14 16.70 -29.70
C SER A 967 -24.07 15.69 -29.23
N GLN A 968 -22.79 16.02 -29.37
CA GLN A 968 -21.68 15.20 -28.88
C GLN A 968 -21.62 15.09 -27.34
N PHE A 969 -21.98 16.14 -26.59
CA PHE A 969 -22.10 16.06 -25.13
C PHE A 969 -23.28 15.18 -24.73
N LEU A 970 -24.46 15.40 -25.32
CA LEU A 970 -25.67 14.63 -25.04
C LEU A 970 -25.49 13.14 -25.39
N ALA A 971 -24.86 12.82 -26.52
CA ALA A 971 -24.52 11.45 -26.89
C ALA A 971 -23.59 10.79 -25.86
N ASN A 972 -22.47 11.43 -25.50
CA ASN A 972 -21.56 10.89 -24.47
C ASN A 972 -22.22 10.75 -23.08
N LEU A 973 -23.23 11.57 -22.78
CA LEU A 973 -24.04 11.46 -21.56
C LEU A 973 -24.99 10.25 -21.64
N ALA A 974 -25.70 10.06 -22.76
CA ALA A 974 -26.58 8.93 -23.01
C ALA A 974 -25.84 7.58 -22.99
N LEU A 975 -24.66 7.48 -23.62
CA LEU A 975 -23.81 6.28 -23.56
C LEU A 975 -23.44 5.89 -22.13
N LYS A 976 -23.11 6.88 -21.28
CA LYS A 976 -22.84 6.66 -19.85
C LYS A 976 -24.07 6.26 -19.04
N ILE A 977 -25.27 6.70 -19.44
CA ILE A 977 -26.53 6.27 -18.83
C ILE A 977 -26.79 4.80 -19.19
N ASN A 978 -26.81 4.48 -20.50
CA ASN A 978 -27.05 3.12 -21.01
C ASN A 978 -26.13 2.07 -20.36
N ALA A 979 -24.82 2.34 -20.33
CA ALA A 979 -23.83 1.46 -19.71
C ALA A 979 -24.10 1.20 -18.22
N LYS A 980 -24.52 2.21 -17.47
CA LYS A 980 -24.84 2.07 -16.04
C LYS A 980 -26.15 1.34 -15.78
N MET A 981 -27.10 1.41 -16.71
CA MET A 981 -28.37 0.70 -16.64
C MET A 981 -28.29 -0.73 -17.19
N GLY A 982 -27.09 -1.19 -17.59
CA GLY A 982 -26.83 -2.57 -18.02
C GLY A 982 -26.78 -2.80 -19.54
N GLY A 983 -26.99 -1.76 -20.35
CA GLY A 983 -26.88 -1.83 -21.81
C GLY A 983 -25.44 -1.74 -22.32
N CYS A 984 -25.27 -1.88 -23.63
CA CYS A 984 -23.96 -1.91 -24.29
C CYS A 984 -23.91 -1.02 -25.53
N THR A 985 -22.89 -0.17 -25.61
CA THR A 985 -22.67 0.75 -26.73
C THR A 985 -22.36 0.04 -28.04
N VAL A 986 -21.57 -1.03 -27.99
CA VAL A 986 -21.01 -1.73 -29.15
C VAL A 986 -20.67 -3.18 -28.79
N ALA A 987 -20.70 -4.07 -29.77
CA ALA A 987 -20.10 -5.41 -29.70
C ALA A 987 -19.10 -5.62 -30.86
N LEU A 988 -18.33 -6.70 -30.82
CA LEU A 988 -17.52 -7.12 -31.97
C LEU A 988 -18.42 -7.87 -32.97
N TYR A 989 -18.24 -7.63 -34.27
CA TYR A 989 -19.00 -8.32 -35.32
C TYR A 989 -18.49 -9.77 -35.47
N ASN A 990 -17.18 -9.93 -35.66
CA ASN A 990 -16.52 -11.23 -35.53
C ASN A 990 -16.34 -11.51 -34.02
N SER A 991 -16.98 -12.56 -33.50
CA SER A 991 -16.85 -12.92 -32.08
C SER A 991 -15.40 -13.28 -31.72
N LEU A 992 -15.03 -13.20 -30.42
CA LEU A 992 -13.67 -13.60 -30.00
C LEU A 992 -13.31 -15.06 -30.36
N PRO A 993 -14.22 -16.05 -30.24
CA PRO A 993 -14.05 -17.38 -30.84
C PRO A 993 -13.73 -17.37 -32.35
N SER A 994 -14.38 -16.50 -33.12
CA SER A 994 -14.15 -16.40 -34.57
C SER A 994 -12.77 -15.78 -34.91
N GLN A 995 -12.16 -15.05 -33.97
CA GLN A 995 -10.85 -14.41 -34.14
C GLN A 995 -9.69 -15.30 -33.64
N ILE A 996 -9.94 -16.18 -32.66
CA ILE A 996 -8.94 -17.04 -32.01
C ILE A 996 -9.53 -18.46 -31.83
N PRO A 997 -9.86 -19.19 -32.92
CA PRO A 997 -10.60 -20.45 -32.85
C PRO A 997 -9.80 -21.60 -32.21
N ARG A 998 -8.48 -21.46 -32.10
CA ARG A 998 -7.58 -22.43 -31.45
C ARG A 998 -7.81 -22.51 -29.92
N LEU A 999 -8.09 -21.37 -29.29
CA LEU A 999 -8.23 -21.25 -27.83
C LEU A 999 -9.65 -20.90 -27.35
N LEU A 1000 -10.45 -20.24 -28.19
CA LEU A 1000 -11.75 -19.70 -27.80
C LEU A 1000 -12.86 -20.39 -28.59
N ARG A 1001 -13.77 -21.09 -27.90
CA ARG A 1001 -14.96 -21.74 -28.51
C ARG A 1001 -16.24 -21.11 -27.99
N PRO A 1002 -17.33 -20.99 -28.78
CA PRO A 1002 -18.57 -20.35 -28.32
C PRO A 1002 -19.21 -21.03 -27.10
N ASP A 1003 -19.08 -22.36 -26.99
CA ASP A 1003 -19.65 -23.22 -25.96
C ASP A 1003 -18.80 -23.34 -24.68
N GLU A 1004 -17.51 -22.95 -24.75
CA GLU A 1004 -16.54 -22.90 -23.65
C GLU A 1004 -16.38 -21.45 -23.15
N PRO A 1005 -17.06 -21.00 -22.08
CA PRO A 1005 -17.04 -19.60 -21.69
C PRO A 1005 -15.67 -19.16 -21.18
N VAL A 1006 -15.28 -17.92 -21.46
CA VAL A 1006 -14.03 -17.33 -20.95
C VAL A 1006 -14.34 -16.03 -20.23
N ILE A 1007 -13.67 -15.80 -19.10
CA ILE A 1007 -13.83 -14.59 -18.30
C ILE A 1007 -12.58 -13.70 -18.42
N PHE A 1008 -12.81 -12.44 -18.78
CA PHE A 1008 -11.81 -11.39 -18.78
C PHE A 1008 -11.91 -10.62 -17.47
N MET A 1009 -10.85 -10.70 -16.67
CA MET A 1009 -10.72 -10.00 -15.40
C MET A 1009 -9.76 -8.83 -15.51
N GLY A 1010 -9.98 -7.79 -14.70
CA GLY A 1010 -9.09 -6.64 -14.59
C GLY A 1010 -8.92 -6.20 -13.16
N ALA A 1011 -7.73 -5.72 -12.78
CA ALA A 1011 -7.43 -5.29 -11.42
C ALA A 1011 -6.54 -4.02 -11.39
N ASP A 1012 -6.81 -3.13 -10.43
CA ASP A 1012 -6.07 -1.87 -10.17
C ASP A 1012 -6.02 -1.58 -8.66
N VAL A 1013 -4.99 -0.85 -8.23
CA VAL A 1013 -4.86 -0.32 -6.86
C VAL A 1013 -4.65 1.19 -6.87
N THR A 1014 -5.64 1.93 -6.35
CA THR A 1014 -5.59 3.38 -6.20
C THR A 1014 -5.10 3.76 -4.81
N HIS A 1015 -3.84 4.21 -4.71
CA HIS A 1015 -3.22 4.74 -3.49
C HIS A 1015 -3.70 6.15 -3.07
N PRO A 1016 -3.47 6.54 -1.81
CA PRO A 1016 -3.62 7.91 -1.31
C PRO A 1016 -2.60 8.92 -1.87
N HIS A 1017 -2.89 10.21 -1.67
CA HIS A 1017 -2.03 11.34 -2.09
C HIS A 1017 -0.62 11.26 -1.45
N PRO A 1018 0.48 11.71 -2.09
CA PRO A 1018 1.84 11.57 -1.55
C PRO A 1018 2.18 12.33 -0.25
N LEU A 1019 1.26 13.12 0.31
CA LEU A 1019 1.38 13.82 1.61
C LEU A 1019 0.34 13.34 2.64
N ASP A 1020 -0.34 12.25 2.33
CA ASP A 1020 -1.26 11.52 3.22
C ASP A 1020 -0.56 10.20 3.58
N ASP A 1021 -0.35 9.97 4.86
CA ASP A 1021 0.40 8.82 5.40
C ASP A 1021 -0.51 7.81 6.12
N PHE A 1022 -1.84 7.98 6.05
CA PHE A 1022 -2.81 7.27 6.91
C PHE A 1022 -3.93 6.59 6.13
N SER A 1023 -4.50 7.22 5.11
CA SER A 1023 -5.70 6.70 4.44
C SER A 1023 -5.37 5.39 3.71
N PRO A 1024 -6.30 4.41 3.65
CA PRO A 1024 -6.03 3.10 3.07
C PRO A 1024 -5.78 3.17 1.56
N SER A 1025 -5.19 2.13 0.97
CA SER A 1025 -5.24 1.91 -0.49
C SER A 1025 -6.58 1.30 -0.87
N ILE A 1026 -7.07 1.56 -2.08
CA ILE A 1026 -8.28 0.90 -2.60
C ILE A 1026 -7.89 -0.03 -3.74
N ALA A 1027 -8.12 -1.32 -3.57
CA ALA A 1027 -8.06 -2.30 -4.64
C ALA A 1027 -9.45 -2.46 -5.28
N ALA A 1028 -9.49 -2.70 -6.59
CA ALA A 1028 -10.69 -3.13 -7.28
C ALA A 1028 -10.39 -4.20 -8.33
N VAL A 1029 -11.32 -5.13 -8.47
CA VAL A 1029 -11.30 -6.21 -9.45
C VAL A 1029 -12.61 -6.15 -10.24
N VAL A 1030 -12.55 -6.42 -11.55
CA VAL A 1030 -13.72 -6.57 -12.41
C VAL A 1030 -13.68 -7.90 -13.15
N GLY A 1031 -14.84 -8.39 -13.56
CA GLY A 1031 -14.98 -9.55 -14.45
C GLY A 1031 -16.05 -9.32 -15.52
N SER A 1032 -15.81 -9.83 -16.73
CA SER A 1032 -16.78 -9.82 -17.82
C SER A 1032 -17.94 -10.79 -17.54
N MET A 1033 -19.19 -10.36 -17.72
CA MET A 1033 -20.38 -11.11 -17.30
C MET A 1033 -21.21 -11.69 -18.46
N ASN A 1034 -20.78 -11.51 -19.71
CA ASN A 1034 -21.43 -12.10 -20.88
C ASN A 1034 -20.43 -12.70 -21.87
N TRP A 1035 -20.71 -13.90 -22.36
CA TRP A 1035 -19.92 -14.63 -23.36
C TRP A 1035 -20.82 -14.98 -24.57
N PRO A 1036 -20.34 -14.90 -25.82
CA PRO A 1036 -18.99 -14.52 -26.28
C PRO A 1036 -18.75 -13.02 -26.49
N ALA A 1037 -19.68 -12.15 -26.06
CA ALA A 1037 -19.61 -10.70 -26.34
C ALA A 1037 -18.60 -9.91 -25.48
N ALA A 1038 -18.33 -10.34 -24.24
CA ALA A 1038 -17.30 -9.81 -23.34
C ALA A 1038 -17.30 -8.27 -23.11
N ASN A 1039 -18.48 -7.63 -23.19
CA ASN A 1039 -18.64 -6.18 -23.12
C ASN A 1039 -19.38 -5.66 -21.88
N LYS A 1040 -20.08 -6.52 -21.11
CA LYS A 1040 -20.63 -6.19 -19.79
C LYS A 1040 -19.68 -6.60 -18.67
N TYR A 1041 -19.50 -5.75 -17.67
CA TYR A 1041 -18.59 -6.00 -16.54
C TYR A 1041 -19.26 -5.71 -15.19
N VAL A 1042 -18.85 -6.44 -14.17
CA VAL A 1042 -19.21 -6.22 -12.77
C VAL A 1042 -17.93 -6.04 -11.95
N SER A 1043 -17.99 -5.23 -10.90
CA SER A 1043 -16.84 -4.94 -10.04
C SER A 1043 -17.00 -5.43 -8.61
N ARG A 1044 -15.86 -5.61 -7.94
CA ARG A 1044 -15.69 -5.70 -6.49
C ARG A 1044 -14.57 -4.75 -6.07
N MET A 1045 -14.68 -4.19 -4.88
CA MET A 1045 -13.75 -3.20 -4.35
C MET A 1045 -13.46 -3.50 -2.88
N ARG A 1046 -12.22 -3.27 -2.45
CA ARG A 1046 -11.78 -3.43 -1.05
C ARG A 1046 -10.84 -2.31 -0.65
N SER A 1047 -10.91 -1.91 0.61
CA SER A 1047 -9.85 -1.11 1.24
C SER A 1047 -8.79 -2.05 1.80
N GLN A 1048 -7.53 -1.68 1.59
CA GLN A 1048 -6.36 -2.43 2.02
C GLN A 1048 -5.31 -1.48 2.62
N THR A 1049 -4.24 -2.04 3.19
CA THR A 1049 -3.26 -1.27 3.96
C THR A 1049 -2.60 -0.10 3.19
N HIS A 1050 -2.12 0.90 3.93
CA HIS A 1050 -1.58 2.13 3.37
C HIS A 1050 -0.41 1.84 2.41
N ARG A 1051 -0.53 2.30 1.15
CA ARG A 1051 0.42 2.05 0.04
C ARG A 1051 0.77 0.58 -0.26
N GLN A 1052 -0.03 -0.36 0.23
CA GLN A 1052 0.04 -1.76 -0.19
C GLN A 1052 -0.40 -1.88 -1.65
N GLU A 1053 0.51 -2.35 -2.52
CA GLU A 1053 0.23 -2.61 -3.94
C GLU A 1053 -0.46 -3.96 -4.15
N ILE A 1054 -0.14 -4.99 -3.36
CA ILE A 1054 -0.61 -6.36 -3.63
C ILE A 1054 -2.08 -6.57 -3.21
N ILE A 1055 -2.81 -7.31 -4.04
CA ILE A 1055 -4.13 -7.96 -3.95
C ILE A 1055 -4.59 -8.57 -2.61
N GLN A 1056 -4.62 -7.86 -1.46
CA GLN A 1056 -4.81 -8.51 -0.13
C GLN A 1056 -6.04 -9.42 -0.03
N ASP A 1057 -7.19 -9.02 -0.59
CA ASP A 1057 -8.44 -9.82 -0.59
C ASP A 1057 -8.86 -10.24 -2.02
N LEU A 1058 -7.87 -10.55 -2.87
CA LEU A 1058 -8.13 -10.95 -4.26
C LEU A 1058 -8.96 -12.24 -4.34
N GLY A 1059 -8.68 -13.21 -3.46
CA GLY A 1059 -9.35 -14.51 -3.47
C GLY A 1059 -10.87 -14.42 -3.26
N ALA A 1060 -11.33 -13.59 -2.31
CA ALA A 1060 -12.76 -13.39 -2.10
C ALA A 1060 -13.39 -12.61 -3.26
N MET A 1061 -12.74 -11.54 -3.75
CA MET A 1061 -13.24 -10.76 -4.88
C MET A 1061 -13.39 -11.60 -6.17
N VAL A 1062 -12.41 -12.44 -6.48
CA VAL A 1062 -12.45 -13.38 -7.63
C VAL A 1062 -13.54 -14.42 -7.44
N GLY A 1063 -13.67 -14.99 -6.23
CA GLY A 1063 -14.75 -15.93 -5.91
C GLY A 1063 -16.13 -15.32 -6.10
N GLU A 1064 -16.38 -14.13 -5.55
CA GLU A 1064 -17.64 -13.39 -5.73
C GLU A 1064 -17.96 -13.04 -7.20
N ILE A 1065 -16.94 -12.87 -8.03
CA ILE A 1065 -17.07 -12.61 -9.48
C ILE A 1065 -17.36 -13.91 -10.24
N LEU A 1066 -16.79 -15.05 -9.83
CA LEU A 1066 -17.13 -16.36 -10.37
C LEU A 1066 -18.57 -16.79 -9.97
N ASP A 1067 -18.99 -16.48 -8.75
CA ASP A 1067 -20.37 -16.67 -8.27
C ASP A 1067 -21.38 -15.88 -9.15
N ASP A 1068 -21.11 -14.59 -9.41
CA ASP A 1068 -21.93 -13.77 -10.32
C ASP A 1068 -21.90 -14.29 -11.77
N PHE A 1069 -20.75 -14.71 -12.28
CA PHE A 1069 -20.61 -15.25 -13.65
C PHE A 1069 -21.42 -16.54 -13.82
N TYR A 1070 -21.37 -17.46 -12.85
CA TYR A 1070 -22.16 -18.69 -12.87
C TYR A 1070 -23.67 -18.38 -12.88
N GLN A 1071 -24.12 -17.38 -12.11
CA GLN A 1071 -25.51 -16.90 -12.12
C GLN A 1071 -25.96 -16.24 -13.43
N GLN A 1072 -25.05 -15.81 -14.31
CA GLN A 1072 -25.39 -15.17 -15.60
C GLN A 1072 -25.23 -16.11 -16.79
N VAL A 1073 -24.23 -16.99 -16.77
CA VAL A 1073 -23.84 -17.85 -17.90
C VAL A 1073 -24.24 -19.31 -17.69
N SER A 1074 -24.70 -19.70 -16.49
CA SER A 1074 -25.06 -21.08 -16.09
C SER A 1074 -23.93 -22.11 -16.30
N LYS A 1075 -22.70 -21.64 -16.45
CA LYS A 1075 -21.46 -22.42 -16.63
C LYS A 1075 -20.32 -21.66 -15.96
N LEU A 1076 -19.37 -22.37 -15.34
CA LEU A 1076 -18.10 -21.79 -14.93
C LEU A 1076 -17.21 -21.54 -16.17
N PRO A 1077 -16.37 -20.49 -16.19
CA PRO A 1077 -15.53 -20.19 -17.34
C PRO A 1077 -14.38 -21.21 -17.46
N LYS A 1078 -14.16 -21.73 -18.66
CA LYS A 1078 -13.10 -22.69 -18.98
C LYS A 1078 -11.70 -22.08 -18.94
N ARG A 1079 -11.56 -20.75 -19.07
CA ARG A 1079 -10.28 -20.02 -19.05
C ARG A 1079 -10.44 -18.70 -18.30
N ILE A 1080 -9.40 -18.26 -17.58
CA ILE A 1080 -9.35 -16.97 -16.90
C ILE A 1080 -8.22 -16.13 -17.50
N ILE A 1081 -8.53 -14.91 -17.96
CA ILE A 1081 -7.54 -13.99 -18.54
C ILE A 1081 -7.55 -12.72 -17.69
N PHE A 1082 -6.46 -12.48 -16.95
CA PHE A 1082 -6.38 -11.50 -15.87
C PHE A 1082 -5.42 -10.35 -16.21
N PHE A 1083 -5.93 -9.12 -16.25
CA PHE A 1083 -5.19 -7.91 -16.60
C PHE A 1083 -4.93 -7.02 -15.37
N ARG A 1084 -3.67 -6.80 -15.00
CA ARG A 1084 -3.27 -6.07 -13.79
C ARG A 1084 -2.60 -4.73 -14.12
N ASP A 1085 -3.25 -3.59 -13.85
CA ASP A 1085 -2.64 -2.25 -13.97
C ASP A 1085 -1.79 -1.92 -12.71
N GLY A 1086 -1.00 -0.84 -12.78
CA GLY A 1086 -0.32 -0.21 -11.65
C GLY A 1086 1.06 -0.76 -11.27
N VAL A 1087 1.28 -2.07 -11.44
CA VAL A 1087 2.44 -2.79 -10.88
C VAL A 1087 3.78 -2.41 -11.55
N SER A 1088 4.82 -2.21 -10.75
CA SER A 1088 6.19 -1.95 -11.24
C SER A 1088 6.95 -3.24 -11.59
N GLU A 1089 7.92 -3.14 -12.52
CA GLU A 1089 8.80 -4.24 -12.95
C GLU A 1089 9.46 -4.94 -11.74
N THR A 1090 9.94 -4.16 -10.77
CA THR A 1090 10.53 -4.64 -9.50
C THR A 1090 9.57 -5.38 -8.56
N GLN A 1091 8.26 -5.43 -8.87
CA GLN A 1091 7.25 -6.13 -8.07
C GLN A 1091 6.63 -7.33 -8.81
N PHE A 1092 6.94 -7.54 -10.09
CA PHE A 1092 6.30 -8.55 -10.95
C PHE A 1092 6.24 -9.94 -10.31
N TYR A 1093 7.39 -10.50 -9.93
CA TYR A 1093 7.47 -11.84 -9.32
C TYR A 1093 6.63 -11.95 -8.04
N LYS A 1094 6.75 -10.97 -7.13
CA LYS A 1094 6.02 -11.01 -5.85
C LYS A 1094 4.51 -10.86 -6.03
N VAL A 1095 4.08 -9.95 -6.92
CA VAL A 1095 2.67 -9.80 -7.29
C VAL A 1095 2.15 -11.09 -7.93
N LEU A 1096 2.88 -11.69 -8.87
CA LEU A 1096 2.48 -12.94 -9.49
C LEU A 1096 2.31 -14.05 -8.44
N GLN A 1097 3.30 -14.24 -7.57
CA GLN A 1097 3.30 -15.31 -6.57
C GLN A 1097 2.11 -15.20 -5.60
N GLU A 1098 1.79 -13.99 -5.10
CA GLU A 1098 0.68 -13.78 -4.18
C GLU A 1098 -0.69 -13.75 -4.91
N GLU A 1099 -0.81 -13.03 -6.03
CA GLU A 1099 -2.10 -12.83 -6.72
C GLU A 1099 -2.54 -14.06 -7.54
N LEU A 1100 -1.63 -14.77 -8.23
CA LEU A 1100 -1.96 -16.01 -8.95
C LEU A 1100 -2.45 -17.09 -7.98
N GLN A 1101 -1.79 -17.21 -6.83
CA GLN A 1101 -2.19 -18.20 -5.82
C GLN A 1101 -3.56 -17.83 -5.21
N ALA A 1102 -3.86 -16.55 -4.99
CA ALA A 1102 -5.18 -16.11 -4.57
C ALA A 1102 -6.29 -16.43 -5.60
N ILE A 1103 -6.01 -16.28 -6.90
CA ILE A 1103 -6.94 -16.68 -7.98
C ILE A 1103 -7.15 -18.21 -7.98
N ARG A 1104 -6.09 -19.00 -7.85
CA ARG A 1104 -6.18 -20.48 -7.76
C ARG A 1104 -6.98 -20.94 -6.53
N VAL A 1105 -6.78 -20.31 -5.37
CA VAL A 1105 -7.55 -20.58 -4.15
C VAL A 1105 -9.02 -20.20 -4.31
N ALA A 1106 -9.33 -19.09 -5.00
CA ALA A 1106 -10.71 -18.73 -5.33
C ALA A 1106 -11.39 -19.79 -6.23
N CYS A 1107 -10.67 -20.35 -7.21
CA CYS A 1107 -11.19 -21.43 -8.05
C CYS A 1107 -11.46 -22.72 -7.24
N CYS A 1108 -10.63 -23.03 -6.24
CA CYS A 1108 -10.82 -24.20 -5.38
C CYS A 1108 -12.10 -24.16 -4.52
N ARG A 1109 -12.85 -23.05 -4.48
CA ARG A 1109 -14.21 -23.00 -3.92
C ARG A 1109 -15.22 -23.85 -4.71
N PHE A 1110 -14.93 -24.15 -5.97
CA PHE A 1110 -15.78 -24.95 -6.84
C PHE A 1110 -15.16 -26.36 -7.00
N PRO A 1111 -15.88 -27.46 -6.72
CA PRO A 1111 -15.33 -28.81 -6.82
C PRO A 1111 -14.74 -29.12 -8.20
N ASN A 1112 -13.53 -29.71 -8.21
CA ASN A 1112 -12.77 -30.10 -9.41
C ASN A 1112 -12.49 -28.98 -10.43
N TYR A 1113 -12.70 -27.71 -10.08
CA TYR A 1113 -12.53 -26.58 -10.99
C TYR A 1113 -11.09 -26.04 -10.97
N ARG A 1114 -10.35 -26.29 -12.05
CA ARG A 1114 -8.97 -25.80 -12.27
C ARG A 1114 -8.84 -25.24 -13.70
N PRO A 1115 -9.31 -24.01 -13.96
CA PRO A 1115 -9.19 -23.39 -15.28
C PRO A 1115 -7.74 -22.95 -15.53
N PRO A 1116 -7.20 -23.07 -16.76
CA PRO A 1116 -5.96 -22.40 -17.15
C PRO A 1116 -6.07 -20.86 -17.05
N ILE A 1117 -5.06 -20.26 -16.42
CA ILE A 1117 -4.95 -18.82 -16.15
C ILE A 1117 -3.87 -18.19 -17.03
N THR A 1118 -4.19 -17.05 -17.65
CA THR A 1118 -3.21 -16.12 -18.23
C THR A 1118 -3.17 -14.85 -17.39
N PHE A 1119 -1.99 -14.48 -16.87
CA PHE A 1119 -1.78 -13.31 -16.02
C PHE A 1119 -0.92 -12.28 -16.77
N ALA A 1120 -1.51 -11.15 -17.15
CA ALA A 1120 -0.84 -10.08 -17.89
C ALA A 1120 -0.80 -8.79 -17.05
N VAL A 1121 0.40 -8.29 -16.77
CA VAL A 1121 0.57 -6.94 -16.23
C VAL A 1121 0.50 -5.91 -17.36
N VAL A 1122 -0.18 -4.79 -17.09
CA VAL A 1122 -0.48 -3.75 -18.06
C VAL A 1122 0.07 -2.42 -17.56
N GLN A 1123 0.98 -1.81 -18.30
CA GLN A 1123 1.71 -0.62 -17.89
C GLN A 1123 1.51 0.53 -18.88
N LYS A 1124 0.60 1.45 -18.55
CA LYS A 1124 0.37 2.70 -19.29
C LYS A 1124 1.24 3.87 -18.79
N ARG A 1125 1.94 3.70 -17.67
CA ARG A 1125 2.73 4.75 -16.97
C ARG A 1125 4.25 4.52 -17.09
N HIS A 1126 4.74 4.41 -18.31
CA HIS A 1126 6.13 4.12 -18.69
C HIS A 1126 6.70 5.22 -19.61
N HIS A 1127 8.00 5.17 -19.89
CA HIS A 1127 8.72 6.22 -20.62
C HIS A 1127 8.98 5.94 -22.11
N THR A 1128 8.75 4.72 -22.60
CA THR A 1128 8.82 4.37 -24.03
C THR A 1128 7.89 5.22 -24.89
N ARG A 1129 8.43 5.83 -25.95
CA ARG A 1129 7.72 6.55 -27.01
C ARG A 1129 8.15 5.98 -28.36
N LEU A 1130 7.21 5.94 -29.28
CA LEU A 1130 7.41 5.50 -30.66
C LEU A 1130 7.06 6.65 -31.59
N PHE A 1131 7.92 6.88 -32.58
CA PHE A 1131 7.79 7.87 -33.63
C PHE A 1131 7.87 7.15 -34.98
N ARG A 1132 7.41 7.77 -36.07
CA ARG A 1132 7.64 7.24 -37.42
C ARG A 1132 9.09 7.50 -37.86
N ASN A 1133 9.62 6.59 -38.67
CA ASN A 1133 10.87 6.78 -39.40
C ASN A 1133 10.59 7.37 -40.81
N GLU A 1134 11.54 8.12 -41.37
CA GLU A 1134 11.37 8.95 -42.58
C GLU A 1134 11.84 8.27 -43.87
N SER A 1135 12.67 7.22 -43.78
CA SER A 1135 13.60 6.77 -44.82
C SER A 1135 13.02 6.27 -46.16
N ASN A 1136 11.71 6.20 -46.35
CA ASN A 1136 11.10 5.45 -47.47
C ASN A 1136 10.30 6.30 -48.47
N HIS A 1137 9.86 7.54 -48.16
CA HIS A 1137 9.09 8.37 -49.11
C HIS A 1137 9.34 9.88 -48.96
N PRO A 1138 10.20 10.49 -49.81
CA PRO A 1138 10.35 11.94 -49.90
C PRO A 1138 9.25 12.57 -50.77
N SER A 1139 8.04 12.68 -50.24
CA SER A 1139 6.95 13.47 -50.86
C SER A 1139 6.59 14.68 -50.00
N SER A 1140 6.02 15.73 -50.61
CA SER A 1140 5.62 16.97 -49.92
C SER A 1140 4.59 16.73 -48.80
N THR A 1141 3.81 15.64 -48.87
CA THR A 1141 2.87 15.20 -47.85
C THR A 1141 3.56 14.66 -46.58
N GLY A 1142 4.82 14.22 -46.67
CA GLY A 1142 5.57 13.59 -45.58
C GLY A 1142 5.72 14.47 -44.33
N ASN A 1143 5.85 15.79 -44.52
CA ASN A 1143 5.94 16.76 -43.42
C ASN A 1143 4.74 16.73 -42.46
N GLN A 1144 3.52 16.46 -42.96
CA GLN A 1144 2.34 16.34 -42.10
C GLN A 1144 2.31 15.02 -41.32
N LEU A 1145 2.79 13.92 -41.93
CA LEU A 1145 2.82 12.58 -41.32
C LEU A 1145 3.79 12.47 -40.13
N LEU A 1146 4.75 13.40 -40.01
CA LEU A 1146 5.71 13.54 -38.91
C LEU A 1146 5.16 14.31 -37.69
N GLU A 1147 4.13 15.13 -37.89
CA GLU A 1147 3.41 15.75 -36.78
C GLU A 1147 2.28 14.85 -36.24
N GLU A 1148 1.86 13.86 -37.01
CA GLU A 1148 0.97 12.80 -36.56
C GLU A 1148 1.65 11.83 -35.58
N ASN A 1149 0.82 11.22 -34.73
CA ASN A 1149 1.22 10.07 -33.93
C ASN A 1149 1.29 8.79 -34.78
N ILE A 1150 2.01 7.78 -34.27
CA ILE A 1150 1.90 6.40 -34.78
C ILE A 1150 0.43 5.95 -34.82
N PRO A 1151 0.02 5.14 -35.82
CA PRO A 1151 -1.37 4.75 -35.97
C PRO A 1151 -1.86 3.85 -34.82
N PRO A 1152 -3.17 3.80 -34.58
CA PRO A 1152 -3.76 2.75 -33.75
C PRO A 1152 -3.42 1.36 -34.32
N GLY A 1153 -3.35 0.35 -33.47
CA GLY A 1153 -2.96 -1.00 -33.88
C GLY A 1153 -1.44 -1.19 -34.03
N THR A 1154 -0.63 -0.14 -33.88
CA THR A 1154 0.84 -0.27 -33.88
C THR A 1154 1.30 -1.15 -32.72
N VAL A 1155 1.87 -2.31 -33.03
CA VAL A 1155 2.54 -3.23 -32.12
C VAL A 1155 4.06 -3.14 -32.30
N VAL A 1156 4.79 -3.23 -31.19
CA VAL A 1156 6.23 -3.50 -31.15
C VAL A 1156 6.49 -4.58 -30.11
N ASP A 1157 6.84 -5.77 -30.57
CA ASP A 1157 7.15 -6.96 -29.78
C ASP A 1157 8.61 -7.43 -29.92
N ALA A 1158 9.40 -6.75 -30.76
CA ALA A 1158 10.82 -7.02 -30.99
C ALA A 1158 11.73 -5.81 -30.67
N VAL A 1159 13.04 -6.06 -30.63
CA VAL A 1159 14.15 -5.09 -30.49
C VAL A 1159 14.22 -4.39 -29.12
N ILE A 1160 13.20 -3.62 -28.74
CA ILE A 1160 13.14 -2.83 -27.48
C ILE A 1160 12.36 -3.51 -26.34
N THR A 1161 11.85 -4.71 -26.62
CA THR A 1161 11.20 -5.62 -25.67
C THR A 1161 12.24 -6.47 -24.92
N HIS A 1162 11.82 -7.16 -23.85
CA HIS A 1162 12.68 -7.97 -23.02
C HIS A 1162 13.30 -9.16 -23.81
N PRO A 1163 14.59 -9.51 -23.60
CA PRO A 1163 15.28 -10.56 -24.38
C PRO A 1163 14.69 -11.96 -24.25
N ARG A 1164 14.10 -12.32 -23.09
CA ARG A 1164 13.67 -13.70 -22.76
C ARG A 1164 12.18 -13.86 -22.41
N GLU A 1165 11.49 -12.79 -21.98
CA GLU A 1165 10.09 -12.86 -21.49
C GLU A 1165 9.06 -12.42 -22.55
N PHE A 1166 7.78 -12.66 -22.29
CA PHE A 1166 6.67 -12.38 -23.19
C PHE A 1166 6.06 -10.98 -22.96
N ASP A 1167 6.72 -9.96 -23.52
CA ASP A 1167 6.26 -8.57 -23.50
C ASP A 1167 6.03 -7.97 -24.89
N PHE A 1168 5.13 -6.99 -24.99
CA PHE A 1168 4.92 -6.17 -26.19
C PHE A 1168 4.37 -4.78 -25.85
N TYR A 1169 4.60 -3.82 -26.73
CA TYR A 1169 3.96 -2.49 -26.69
C TYR A 1169 2.85 -2.43 -27.74
N LEU A 1170 1.66 -1.96 -27.35
CA LEU A 1170 0.52 -1.76 -28.26
C LEU A 1170 -0.03 -0.33 -28.15
N CYS A 1171 -0.01 0.41 -29.25
CA CYS A 1171 -0.74 1.67 -29.38
C CYS A 1171 -2.16 1.41 -29.89
N SER A 1172 -3.09 1.04 -29.00
CA SER A 1172 -4.48 0.73 -29.36
C SER A 1172 -5.38 1.95 -29.68
N HIS A 1173 -4.83 3.17 -29.74
CA HIS A 1173 -5.63 4.41 -29.72
C HIS A 1173 -5.02 5.55 -30.56
N TRP A 1174 -5.87 6.51 -30.93
CA TRP A 1174 -5.48 7.70 -31.69
C TRP A 1174 -4.92 8.79 -30.76
N GLY A 1175 -3.68 9.21 -31.02
CA GLY A 1175 -3.02 10.31 -30.29
C GLY A 1175 -3.52 11.70 -30.68
N VAL A 1176 -4.68 12.12 -30.15
CA VAL A 1176 -5.32 13.41 -30.48
C VAL A 1176 -4.54 14.64 -29.95
N LYS A 1177 -3.78 14.50 -28.86
CA LYS A 1177 -2.97 15.58 -28.27
C LYS A 1177 -1.64 15.06 -27.75
N GLY A 1178 -0.56 15.77 -28.04
CA GLY A 1178 0.80 15.43 -27.62
C GLY A 1178 1.34 14.17 -28.31
N THR A 1179 2.31 13.51 -27.67
CA THR A 1179 2.86 12.22 -28.12
C THR A 1179 2.18 11.07 -27.40
N SER A 1180 1.83 10.02 -28.14
CA SER A 1180 1.12 8.84 -27.64
C SER A 1180 1.97 8.01 -26.69
N ARG A 1181 1.29 7.22 -25.86
CA ARG A 1181 1.92 6.21 -25.00
C ARG A 1181 1.41 4.83 -25.45
N PRO A 1182 2.22 4.02 -26.15
CA PRO A 1182 1.85 2.66 -26.51
C PRO A 1182 1.92 1.82 -25.24
N THR A 1183 0.78 1.30 -24.77
CA THR A 1183 0.72 0.60 -23.49
C THR A 1183 1.54 -0.68 -23.56
N HIS A 1184 2.38 -0.87 -22.54
CA HIS A 1184 3.22 -2.06 -22.39
C HIS A 1184 2.39 -3.18 -21.75
N TYR A 1185 2.39 -4.36 -22.35
CA TYR A 1185 1.74 -5.56 -21.86
C TYR A 1185 2.84 -6.60 -21.62
N HIS A 1186 2.85 -7.21 -20.44
CA HIS A 1186 3.84 -8.20 -20.05
C HIS A 1186 3.11 -9.41 -19.47
N ILE A 1187 3.18 -10.55 -20.16
CA ILE A 1187 2.53 -11.79 -19.75
C ILE A 1187 3.48 -12.47 -18.76
N LEU A 1188 3.10 -12.47 -17.48
CA LEU A 1188 3.92 -13.07 -16.41
C LEU A 1188 3.63 -14.56 -16.23
N TRP A 1189 2.47 -15.05 -16.65
CA TRP A 1189 2.09 -16.46 -16.56
C TRP A 1189 1.07 -16.79 -17.63
N ASP A 1190 1.18 -17.96 -18.26
CA ASP A 1190 0.22 -18.41 -19.26
C ASP A 1190 0.07 -19.93 -19.35
N GLU A 1191 -1.03 -20.44 -18.80
CA GLU A 1191 -1.48 -21.83 -18.94
C GLU A 1191 -2.37 -22.05 -20.19
N ASN A 1192 -2.70 -20.99 -20.94
CA ASN A 1192 -3.48 -21.10 -22.18
C ASN A 1192 -2.60 -21.20 -23.44
N HIS A 1193 -1.29 -20.98 -23.30
CA HIS A 1193 -0.29 -21.04 -24.38
C HIS A 1193 -0.69 -20.21 -25.61
N PHE A 1194 -0.99 -18.92 -25.40
CA PHE A 1194 -1.20 -17.93 -26.47
C PHE A 1194 0.05 -17.77 -27.33
N THR A 1195 -0.13 -17.53 -28.63
CA THR A 1195 0.88 -16.94 -29.51
C THR A 1195 0.89 -15.42 -29.38
N SER A 1196 1.95 -14.75 -29.85
CA SER A 1196 2.07 -13.30 -29.86
C SER A 1196 0.89 -12.63 -30.57
N ASP A 1197 0.55 -13.06 -31.79
CA ASP A 1197 -0.55 -12.42 -32.53
C ASP A 1197 -1.91 -12.63 -31.84
N GLU A 1198 -2.22 -13.82 -31.32
CA GLU A 1198 -3.51 -14.06 -30.65
C GLU A 1198 -3.72 -13.15 -29.44
N VAL A 1199 -2.71 -12.99 -28.56
CA VAL A 1199 -2.85 -12.10 -27.39
C VAL A 1199 -2.86 -10.62 -27.77
N GLN A 1200 -2.07 -10.22 -28.78
CA GLN A 1200 -2.03 -8.84 -29.27
C GLN A 1200 -3.37 -8.46 -29.93
N LYS A 1201 -3.92 -9.34 -30.76
CA LYS A 1201 -5.22 -9.24 -31.44
C LYS A 1201 -6.38 -9.25 -30.44
N LEU A 1202 -6.34 -10.13 -29.44
CA LEU A 1202 -7.31 -10.16 -28.33
C LEU A 1202 -7.37 -8.81 -27.60
N VAL A 1203 -6.21 -8.31 -27.15
CA VAL A 1203 -6.10 -7.04 -26.41
C VAL A 1203 -6.54 -5.87 -27.28
N TYR A 1204 -6.13 -5.84 -28.55
CA TYR A 1204 -6.50 -4.78 -29.48
C TYR A 1204 -8.01 -4.78 -29.79
N SER A 1205 -8.60 -5.95 -30.07
CA SER A 1205 -10.06 -6.09 -30.26
C SER A 1205 -10.85 -5.66 -29.02
N LEU A 1206 -10.41 -6.08 -27.82
CA LEU A 1206 -11.03 -5.64 -26.57
C LEU A 1206 -10.98 -4.12 -26.41
N CYS A 1207 -9.91 -3.42 -26.82
CA CYS A 1207 -9.83 -1.96 -26.72
C CYS A 1207 -10.95 -1.18 -27.45
N TYR A 1208 -11.75 -1.81 -28.31
CA TYR A 1208 -12.92 -1.19 -28.97
C TYR A 1208 -14.24 -1.34 -28.19
N THR A 1209 -14.34 -2.26 -27.22
CA THR A 1209 -15.59 -2.55 -26.48
C THR A 1209 -15.90 -1.57 -25.34
N PHE A 1210 -15.08 -0.51 -25.16
CA PHE A 1210 -15.17 0.40 -24.02
C PHE A 1210 -16.40 1.33 -24.08
N VAL A 1211 -17.49 0.90 -23.44
CA VAL A 1211 -18.85 1.50 -23.48
C VAL A 1211 -18.96 3.03 -23.33
N ARG A 1212 -18.00 3.71 -22.70
CA ARG A 1212 -18.10 5.16 -22.39
C ARG A 1212 -17.84 6.11 -23.57
N CYS A 1213 -17.34 5.64 -24.71
CA CYS A 1213 -17.11 6.48 -25.89
C CYS A 1213 -16.98 5.66 -27.18
N THR A 1214 -17.33 6.28 -28.32
CA THR A 1214 -17.24 5.67 -29.67
C THR A 1214 -15.84 5.75 -30.27
N LYS A 1215 -14.81 5.43 -29.47
CA LYS A 1215 -13.41 5.38 -29.88
C LYS A 1215 -12.66 4.39 -29.00
N PRO A 1216 -11.59 3.76 -29.50
CA PRO A 1216 -10.89 2.75 -28.73
C PRO A 1216 -9.92 3.39 -27.73
N VAL A 1217 -9.66 2.65 -26.66
CA VAL A 1217 -8.94 3.14 -25.49
C VAL A 1217 -7.51 2.62 -25.44
N SER A 1218 -6.59 3.44 -24.91
CA SER A 1218 -5.17 3.08 -24.73
C SER A 1218 -4.94 1.90 -23.79
N LEU A 1219 -5.93 1.52 -22.98
CA LEU A 1219 -5.83 0.53 -21.92
C LEU A 1219 -6.95 -0.49 -22.13
N VAL A 1220 -6.64 -1.78 -22.07
CA VAL A 1220 -7.62 -2.86 -22.25
C VAL A 1220 -8.80 -2.67 -21.25
N PRO A 1221 -10.07 -2.80 -21.67
CA PRO A 1221 -11.20 -2.38 -20.85
C PRO A 1221 -11.30 -2.99 -19.45
N PRO A 1222 -10.98 -4.27 -19.20
CA PRO A 1222 -10.99 -4.82 -17.84
C PRO A 1222 -10.12 -4.00 -16.88
N ALA A 1223 -8.86 -3.73 -17.24
CA ALA A 1223 -7.96 -2.89 -16.44
C ALA A 1223 -8.49 -1.45 -16.29
N TYR A 1224 -9.05 -0.88 -17.36
CA TYR A 1224 -9.61 0.47 -17.32
C TYR A 1224 -10.87 0.56 -16.43
N TYR A 1225 -11.72 -0.47 -16.43
CA TYR A 1225 -12.88 -0.58 -15.55
C TYR A 1225 -12.46 -0.80 -14.08
N ALA A 1226 -11.41 -1.57 -13.82
CA ALA A 1226 -10.84 -1.71 -12.48
C ALA A 1226 -10.34 -0.37 -11.94
N HIS A 1227 -9.59 0.40 -12.73
CA HIS A 1227 -9.16 1.76 -12.34
C HIS A 1227 -10.34 2.73 -12.11
N LEU A 1228 -11.43 2.60 -12.87
CA LEU A 1228 -12.65 3.39 -12.63
C LEU A 1228 -13.38 2.97 -11.34
N ALA A 1229 -13.37 1.68 -11.00
CA ALA A 1229 -13.92 1.16 -9.75
C ALA A 1229 -13.05 1.56 -8.55
N ALA A 1230 -11.73 1.36 -8.59
CA ALA A 1230 -10.81 1.75 -7.51
C ALA A 1230 -10.90 3.26 -7.21
N TYR A 1231 -10.98 4.10 -8.24
CA TYR A 1231 -11.25 5.53 -8.10
C TYR A 1231 -12.63 5.83 -7.47
N ARG A 1232 -13.68 5.05 -7.79
CA ARG A 1232 -15.00 5.20 -7.15
C ARG A 1232 -14.95 4.81 -5.66
N GLY A 1233 -14.25 3.73 -5.31
CA GLY A 1233 -14.04 3.35 -3.91
C GLY A 1233 -13.26 4.41 -3.12
N ARG A 1234 -12.25 5.05 -3.72
CA ARG A 1234 -11.53 6.20 -3.12
C ARG A 1234 -12.50 7.34 -2.78
N LEU A 1235 -13.38 7.71 -3.72
CA LEU A 1235 -14.37 8.77 -3.51
C LEU A 1235 -15.33 8.49 -2.34
N TYR A 1236 -15.63 7.24 -2.02
CA TYR A 1236 -16.48 6.92 -0.87
C TYR A 1236 -15.81 7.23 0.48
N LEU A 1237 -14.47 7.25 0.54
CA LEU A 1237 -13.70 7.53 1.75
C LEU A 1237 -13.31 9.01 1.93
N GLU A 1238 -13.07 9.76 0.84
CA GLU A 1238 -12.54 11.17 0.84
C GLU A 1238 -13.32 12.18 1.71
N ARG A 1239 -14.48 11.80 2.27
CA ARG A 1239 -15.30 12.67 3.12
C ARG A 1239 -15.67 12.10 4.50
N SER A 1240 -15.44 10.80 4.75
CA SER A 1240 -15.61 10.19 6.08
C SER A 1240 -14.56 10.70 7.09
N GLU A 1241 -13.40 11.13 6.57
CA GLU A 1241 -12.27 11.64 7.35
C GLU A 1241 -12.52 13.09 7.83
N PHE A 1242 -13.17 13.93 7.02
CA PHE A 1242 -13.36 15.35 7.34
C PHE A 1242 -14.33 15.59 8.53
N THR A 1243 -15.17 14.61 8.87
CA THR A 1243 -16.02 14.60 10.07
C THR A 1243 -15.40 13.90 11.28
N THR A 1244 -14.29 13.19 11.12
CA THR A 1244 -13.53 12.58 12.24
C THR A 1244 -12.31 13.41 12.65
N PHE A 1245 -11.71 14.16 11.72
CA PHE A 1245 -10.65 15.15 12.04
C PHE A 1245 -11.12 16.32 12.91
N THR A 1246 -12.42 16.60 12.99
CA THR A 1246 -13.01 17.57 13.94
C THR A 1246 -13.12 17.06 15.37
N SER A 1247 -12.90 15.76 15.60
CA SER A 1247 -13.10 15.10 16.91
C SER A 1247 -11.88 14.33 17.40
N SER A 1248 -10.73 14.46 16.73
CA SER A 1248 -9.49 13.77 17.08
C SER A 1248 -8.26 14.69 17.00
N THR A 1249 -7.93 15.32 18.13
CA THR A 1249 -6.70 16.11 18.28
C THR A 1249 -5.47 15.21 18.09
N CYS A 1250 -4.49 15.66 17.31
CA CYS A 1250 -3.35 14.82 16.88
C CYS A 1250 -2.33 14.53 18.00
N ALA A 1251 -2.67 13.61 18.91
CA ALA A 1251 -1.73 12.98 19.82
C ALA A 1251 -0.92 11.89 19.10
N LEU A 1252 0.33 12.18 18.71
CA LEU A 1252 1.24 11.15 18.20
C LEU A 1252 1.64 10.19 19.33
N SER A 1253 0.90 9.09 19.47
CA SER A 1253 1.34 7.88 20.15
C SER A 1253 1.61 6.78 19.12
N ARG A 1254 2.66 5.97 19.33
CA ARG A 1254 3.04 4.85 18.43
C ARG A 1254 2.19 3.60 18.70
N ALA A 1255 0.86 3.76 18.68
CA ALA A 1255 -0.10 2.72 19.08
C ALA A 1255 -0.71 1.99 17.86
N ALA A 1256 0.01 0.98 17.36
CA ALA A 1256 -0.40 0.07 16.27
C ALA A 1256 -0.64 0.73 14.88
N PRO A 1257 -0.60 -0.05 13.77
CA PRO A 1257 -1.17 0.44 12.50
C PRO A 1257 -2.68 0.62 12.65
N PRO A 1258 -3.28 1.72 12.15
CA PRO A 1258 -4.72 1.94 12.25
C PRO A 1258 -5.49 0.84 11.52
N LYS A 1259 -6.55 0.32 12.15
CA LYS A 1259 -7.44 -0.68 11.52
C LYS A 1259 -7.99 -0.11 10.22
N THR A 1260 -7.78 -0.83 9.12
CA THR A 1260 -8.13 -0.38 7.77
C THR A 1260 -9.63 -0.14 7.65
N THR A 1261 -10.05 1.12 7.48
CA THR A 1261 -11.47 1.49 7.37
C THR A 1261 -12.13 0.72 6.22
N PRO A 1262 -13.18 -0.08 6.46
CA PRO A 1262 -13.85 -0.84 5.40
C PRO A 1262 -14.57 0.11 4.43
N LEU A 1263 -14.64 -0.29 3.15
CA LEU A 1263 -15.52 0.38 2.19
C LEU A 1263 -17.00 0.15 2.56
N PRO A 1264 -17.89 1.13 2.32
CA PRO A 1264 -19.32 0.95 2.53
C PRO A 1264 -19.87 -0.08 1.52
N LYS A 1265 -20.74 -0.97 2.00
CA LYS A 1265 -21.35 -2.02 1.15
C LYS A 1265 -22.26 -1.39 0.09
N LEU A 1266 -22.05 -1.76 -1.18
CA LEU A 1266 -22.95 -1.40 -2.29
C LEU A 1266 -24.32 -2.04 -2.10
N SER A 1267 -25.36 -1.37 -2.57
CA SER A 1267 -26.70 -1.97 -2.66
C SER A 1267 -26.71 -3.09 -3.71
N GLU A 1268 -27.51 -4.14 -3.44
CA GLU A 1268 -27.70 -5.28 -4.34
C GLU A 1268 -28.17 -4.85 -5.74
N ASN A 1269 -29.03 -3.83 -5.82
CA ASN A 1269 -29.53 -3.25 -7.07
C ASN A 1269 -28.44 -2.58 -7.93
N VAL A 1270 -27.32 -2.19 -7.31
CA VAL A 1270 -26.24 -1.41 -7.95
C VAL A 1270 -24.98 -2.25 -8.17
N LYS A 1271 -24.70 -3.24 -7.30
CA LYS A 1271 -23.45 -4.03 -7.36
C LYS A 1271 -23.27 -4.83 -8.66
N LYS A 1272 -24.37 -5.22 -9.31
CA LYS A 1272 -24.38 -5.97 -10.58
C LYS A 1272 -24.36 -5.08 -11.84
N LEU A 1273 -24.16 -3.76 -11.68
CA LEU A 1273 -24.17 -2.78 -12.77
C LEU A 1273 -22.81 -2.07 -12.94
N MET A 1274 -22.58 -1.44 -14.08
CA MET A 1274 -21.35 -0.66 -14.35
C MET A 1274 -21.41 0.76 -13.74
N PHE A 1275 -21.91 0.90 -12.51
CA PHE A 1275 -22.17 2.17 -11.81
C PHE A 1275 -20.96 3.13 -11.74
N TYR A 1276 -19.75 2.57 -11.78
CA TYR A 1276 -18.46 3.27 -11.77
C TYR A 1276 -18.19 4.09 -13.06
N CYS A 1277 -18.93 3.87 -14.15
CA CYS A 1277 -18.69 4.48 -15.45
C CYS A 1277 -18.92 6.00 -15.57
#